data_AF-A0A397H4D7-F1
#
_entry.id   AF-A0A397H4D7-F1
#
_cell.length_a   1.000
_cell.length_b   1.000
_cell.length_c   1.000
_cell.angle_alpha   90.00
_cell.angle_beta   90.00
_cell.angle_gamma   90.00
#
_symmetry.space_group_name_H-M   'P 1'
#
loop_
_entity.id
_entity.type
_entity.pdbx_description
1 polymer ?
#
loop_
_entity_poly.entity_id
_entity_poly.type
_entity_poly.pdbx_seq_one_letter_code
_entity_poly.pdbx_strand_id
1 'polypeptide(L)'
;MINALQRIKIPELMIKIIHGLINNRSNRAITDMGLTESYEVEKGIDQGDSLSPLLWCIFYDPLLREIEEQVKGYECKVEWITDITKETKHEHKCNVSALAYMDDTLWIAKNRKDMNRIIQIVHSFLELTGIQVNPTKSELIVINGKEEDKAKGINLAGEVVIPKKKNEPIHNQPGHITESRILTNGLSFRQQSRKKLNSRLKKLFKHKCRLSGTTMDSVIHSQMGYSVFDILDRQIQMHAREISHRINRQDLVGDTTRIRLQHLQNIMWDTETIYEKSVINSFGKKHLKENLSAKILSILEGKGITFKKSAMEEIPCAPGGGINNLKQFMEEESWYKRNREKLRHRGVMFLEQLLNADLTQSITWQQIRGRPAKGVQPEWYAEVIKNFNKKKSNLYPPQAINPFNTLQEIHSNTAKRFQMVVTKAETELIYGTISRIPKKKESSSLVIQHYVQELIEGEKRSPLIPCEGCTFRNTTPIKDKRIIAKNEQTKCLIRTDLDQSRTIPFRPRIGSTTHKEDRAIKRRLLISPKSINVYYNTPSSLNSVEGIKNNSIHEMHKNILRKEPSLEKYINELQTKISHCRQISFYTDGSLINKKEQDHQLVPGESRMGIGIVISPEGHDEGILDFSARVTGPASSTRAELWAILMVLEITPPNKKIKIYTDSASAIAAIKRFMTDRADNLAKIGAKGNLLVEINPEFLQRKVNYEWKSQSFDTDIKEFAKREQQINWYINWRTQYRVVKWNNKNIARETDWNLTRKLIHGTKISSRVTSNEDRDNRTFNIKILNDELPVLRNLHIRKPEIYKSDLCIICKQKKEDTLHPFECKDYNAIIRRKVIQHLAILGINHGSSKTKKDIVTTFQKERFLKIDEGRQIRGTIESDHFSFIDMIRGLTYKYMKNKIKTAIISDSEKVNKIQEQLFNFLRNVMKLKWAERCNVILKWEKENEISGTDKKEKTKQKKANNNIVNNHYKTIKETLIKGASSIKDTIISESYRVATPFINKFFNINNTRETDWNLTRKLIHGTKISSRVTSNEDRDNRTFNIKILNDELPVLRNLHIRKPEIYKSDLCIICKQKKEDTLHPFECKDYNAIIRRKVIQHLAILGINHGSSKTKKDIVTTFQKERFLKIDEGRQIRGTIESDHFSFIDMIRGLTYKYMKNKIKTAIISDSEKVNKIQEQLFNFLRNVMKLKWAERCNVILKWEKENEISGTDKKEKTKQKKANNNIVNNHYKTIKETLIKGASSIKDTIISESYRVATPFINKFFNINNSGVVTY
;
A
#
# COMPACT_ATOMS: atom_id res chain seq x y z
N MET A 1 14.71 -27.59 27.59
CA MET A 1 13.68 -26.53 27.54
C MET A 1 13.85 -25.52 28.69
N ILE A 2 13.63 -25.91 29.95
CA ILE A 2 13.62 -25.04 31.14
C ILE A 2 14.79 -24.04 31.17
N ASN A 3 16.03 -24.52 31.06
CA ASN A 3 17.25 -23.71 31.17
C ASN A 3 17.33 -22.62 30.08
N ALA A 4 16.73 -22.85 28.91
CA ALA A 4 16.67 -21.85 27.84
C ALA A 4 15.67 -20.72 28.17
N LEU A 5 14.53 -21.04 28.80
CA LEU A 5 13.57 -20.05 29.33
C LEU A 5 14.18 -19.22 30.47
N GLN A 6 14.99 -19.84 31.33
CA GLN A 6 15.75 -19.15 32.38
C GLN A 6 16.82 -18.22 31.77
N ARG A 7 17.57 -18.68 30.75
CA ARG A 7 18.59 -17.88 30.03
C ARG A 7 18.00 -16.59 29.43
N ILE A 8 16.79 -16.63 28.89
CA ILE A 8 16.09 -15.43 28.38
C ILE A 8 15.25 -14.70 29.45
N LYS A 9 15.45 -15.01 30.74
CA LYS A 9 14.84 -14.34 31.91
C LYS A 9 13.30 -14.32 31.91
N ILE A 10 12.66 -15.40 31.45
CA ILE A 10 11.20 -15.57 31.61
C ILE A 10 10.85 -15.68 33.11
N PRO A 11 9.78 -15.02 33.59
CA PRO A 11 9.37 -15.11 35.00
C PRO A 11 9.14 -16.55 35.46
N GLU A 12 9.65 -16.89 36.65
CA GLU A 12 9.68 -18.26 37.15
C GLU A 12 8.30 -18.93 37.22
N LEU A 13 7.25 -18.16 37.55
CA LEU A 13 5.86 -18.63 37.52
C LEU A 13 5.43 -19.11 36.13
N MET A 14 5.83 -18.39 35.06
CA MET A 14 5.56 -18.80 33.68
C MET A 14 6.39 -20.03 33.28
N ILE A 15 7.62 -20.17 33.80
CA ILE A 15 8.43 -21.39 33.60
C ILE A 15 7.74 -22.59 34.26
N LYS A 16 7.25 -22.45 35.50
CA LYS A 16 6.49 -23.50 36.22
C LYS A 16 5.21 -23.91 35.48
N ILE A 17 4.47 -22.94 34.92
CA ILE A 17 3.30 -23.22 34.08
C ILE A 17 3.69 -23.98 32.81
N ILE A 18 4.74 -23.56 32.08
CA ILE A 18 5.20 -24.24 30.85
C ILE A 18 5.68 -25.66 31.17
N HIS A 19 6.37 -25.87 32.29
CA HIS A 19 6.80 -27.18 32.75
C HIS A 19 5.62 -28.13 33.00
N GLY A 20 4.60 -27.67 33.75
CA GLY A 20 3.38 -28.43 34.01
C GLY A 20 2.48 -28.70 32.79
N LEU A 21 2.75 -28.07 31.64
CA LEU A 21 2.06 -28.31 30.37
C LEU A 21 2.81 -29.29 29.43
N ILE A 22 4.06 -29.63 29.74
CA ILE A 22 4.94 -30.42 28.85
C ILE A 22 5.36 -31.76 29.49
N ASN A 23 5.42 -31.85 30.81
CA ASN A 23 5.73 -33.10 31.52
C ASN A 23 4.48 -34.00 31.69
N ASN A 24 4.72 -35.28 32.00
CA ASN A 24 3.73 -36.27 32.45
C ASN A 24 2.47 -36.35 31.55
N ARG A 25 2.68 -36.37 30.23
CA ARG A 25 1.64 -36.35 29.21
C ARG A 25 1.73 -37.57 28.31
N SER A 26 0.59 -38.14 27.92
CA SER A 26 0.52 -39.24 26.96
C SER A 26 -0.20 -38.84 25.69
N ASN A 27 0.25 -39.39 24.56
CA ASN A 27 -0.26 -39.12 23.23
C ASN A 27 -0.85 -40.40 22.61
N ARG A 28 -1.77 -40.22 21.65
CA ARG A 28 -2.38 -41.28 20.82
C ARG A 28 -2.35 -40.82 19.37
N ALA A 29 -1.89 -41.66 18.45
CA ALA A 29 -1.93 -41.35 17.02
C ALA A 29 -3.31 -41.67 16.44
N ILE A 30 -3.73 -40.91 15.42
CA ILE A 30 -4.96 -41.16 14.66
C ILE A 30 -4.57 -41.87 13.36
N THR A 31 -5.04 -43.10 13.19
CA THR A 31 -4.96 -43.87 11.96
C THR A 31 -6.33 -43.93 11.28
N ASP A 32 -6.38 -44.52 10.08
CA ASP A 32 -7.61 -44.94 9.41
C ASP A 32 -8.37 -46.02 10.19
N MET A 33 -7.66 -46.87 10.94
CA MET A 33 -8.23 -47.89 11.83
C MET A 33 -8.71 -47.37 13.20
N GLY A 34 -8.38 -46.13 13.59
CA GLY A 34 -8.87 -45.51 14.83
C GLY A 34 -7.80 -44.73 15.61
N LEU A 35 -7.88 -44.75 16.94
CA LEU A 35 -6.82 -44.26 17.83
C LEU A 35 -5.89 -45.42 18.20
N THR A 36 -4.58 -45.21 18.13
CA THR A 36 -3.61 -46.16 18.71
C THR A 36 -3.78 -46.27 20.23
N GLU A 37 -3.05 -47.17 20.85
CA GLU A 37 -2.81 -47.13 22.30
C GLU A 37 -2.10 -45.82 22.72
N SER A 38 -2.12 -45.55 24.03
CA SER A 38 -1.52 -44.34 24.61
C SER A 38 -0.06 -44.60 24.97
N TYR A 39 0.84 -43.75 24.49
CA TYR A 39 2.25 -43.77 24.85
C TYR A 39 2.60 -42.52 25.65
N GLU A 40 3.46 -42.65 26.67
CA GLU A 40 3.98 -41.50 27.42
C GLU A 40 5.01 -40.72 26.58
N VAL A 41 4.97 -39.40 26.66
CA VAL A 41 5.83 -38.53 25.84
C VAL A 41 7.05 -38.09 26.64
N GLU A 42 8.07 -38.93 26.65
CA GLU A 42 9.33 -38.69 27.37
C GLU A 42 9.95 -37.31 27.06
N LYS A 43 10.05 -36.97 25.77
CA LYS A 43 10.72 -35.75 25.27
C LYS A 43 10.04 -35.26 23.99
N GLY A 44 9.62 -33.99 23.95
CA GLY A 44 9.10 -33.37 22.73
C GLY A 44 8.25 -32.12 22.94
N ILE A 45 7.73 -31.59 21.81
CA ILE A 45 6.74 -30.51 21.72
C ILE A 45 5.75 -30.87 20.60
N ASP A 46 4.49 -30.43 20.66
CA ASP A 46 3.44 -30.98 19.79
C ASP A 46 3.31 -30.26 18.44
N GLN A 47 3.26 -31.06 17.36
CA GLN A 47 3.22 -30.54 16.00
C GLN A 47 1.87 -29.90 15.63
N GLY A 48 1.75 -28.60 15.90
CA GLY A 48 0.58 -27.79 15.59
C GLY A 48 -0.12 -27.19 16.80
N ASP A 49 0.42 -27.38 18.01
CA ASP A 49 0.17 -26.46 19.11
C ASP A 49 0.65 -25.03 18.77
N SER A 50 0.07 -24.05 19.45
CA SER A 50 0.30 -22.62 19.29
C SER A 50 1.52 -22.06 20.04
N LEU A 51 2.00 -22.72 21.10
CA LEU A 51 3.22 -22.32 21.83
C LEU A 51 4.47 -23.00 21.27
N SER A 52 4.34 -24.22 20.79
CA SER A 52 5.43 -25.08 20.33
C SER A 52 6.38 -24.42 19.30
N PRO A 53 5.92 -23.64 18.30
CA PRO A 53 6.83 -22.91 17.41
C PRO A 53 7.69 -21.82 18.12
N LEU A 54 7.16 -21.19 19.17
CA LEU A 54 7.91 -20.22 19.98
C LEU A 54 8.88 -20.93 20.93
N LEU A 55 8.44 -22.02 21.56
CA LEU A 55 9.25 -22.87 22.42
C LEU A 55 10.43 -23.49 21.65
N TRP A 56 10.22 -23.94 20.40
CA TRP A 56 11.28 -24.41 19.51
C TRP A 56 12.35 -23.34 19.28
N CYS A 57 11.95 -22.12 18.90
CA CYS A 57 12.88 -21.01 18.71
C CYS A 57 13.69 -20.71 19.98
N ILE A 58 13.04 -20.63 21.15
CA ILE A 58 13.72 -20.38 22.43
C ILE A 58 14.69 -21.51 22.80
N PHE A 59 14.34 -22.76 22.48
CA PHE A 59 15.14 -23.94 22.78
C PHE A 59 16.33 -24.12 21.83
N TYR A 60 16.21 -23.71 20.56
CA TYR A 60 17.28 -23.82 19.55
C TYR A 60 18.21 -22.59 19.52
N ASP A 61 17.75 -21.43 20.01
CA ASP A 61 18.54 -20.20 20.12
C ASP A 61 19.92 -20.35 20.83
N PRO A 62 20.09 -21.13 21.92
CA PRO A 62 21.39 -21.37 22.53
C PRO A 62 22.43 -21.93 21.55
N LEU A 63 22.05 -22.90 20.70
CA LEU A 63 22.93 -23.47 19.68
C LEU A 63 23.34 -22.42 18.65
N LEU A 64 22.35 -21.65 18.14
CA LEU A 64 22.61 -20.58 17.17
C LEU A 64 23.54 -19.53 17.76
N ARG A 65 23.35 -19.17 19.03
CA ARG A 65 24.15 -18.16 19.72
C ARG A 65 25.58 -18.60 19.96
N GLU A 66 25.79 -19.83 20.43
CA GLU A 66 27.14 -20.41 20.61
C GLU A 66 27.91 -20.43 19.28
N ILE A 67 27.20 -20.78 18.19
CA ILE A 67 27.76 -20.75 16.83
C ILE A 67 28.08 -19.32 16.36
N GLU A 68 27.22 -18.33 16.62
CA GLU A 68 27.51 -16.91 16.31
C GLU A 68 28.73 -16.37 17.07
N GLU A 69 28.89 -16.73 18.35
CA GLU A 69 29.97 -16.24 19.20
C GLU A 69 31.31 -16.94 18.91
N GLN A 70 31.31 -18.26 18.67
CA GLN A 70 32.52 -19.01 18.32
C GLN A 70 32.91 -18.92 16.83
N VAL A 71 31.96 -18.77 15.90
CA VAL A 71 32.19 -18.87 14.45
C VAL A 71 31.48 -17.75 13.68
N LYS A 72 32.27 -16.78 13.22
CA LYS A 72 31.79 -15.60 12.45
C LYS A 72 31.15 -15.91 11.08
N GLY A 73 31.06 -17.17 10.67
CA GLY A 73 30.37 -17.61 9.46
C GLY A 73 30.88 -16.94 8.17
N TYR A 74 29.95 -16.54 7.31
CA TYR A 74 30.21 -15.78 6.09
C TYR A 74 30.03 -14.25 6.31
N GLU A 75 31.09 -13.48 6.05
CA GLU A 75 31.08 -12.02 6.08
C GLU A 75 30.42 -11.45 4.81
N CYS A 76 29.15 -11.02 4.91
CA CYS A 76 28.53 -10.16 3.91
C CYS A 76 29.07 -8.74 4.10
N LYS A 77 29.75 -8.16 3.10
CA LYS A 77 30.21 -6.76 3.19
C LYS A 77 30.13 -5.96 1.89
N VAL A 78 30.12 -4.65 2.04
CA VAL A 78 30.24 -3.67 0.96
C VAL A 78 31.09 -2.48 1.38
N GLU A 79 31.98 -2.05 0.49
CA GLU A 79 32.66 -0.76 0.54
C GLU A 79 32.00 0.21 -0.46
N TRP A 80 31.89 1.50 -0.13
CA TRP A 80 31.51 2.54 -1.09
C TRP A 80 32.21 3.87 -0.76
N ILE A 81 32.05 4.85 -1.65
CA ILE A 81 32.59 6.20 -1.53
C ILE A 81 31.40 7.17 -1.57
N THR A 82 31.34 8.08 -0.61
CA THR A 82 30.34 9.16 -0.51
C THR A 82 30.72 10.35 -1.39
N ASP A 83 31.99 10.73 -1.36
CA ASP A 83 32.56 11.87 -2.07
C ASP A 83 33.87 11.44 -2.76
N ILE A 84 33.92 11.51 -4.09
CA ILE A 84 35.08 11.06 -4.87
C ILE A 84 36.31 11.98 -4.66
N THR A 85 36.13 13.23 -4.21
CA THR A 85 37.26 14.16 -3.97
C THR A 85 38.10 13.76 -2.76
N LYS A 86 37.46 13.21 -1.71
CA LYS A 86 38.11 12.94 -0.41
C LYS A 86 38.76 11.54 -0.33
N GLU A 87 38.56 10.69 -1.34
CA GLU A 87 38.91 9.25 -1.38
C GLU A 87 38.45 8.38 -0.18
N THR A 88 37.68 8.93 0.77
CA THR A 88 37.21 8.23 1.96
C THR A 88 36.26 7.09 1.61
N LYS A 89 36.62 5.88 2.06
CA LYS A 89 35.77 4.69 1.94
C LYS A 89 34.96 4.48 3.21
N HIS A 90 33.68 4.16 3.03
CA HIS A 90 32.81 3.62 4.06
C HIS A 90 32.67 2.10 3.85
N GLU A 91 32.63 1.32 4.94
CA GLU A 91 32.36 -0.12 4.91
C GLU A 91 31.10 -0.41 5.75
N HIS A 92 30.25 -1.32 5.29
CA HIS A 92 29.19 -1.92 6.09
C HIS A 92 29.19 -3.43 5.88
N LYS A 93 29.10 -4.17 7.00
CA LYS A 93 29.23 -5.63 7.02
C LYS A 93 28.36 -6.27 8.09
N CYS A 94 27.89 -7.48 7.79
CA CYS A 94 27.21 -8.36 8.73
C CYS A 94 27.64 -9.82 8.48
N ASN A 95 27.52 -10.65 9.51
CA ASN A 95 27.96 -12.04 9.49
C ASN A 95 26.74 -12.98 9.44
N VAL A 96 26.88 -14.11 8.74
CA VAL A 96 25.86 -15.17 8.70
C VAL A 96 26.53 -16.52 8.94
N SER A 97 26.31 -17.11 10.12
CA SER A 97 26.81 -18.44 10.51
C SER A 97 25.76 -19.55 10.35
N ALA A 98 24.48 -19.20 10.46
CA ALA A 98 23.37 -20.14 10.37
C ALA A 98 22.12 -19.51 9.73
N LEU A 99 21.28 -20.35 9.13
CA LEU A 99 19.88 -20.05 8.81
C LEU A 99 19.03 -21.27 9.23
N ALA A 100 18.40 -21.18 10.40
CA ALA A 100 17.53 -22.22 10.93
C ALA A 100 16.05 -21.97 10.59
N TYR A 101 15.35 -23.04 10.22
CA TYR A 101 13.91 -23.15 10.15
C TYR A 101 13.45 -24.20 11.18
N MET A 102 12.18 -24.61 11.17
CA MET A 102 11.68 -25.59 12.15
C MET A 102 12.23 -27.00 11.88
N ASP A 103 12.22 -27.42 10.61
CA ASP A 103 12.62 -28.78 10.19
C ASP A 103 13.96 -28.82 9.43
N ASP A 104 14.36 -27.69 8.82
CA ASP A 104 15.59 -27.53 8.01
C ASP A 104 16.57 -26.55 8.70
N THR A 105 17.88 -26.82 8.73
CA THR A 105 18.90 -25.81 9.13
C THR A 105 20.09 -25.80 8.17
N LEU A 106 20.50 -24.61 7.75
CA LEU A 106 21.67 -24.39 6.90
C LEU A 106 22.81 -23.74 7.70
N TRP A 107 23.91 -24.48 7.88
CA TRP A 107 25.15 -23.97 8.46
C TRP A 107 26.02 -23.30 7.39
N ILE A 108 26.68 -22.20 7.75
CA ILE A 108 27.48 -21.39 6.80
C ILE A 108 28.82 -21.03 7.46
N ALA A 109 29.92 -21.46 6.83
CA ALA A 109 31.28 -21.21 7.31
C ALA A 109 32.17 -20.64 6.20
N LYS A 110 33.20 -19.88 6.59
CA LYS A 110 34.19 -19.30 5.66
C LYS A 110 35.15 -20.34 5.07
N ASN A 111 35.39 -21.44 5.78
CA ASN A 111 36.31 -22.51 5.39
C ASN A 111 35.98 -23.83 6.14
N ARG A 112 36.69 -24.91 5.79
CA ARG A 112 36.52 -26.26 6.38
C ARG A 112 36.78 -26.33 7.90
N LYS A 113 37.77 -25.59 8.43
CA LYS A 113 38.08 -25.58 9.87
C LYS A 113 36.94 -24.96 10.67
N ASP A 114 36.42 -23.84 10.18
CA ASP A 114 35.27 -23.16 10.76
C ASP A 114 34.01 -24.05 10.69
N MET A 115 33.79 -24.75 9.57
CA MET A 115 32.67 -25.70 9.45
C MET A 115 32.80 -26.87 10.43
N ASN A 116 33.98 -27.48 10.54
CA ASN A 116 34.22 -28.54 11.52
C ASN A 116 33.95 -28.07 12.96
N ARG A 117 34.28 -26.82 13.30
CA ARG A 117 33.95 -26.22 14.61
C ARG A 117 32.44 -26.04 14.81
N ILE A 118 31.69 -25.64 13.77
CA ILE A 118 30.22 -25.65 13.82
C ILE A 118 29.71 -27.07 14.08
N ILE A 119 30.19 -28.07 13.35
CA ILE A 119 29.75 -29.46 13.55
C ILE A 119 30.09 -30.00 14.94
N GLN A 120 31.23 -29.61 15.53
CA GLN A 120 31.57 -29.97 16.93
C GLN A 120 30.58 -29.36 17.94
N ILE A 121 30.23 -28.08 17.80
CA ILE A 121 29.23 -27.40 18.65
C ILE A 121 27.84 -28.04 18.47
N VAL A 122 27.46 -28.32 17.22
CA VAL A 122 26.21 -29.03 16.90
C VAL A 122 26.21 -30.42 17.54
N HIS A 123 27.27 -31.22 17.41
CA HIS A 123 27.36 -32.57 17.98
C HIS A 123 27.14 -32.54 19.49
N SER A 124 27.87 -31.68 20.21
CA SER A 124 27.73 -31.51 21.66
C SER A 124 26.31 -31.08 22.07
N PHE A 125 25.65 -30.24 21.28
CA PHE A 125 24.25 -29.87 21.52
C PHE A 125 23.27 -31.01 21.21
N LEU A 126 23.51 -31.80 20.16
CA LEU A 126 22.69 -32.98 19.81
C LEU A 126 22.79 -34.05 20.91
N GLU A 127 23.99 -34.32 21.43
CA GLU A 127 24.23 -35.20 22.58
C GLU A 127 23.52 -34.69 23.84
N LEU A 128 23.69 -33.41 24.18
CA LEU A 128 23.05 -32.78 25.34
C LEU A 128 21.51 -32.78 25.27
N THR A 129 20.93 -32.77 24.07
CA THR A 129 19.48 -32.68 23.86
C THR A 129 18.80 -33.99 23.48
N GLY A 130 19.57 -35.01 23.07
CA GLY A 130 19.05 -36.26 22.52
C GLY A 130 18.46 -36.14 21.11
N ILE A 131 18.78 -35.08 20.36
CA ILE A 131 18.27 -34.91 18.99
C ILE A 131 19.13 -35.74 18.02
N GLN A 132 18.47 -36.60 17.26
CA GLN A 132 19.12 -37.38 16.20
C GLN A 132 19.07 -36.62 14.86
N VAL A 133 20.24 -36.45 14.23
CA VAL A 133 20.36 -35.94 12.85
C VAL A 133 20.61 -37.11 11.91
N ASN A 134 19.96 -37.11 10.76
CA ASN A 134 20.18 -38.09 9.70
C ASN A 134 21.18 -37.53 8.67
N PRO A 135 22.42 -38.05 8.58
CA PRO A 135 23.43 -37.46 7.71
C PRO A 135 23.18 -37.78 6.22
N THR A 136 22.59 -38.93 5.88
CA THR A 136 22.17 -39.26 4.49
C THR A 136 21.21 -38.23 3.86
N LYS A 137 20.48 -37.46 4.68
CA LYS A 137 19.61 -36.35 4.24
C LYS A 137 20.30 -34.98 4.19
N SER A 138 21.57 -34.89 4.58
CA SER A 138 22.33 -33.64 4.65
C SER A 138 23.16 -33.41 3.39
N GLU A 139 23.14 -32.20 2.82
CA GLU A 139 23.88 -31.86 1.61
C GLU A 139 25.04 -30.88 1.91
N LEU A 140 26.28 -31.23 1.54
CA LEU A 140 27.44 -30.35 1.63
C LEU A 140 27.66 -29.59 0.30
N ILE A 141 27.80 -28.26 0.38
CA ILE A 141 27.98 -27.38 -0.79
C ILE A 141 29.26 -26.54 -0.60
N VAL A 142 30.24 -26.72 -1.49
CA VAL A 142 31.51 -25.97 -1.48
C VAL A 142 31.49 -24.90 -2.57
N ILE A 143 31.44 -23.62 -2.15
CA ILE A 143 31.43 -22.46 -3.06
C ILE A 143 32.85 -21.93 -3.22
N ASN A 144 33.35 -21.87 -4.46
CA ASN A 144 34.68 -21.35 -4.85
C ASN A 144 35.90 -22.03 -4.19
N GLY A 145 35.75 -23.21 -3.58
CA GLY A 145 36.86 -24.00 -3.03
C GLY A 145 37.80 -24.58 -4.10
N LYS A 146 39.00 -25.00 -3.68
CA LYS A 146 40.00 -25.67 -4.53
C LYS A 146 39.51 -27.06 -4.95
N GLU A 147 40.20 -27.68 -5.91
CA GLU A 147 39.94 -29.09 -6.31
C GLU A 147 39.99 -30.03 -5.09
N GLU A 148 41.03 -29.89 -4.26
CA GLU A 148 41.24 -30.66 -3.02
C GLU A 148 40.08 -30.54 -2.01
N ASP A 149 39.45 -29.36 -1.92
CA ASP A 149 38.34 -29.09 -1.00
C ASP A 149 37.04 -29.78 -1.46
N LYS A 150 36.92 -30.09 -2.76
CA LYS A 150 35.74 -30.77 -3.34
C LYS A 150 35.79 -32.28 -3.15
N ALA A 151 36.99 -32.85 -2.98
CA ALA A 151 37.18 -34.29 -2.79
C ALA A 151 36.99 -34.73 -1.32
N LYS A 152 37.20 -33.82 -0.35
CA LYS A 152 37.21 -34.15 1.09
C LYS A 152 35.84 -33.88 1.72
N GLY A 153 35.07 -34.93 2.04
CA GLY A 153 33.83 -34.83 2.82
C GLY A 153 34.02 -34.35 4.27
N ILE A 154 32.92 -34.12 4.98
CA ILE A 154 32.89 -33.72 6.40
C ILE A 154 32.12 -34.77 7.20
N ASN A 155 32.65 -35.21 8.35
CA ASN A 155 31.94 -36.13 9.23
C ASN A 155 30.79 -35.37 9.95
N LEU A 156 29.58 -35.91 9.86
CA LEU A 156 28.39 -35.46 10.56
C LEU A 156 27.74 -36.68 11.25
N ALA A 157 27.75 -36.69 12.59
CA ALA A 157 27.20 -37.78 13.41
C ALA A 157 27.65 -39.20 12.99
N GLY A 158 28.92 -39.34 12.60
CA GLY A 158 29.55 -40.62 12.22
C GLY A 158 29.76 -40.78 10.71
N GLU A 159 28.86 -40.27 9.87
CA GLU A 159 28.91 -40.46 8.41
C GLU A 159 29.65 -39.31 7.70
N VAL A 160 30.36 -39.59 6.60
CA VAL A 160 31.12 -38.59 5.83
C VAL A 160 30.29 -38.04 4.68
N VAL A 161 29.75 -36.83 4.85
CA VAL A 161 28.99 -36.10 3.82
C VAL A 161 29.95 -35.47 2.80
N ILE A 162 29.85 -35.88 1.53
CA ILE A 162 30.73 -35.45 0.43
C ILE A 162 30.13 -34.22 -0.30
N PRO A 163 30.94 -33.27 -0.80
CA PRO A 163 30.45 -32.12 -1.56
C PRO A 163 29.70 -32.51 -2.86
N LYS A 164 28.50 -31.96 -3.08
CA LYS A 164 27.74 -32.16 -4.32
C LYS A 164 28.39 -31.53 -5.55
N LYS A 165 28.13 -32.11 -6.74
CA LYS A 165 28.65 -31.55 -8.00
C LYS A 165 27.85 -30.33 -8.44
N LYS A 166 28.54 -29.36 -9.06
CA LYS A 166 28.08 -28.00 -9.37
C LYS A 166 26.78 -27.88 -10.20
N ASN A 167 26.34 -28.97 -10.84
CA ASN A 167 25.17 -29.01 -11.73
C ASN A 167 24.05 -29.95 -11.25
N GLU A 168 24.22 -30.65 -10.11
CA GLU A 168 23.20 -31.56 -9.59
C GLU A 168 22.03 -30.79 -8.94
N PRO A 169 20.77 -31.24 -9.09
CA PRO A 169 19.65 -30.64 -8.37
C PRO A 169 19.80 -30.86 -6.85
N ILE A 170 19.80 -29.76 -6.11
CA ILE A 170 19.67 -29.74 -4.65
C ILE A 170 18.22 -30.07 -4.31
N HIS A 171 17.98 -31.07 -3.46
CA HIS A 171 16.60 -31.53 -3.20
C HIS A 171 15.86 -30.63 -2.18
N ASN A 172 16.61 -29.77 -1.48
CA ASN A 172 16.13 -28.79 -0.50
C ASN A 172 15.38 -27.62 -1.17
N GLN A 173 14.15 -27.88 -1.63
CA GLN A 173 13.11 -26.85 -1.60
C GLN A 173 12.54 -26.80 -0.18
N PRO A 174 12.56 -25.64 0.53
CA PRO A 174 11.97 -25.52 1.86
C PRO A 174 10.52 -26.02 1.88
N GLY A 175 10.25 -26.97 2.78
CA GLY A 175 9.15 -27.92 2.65
C GLY A 175 7.75 -27.31 2.46
N HIS A 176 7.04 -27.76 1.43
CA HIS A 176 5.57 -27.68 1.26
C HIS A 176 4.86 -26.35 1.63
N ILE A 177 5.53 -25.21 1.42
CA ILE A 177 4.92 -23.89 1.60
C ILE A 177 3.92 -23.60 0.45
N THR A 178 2.71 -24.18 0.57
CA THR A 178 1.52 -24.11 -0.31
C THR A 178 1.67 -23.30 -1.61
N GLU A 179 1.51 -23.97 -2.77
CA GLU A 179 1.77 -23.50 -4.15
C GLU A 179 1.58 -22.00 -4.42
N SER A 180 0.53 -21.41 -3.85
CA SER A 180 0.25 -19.96 -3.83
C SER A 180 1.47 -19.07 -3.49
N ARG A 181 2.33 -19.47 -2.55
CA ARG A 181 3.52 -18.71 -2.10
C ARG A 181 4.71 -18.91 -3.03
N ILE A 182 4.94 -20.13 -3.53
CA ILE A 182 6.02 -20.42 -4.50
C ILE A 182 5.81 -19.60 -5.79
N LEU A 183 4.56 -19.48 -6.27
CA LEU A 183 4.18 -18.67 -7.43
C LEU A 183 4.31 -17.15 -7.25
N THR A 184 4.50 -16.64 -6.02
CA THR A 184 4.37 -15.19 -5.72
C THR A 184 5.51 -14.57 -4.92
N ASN A 185 6.22 -15.31 -4.07
CA ASN A 185 7.30 -14.76 -3.23
C ASN A 185 8.69 -14.93 -3.86
N GLY A 186 9.08 -16.16 -4.24
CA GLY A 186 10.42 -16.45 -4.77
C GLY A 186 10.55 -16.30 -6.30
N LEU A 187 9.56 -16.74 -7.07
CA LEU A 187 9.69 -16.86 -8.52
C LEU A 187 9.21 -15.64 -9.31
N SER A 188 10.12 -14.69 -9.54
CA SER A 188 9.94 -13.61 -10.52
C SER A 188 10.08 -14.15 -11.97
N PHE A 189 9.03 -14.83 -12.48
CA PHE A 189 8.94 -15.39 -13.83
C PHE A 189 9.40 -14.42 -14.94
N ARG A 190 9.89 -14.93 -16.09
CA ARG A 190 10.13 -14.07 -17.28
C ARG A 190 8.83 -13.45 -17.78
N GLN A 191 8.87 -12.20 -18.26
CA GLN A 191 7.68 -11.42 -18.63
C GLN A 191 6.82 -12.11 -19.71
N GLN A 192 7.45 -12.79 -20.67
CA GLN A 192 6.78 -13.61 -21.68
C GLN A 192 6.03 -14.80 -21.07
N SER A 193 6.62 -15.52 -20.12
CA SER A 193 6.00 -16.65 -19.42
C SER A 193 4.75 -16.22 -18.64
N ARG A 194 4.80 -15.07 -17.95
CA ARG A 194 3.63 -14.47 -17.27
C ARG A 194 2.49 -14.19 -18.25
N LYS A 195 2.80 -13.52 -19.38
CA LYS A 195 1.83 -13.23 -20.45
C LYS A 195 1.24 -14.52 -21.05
N LYS A 196 2.03 -15.59 -21.22
CA LYS A 196 1.59 -16.92 -21.71
C LYS A 196 0.64 -17.60 -20.71
N LEU A 197 0.93 -17.55 -19.40
CA LEU A 197 0.09 -18.12 -18.35
C LEU A 197 -1.26 -17.37 -18.23
N ASN A 198 -1.25 -16.04 -18.12
CA ASN A 198 -2.48 -15.24 -18.07
C ASN A 198 -3.32 -15.41 -19.35
N SER A 199 -2.69 -15.58 -20.52
CA SER A 199 -3.39 -15.89 -21.78
C SER A 199 -4.11 -17.24 -21.72
N ARG A 200 -3.46 -18.30 -21.22
CA ARG A 200 -4.09 -19.61 -21.01
C ARG A 200 -5.27 -19.54 -20.02
N LEU A 201 -5.07 -18.91 -18.86
CA LEU A 201 -6.11 -18.76 -17.84
C LEU A 201 -7.31 -17.94 -18.36
N LYS A 202 -7.07 -16.82 -19.05
CA LYS A 202 -8.14 -16.02 -19.65
C LYS A 202 -8.91 -16.76 -20.74
N LYS A 203 -8.26 -17.60 -21.55
CA LYS A 203 -8.94 -18.46 -22.53
C LYS A 203 -9.85 -19.49 -21.84
N LEU A 204 -9.33 -20.18 -20.82
CA LEU A 204 -10.11 -21.15 -20.03
C LEU A 204 -11.31 -20.49 -19.33
N PHE A 205 -11.11 -19.31 -18.73
CA PHE A 205 -12.15 -18.54 -18.08
C PHE A 205 -13.24 -18.08 -19.05
N LYS A 206 -12.86 -17.49 -20.19
CA LYS A 206 -13.81 -17.09 -21.25
C LYS A 206 -14.65 -18.29 -21.73
N HIS A 207 -14.03 -19.46 -21.87
CA HIS A 207 -14.72 -20.69 -22.24
C HIS A 207 -15.73 -21.15 -21.17
N LYS A 208 -15.29 -21.34 -19.90
CA LYS A 208 -16.16 -21.80 -18.80
C LYS A 208 -17.31 -20.81 -18.49
N CYS A 209 -17.10 -19.50 -18.65
CA CYS A 209 -18.13 -18.48 -18.50
C CYS A 209 -18.99 -18.24 -19.78
N ARG A 210 -18.86 -19.09 -20.82
CA ARG A 210 -19.60 -18.99 -22.09
C ARG A 210 -19.46 -17.62 -22.79
N LEU A 211 -18.35 -16.93 -22.56
CA LEU A 211 -17.98 -15.66 -23.20
C LEU A 211 -17.36 -15.91 -24.59
N SER A 212 -17.01 -14.85 -25.32
CA SER A 212 -16.28 -15.00 -26.59
C SER A 212 -14.77 -15.00 -26.37
N GLY A 213 -14.03 -15.65 -27.27
CA GLY A 213 -12.59 -15.40 -27.41
C GLY A 213 -12.27 -13.91 -27.66
N THR A 214 -13.19 -13.16 -28.28
CA THR A 214 -13.06 -11.70 -28.52
C THR A 214 -13.49 -10.83 -27.33
N THR A 215 -13.97 -11.40 -26.22
CA THR A 215 -14.39 -10.62 -25.05
C THR A 215 -13.16 -9.95 -24.42
N MET A 216 -13.28 -8.69 -24.02
CA MET A 216 -12.15 -7.87 -23.57
C MET A 216 -11.73 -8.19 -22.13
N ASP A 217 -10.43 -8.07 -21.84
CA ASP A 217 -9.87 -8.54 -20.57
C ASP A 217 -10.31 -7.71 -19.35
N SER A 218 -10.67 -6.43 -19.51
CA SER A 218 -11.28 -5.65 -18.42
C SER A 218 -12.67 -6.15 -18.01
N VAL A 219 -13.39 -6.91 -18.85
CA VAL A 219 -14.63 -7.61 -18.44
C VAL A 219 -14.34 -8.80 -17.51
N ILE A 220 -13.09 -9.27 -17.46
CA ILE A 220 -12.63 -10.31 -16.52
C ILE A 220 -12.09 -9.67 -15.23
N HIS A 221 -11.27 -8.63 -15.36
CA HIS A 221 -10.51 -8.07 -14.23
C HIS A 221 -11.17 -6.89 -13.51
N SER A 222 -12.05 -6.12 -14.17
CA SER A 222 -12.70 -4.97 -13.53
C SER A 222 -13.79 -5.39 -12.54
N GLN A 223 -14.12 -4.48 -11.63
CA GLN A 223 -15.17 -4.67 -10.63
C GLN A 223 -16.58 -4.78 -11.22
N MET A 224 -16.85 -4.16 -12.39
CA MET A 224 -18.13 -4.29 -13.12
C MET A 224 -18.22 -5.59 -13.94
N GLY A 225 -17.10 -6.29 -14.08
CA GLY A 225 -17.02 -7.62 -14.65
C GLY A 225 -16.69 -8.66 -13.58
N TYR A 226 -16.03 -9.75 -13.97
CA TYR A 226 -15.82 -10.88 -13.07
C TYR A 226 -14.81 -10.66 -11.92
N SER A 227 -14.16 -9.49 -11.83
CA SER A 227 -13.23 -9.11 -10.76
C SER A 227 -12.11 -10.14 -10.48
N VAL A 228 -11.73 -10.95 -11.46
CA VAL A 228 -10.69 -11.98 -11.34
C VAL A 228 -9.32 -11.30 -11.30
N PHE A 229 -8.46 -11.70 -10.37
CA PHE A 229 -7.11 -11.13 -10.28
C PHE A 229 -6.28 -11.44 -11.53
N ASP A 230 -5.44 -10.50 -11.98
CA ASP A 230 -4.34 -10.79 -12.88
C ASP A 230 -3.09 -11.17 -12.04
N ILE A 231 -2.33 -12.17 -12.49
CA ILE A 231 -1.16 -12.67 -11.75
C ILE A 231 -0.05 -11.60 -11.66
N LEU A 232 0.11 -10.75 -12.68
CA LEU A 232 1.11 -9.68 -12.68
C LEU A 232 0.76 -8.62 -11.64
N ASP A 233 -0.50 -8.19 -11.62
CA ASP A 233 -1.02 -7.25 -10.62
C ASP A 233 -0.85 -7.79 -9.20
N ARG A 234 -1.08 -9.10 -9.00
CA ARG A 234 -0.85 -9.77 -7.71
C ARG A 234 0.63 -9.90 -7.33
N GLN A 235 1.53 -10.17 -8.28
CA GLN A 235 2.97 -10.17 -8.02
C GLN A 235 3.48 -8.77 -7.64
N ILE A 236 2.97 -7.71 -8.25
CA ILE A 236 3.29 -6.32 -7.89
C ILE A 236 2.86 -6.02 -6.45
N GLN A 237 1.62 -6.35 -6.07
CA GLN A 237 1.11 -6.21 -4.68
C GLN A 237 1.99 -6.93 -3.65
N MET A 238 2.59 -8.07 -3.99
CA MET A 238 3.45 -8.83 -3.08
C MET A 238 4.86 -8.27 -3.04
N HIS A 239 5.52 -8.10 -4.19
CA HIS A 239 6.90 -7.61 -4.25
C HIS A 239 7.06 -6.18 -3.69
N ALA A 240 6.08 -5.29 -3.90
CA ALA A 240 6.09 -3.94 -3.33
C ALA A 240 6.18 -3.95 -1.80
N ARG A 241 5.32 -4.75 -1.14
CA ARG A 241 5.33 -4.92 0.30
C ARG A 241 6.59 -5.63 0.80
N GLU A 242 7.04 -6.65 0.07
CA GLU A 242 8.22 -7.44 0.45
C GLU A 242 9.51 -6.63 0.44
N ILE A 243 9.77 -5.86 -0.61
CA ILE A 243 10.98 -5.04 -0.71
C ILE A 243 10.94 -3.86 0.28
N SER A 244 9.79 -3.20 0.40
CA SER A 244 9.59 -2.11 1.37
C SER A 244 9.74 -2.58 2.82
N HIS A 245 9.22 -3.77 3.16
CA HIS A 245 9.39 -4.34 4.49
C HIS A 245 10.85 -4.68 4.78
N ARG A 246 11.54 -5.39 3.87
CA ARG A 246 12.93 -5.81 4.10
C ARG A 246 13.90 -4.64 4.23
N ILE A 247 13.82 -3.62 3.38
CA ILE A 247 14.69 -2.44 3.48
C ILE A 247 14.54 -1.76 4.85
N ASN A 248 13.33 -1.70 5.39
CA ASN A 248 13.04 -1.05 6.67
C ASN A 248 13.37 -1.89 7.93
N ARG A 249 13.77 -3.16 7.81
CA ARG A 249 14.16 -3.97 8.99
C ARG A 249 15.50 -3.53 9.57
N GLN A 250 15.63 -3.60 10.90
CA GLN A 250 16.85 -3.32 11.66
C GLN A 250 17.61 -4.62 12.06
N ASP A 251 17.42 -5.69 11.29
CA ASP A 251 18.05 -6.99 11.51
C ASP A 251 18.86 -7.46 10.29
N LEU A 252 19.44 -8.66 10.41
CA LEU A 252 20.24 -9.32 9.38
C LEU A 252 19.56 -9.41 8.00
N VAL A 253 18.22 -9.52 7.94
CA VAL A 253 17.46 -9.52 6.68
C VAL A 253 17.44 -8.11 6.06
N GLY A 254 17.38 -7.07 6.89
CA GLY A 254 17.56 -5.69 6.49
C GLY A 254 18.99 -5.39 6.02
N ASP A 255 20.01 -5.77 6.79
CA ASP A 255 21.41 -5.50 6.47
C ASP A 255 21.86 -6.21 5.19
N THR A 256 21.59 -7.51 5.06
CA THR A 256 21.86 -8.25 3.82
C THR A 256 21.07 -7.71 2.62
N THR A 257 19.90 -7.09 2.84
CA THR A 257 19.18 -6.37 1.77
C THR A 257 19.87 -5.06 1.40
N ARG A 258 20.27 -4.23 2.37
CA ARG A 258 21.00 -2.96 2.15
C ARG A 258 22.36 -3.19 1.48
N ILE A 259 23.14 -4.17 1.93
CA ILE A 259 24.42 -4.56 1.32
C ILE A 259 24.24 -4.89 -0.16
N ARG A 260 23.24 -5.70 -0.52
CA ARG A 260 22.95 -6.09 -1.91
C ARG A 260 22.40 -4.94 -2.76
N LEU A 261 21.81 -3.91 -2.13
CA LEU A 261 21.41 -2.66 -2.77
C LEU A 261 22.62 -1.75 -3.04
N GLN A 262 23.57 -1.63 -2.10
CA GLN A 262 24.82 -0.90 -2.35
C GLN A 262 25.73 -1.62 -3.35
N HIS A 263 25.79 -2.96 -3.35
CA HIS A 263 26.45 -3.70 -4.43
C HIS A 263 25.85 -3.36 -5.80
N LEU A 264 24.52 -3.22 -5.89
CA LEU A 264 23.87 -2.78 -7.12
C LEU A 264 24.24 -1.33 -7.47
N GLN A 265 24.23 -0.40 -6.51
CA GLN A 265 24.67 0.99 -6.71
C GLN A 265 26.11 1.05 -7.26
N ASN A 266 27.04 0.36 -6.62
CA ASN A 266 28.45 0.30 -7.03
C ASN A 266 28.63 -0.31 -8.42
N ILE A 267 27.86 -1.35 -8.76
CA ILE A 267 27.87 -1.98 -10.10
C ILE A 267 27.31 -1.02 -11.16
N MET A 268 26.24 -0.29 -10.83
CA MET A 268 25.58 0.69 -11.69
C MET A 268 26.42 1.95 -11.89
N TRP A 269 27.31 2.28 -10.95
CA TRP A 269 28.27 3.40 -11.05
C TRP A 269 27.59 4.68 -11.55
N ASP A 270 26.71 5.22 -10.72
CA ASP A 270 25.81 6.32 -11.07
C ASP A 270 25.78 7.34 -9.92
N THR A 271 25.64 8.63 -10.24
CA THR A 271 25.60 9.75 -9.27
C THR A 271 24.25 9.88 -8.58
N GLU A 272 23.20 9.31 -9.18
CA GLU A 272 21.87 9.19 -8.60
C GLU A 272 21.72 7.86 -7.86
N THR A 273 20.80 7.77 -6.89
CA THR A 273 20.57 6.51 -6.16
C THR A 273 19.87 5.47 -7.05
N ILE A 274 20.07 4.17 -6.79
CA ILE A 274 19.36 3.08 -7.48
C ILE A 274 17.85 3.03 -7.26
N TYR A 275 17.30 3.89 -6.39
CA TYR A 275 15.85 4.11 -6.30
C TYR A 275 15.35 5.12 -7.33
N GLU A 276 16.24 5.93 -7.93
CA GLU A 276 15.89 6.96 -8.90
C GLU A 276 15.48 6.39 -10.26
N LYS A 277 14.53 7.09 -10.88
CA LYS A 277 13.92 6.67 -12.14
C LYS A 277 14.93 6.54 -13.27
N SER A 278 15.93 7.43 -13.37
CA SER A 278 16.92 7.36 -14.45
C SER A 278 17.81 6.11 -14.30
N VAL A 279 18.24 5.81 -13.07
CA VAL A 279 19.13 4.68 -12.76
C VAL A 279 18.42 3.35 -13.02
N ILE A 280 17.16 3.22 -12.59
CA ILE A 280 16.32 2.02 -12.81
C ILE A 280 16.09 1.77 -14.31
N ASN A 281 15.80 2.81 -15.11
CA ASN A 281 15.65 2.66 -16.56
C ASN A 281 16.96 2.29 -17.27
N SER A 282 18.11 2.53 -16.63
CA SER A 282 19.41 2.13 -17.17
C SER A 282 19.81 0.67 -16.88
N PHE A 283 18.95 -0.13 -16.22
CA PHE A 283 19.21 -1.55 -15.90
C PHE A 283 19.25 -2.46 -17.15
N GLY A 284 20.46 -2.86 -17.56
CA GLY A 284 20.67 -3.82 -18.65
C GLY A 284 20.20 -5.25 -18.35
N LYS A 285 20.02 -6.05 -19.41
CA LYS A 285 19.50 -7.44 -19.36
C LYS A 285 20.23 -8.36 -18.37
N LYS A 286 21.55 -8.17 -18.18
CA LYS A 286 22.38 -8.94 -17.23
C LYS A 286 21.93 -8.72 -15.78
N HIS A 287 21.86 -7.46 -15.35
CA HIS A 287 21.43 -7.07 -14.00
C HIS A 287 20.01 -7.59 -13.70
N LEU A 288 19.09 -7.52 -14.67
CA LEU A 288 17.70 -8.02 -14.54
C LEU A 288 17.57 -9.56 -14.56
N LYS A 289 18.63 -10.29 -14.95
CA LYS A 289 18.73 -11.76 -14.89
C LYS A 289 19.32 -12.20 -13.54
N GLU A 290 20.34 -11.50 -13.05
CA GLU A 290 21.19 -11.90 -11.93
C GLU A 290 20.76 -11.28 -10.58
N ASN A 291 20.11 -10.10 -10.58
CA ASN A 291 19.69 -9.41 -9.36
C ASN A 291 18.16 -9.28 -9.26
N LEU A 292 17.58 -9.95 -8.25
CA LEU A 292 16.13 -9.92 -7.98
C LEU A 292 15.64 -8.53 -7.53
N SER A 293 16.42 -7.79 -6.75
CA SER A 293 16.05 -6.45 -6.27
C SER A 293 15.97 -5.45 -7.44
N ALA A 294 16.96 -5.44 -8.34
CA ALA A 294 16.94 -4.64 -9.57
C ALA A 294 15.68 -4.93 -10.42
N LYS A 295 15.33 -6.22 -10.51
CA LYS A 295 14.15 -6.70 -11.23
C LYS A 295 12.82 -6.31 -10.56
N ILE A 296 12.78 -6.20 -9.23
CA ILE A 296 11.62 -5.70 -8.50
C ILE A 296 11.48 -4.19 -8.70
N LEU A 297 12.57 -3.42 -8.53
CA LEU A 297 12.59 -1.96 -8.75
C LEU A 297 12.10 -1.59 -10.16
N SER A 298 12.60 -2.26 -11.20
CA SER A 298 12.13 -2.09 -12.59
C SER A 298 10.65 -2.46 -12.81
N ILE A 299 10.08 -3.37 -12.01
CA ILE A 299 8.65 -3.71 -12.07
C ILE A 299 7.78 -2.65 -11.37
N LEU A 300 8.32 -1.95 -10.36
CA LEU A 300 7.63 -0.90 -9.61
C LEU A 300 7.69 0.46 -10.34
N GLU A 301 8.85 0.81 -10.91
CA GLU A 301 9.03 2.01 -11.74
C GLU A 301 8.06 1.97 -12.95
N GLY A 302 7.86 0.81 -13.57
CA GLY A 302 6.88 0.60 -14.65
C GLY A 302 5.41 0.76 -14.24
N LYS A 303 5.13 1.06 -12.95
CA LYS A 303 3.82 1.48 -12.41
C LYS A 303 3.85 2.93 -11.87
N GLY A 304 4.98 3.61 -11.96
CA GLY A 304 5.26 4.93 -11.39
C GLY A 304 5.65 4.91 -9.91
N ILE A 305 5.96 3.74 -9.33
CA ILE A 305 6.31 3.59 -7.91
C ILE A 305 7.83 3.58 -7.76
N THR A 306 8.35 4.52 -6.97
CA THR A 306 9.78 4.68 -6.61
C THR A 306 9.95 4.67 -5.10
N PHE A 307 11.19 4.80 -4.62
CA PHE A 307 11.52 4.84 -3.19
C PHE A 307 12.34 6.09 -2.89
N LYS A 308 12.07 6.75 -1.76
CA LYS A 308 12.86 7.88 -1.26
C LYS A 308 13.48 7.52 0.09
N LYS A 309 14.78 7.80 0.21
CA LYS A 309 15.62 7.64 1.40
C LYS A 309 15.19 8.62 2.50
N SER A 310 15.22 8.22 3.77
CA SER A 310 15.01 9.12 4.92
C SER A 310 16.33 9.48 5.59
N ALA A 311 16.29 10.39 6.57
CA ALA A 311 17.45 10.72 7.40
C ALA A 311 17.95 9.53 8.26
N MET A 312 17.16 8.45 8.40
CA MET A 312 17.53 7.24 9.15
C MET A 312 18.21 6.15 8.31
N GLU A 313 18.37 6.35 6.99
CA GLU A 313 19.07 5.41 6.12
C GLU A 313 20.41 5.98 5.66
N GLU A 314 21.48 5.21 5.81
CA GLU A 314 22.80 5.54 5.25
C GLU A 314 22.99 4.93 3.85
N ILE A 315 22.37 3.77 3.61
CA ILE A 315 22.67 2.86 2.49
C ILE A 315 21.36 2.47 1.77
N PRO A 316 21.20 2.73 0.46
CA PRO A 316 22.26 3.04 -0.50
C PRO A 316 22.70 4.51 -0.52
N CYS A 317 23.93 4.72 -0.97
CA CYS A 317 24.58 6.00 -1.16
C CYS A 317 25.26 6.04 -2.55
N ALA A 318 24.95 7.08 -3.33
CA ALA A 318 25.57 7.36 -4.62
C ALA A 318 26.76 8.32 -4.45
N PRO A 319 27.87 8.17 -5.22
CA PRO A 319 29.03 9.04 -5.05
C PRO A 319 28.82 10.45 -5.62
N GLY A 320 29.17 11.47 -4.83
CA GLY A 320 29.22 12.89 -5.22
C GLY A 320 30.64 13.42 -5.41
N GLY A 321 30.78 14.74 -5.42
CA GLY A 321 32.07 15.46 -5.34
C GLY A 321 32.48 16.25 -6.59
N GLY A 322 31.93 15.93 -7.77
CA GLY A 322 32.14 16.72 -8.99
C GLY A 322 30.88 17.48 -9.43
N ILE A 323 31.03 18.33 -10.45
CA ILE A 323 29.97 19.24 -10.92
C ILE A 323 29.27 18.62 -12.13
N ASN A 324 29.99 18.41 -13.23
CA ASN A 324 29.46 17.84 -14.47
C ASN A 324 29.66 16.32 -14.49
N ASN A 325 28.61 15.57 -14.18
CA ASN A 325 28.65 14.11 -14.31
C ASN A 325 28.66 13.70 -15.80
N LEU A 326 29.50 12.71 -16.15
CA LEU A 326 29.71 12.29 -17.54
C LEU A 326 28.47 11.67 -18.21
N LYS A 327 27.53 11.17 -17.39
CA LYS A 327 26.26 10.57 -17.83
C LYS A 327 25.33 11.62 -18.45
N GLN A 328 25.21 12.80 -17.83
CA GLN A 328 24.42 13.92 -18.36
C GLN A 328 25.22 14.72 -19.40
N PHE A 329 26.50 15.03 -19.15
CA PHE A 329 27.34 15.84 -20.05
C PHE A 329 27.43 15.30 -21.51
N MET A 330 27.49 13.97 -21.66
CA MET A 330 27.57 13.32 -22.97
C MET A 330 26.22 13.20 -23.69
N GLU A 331 25.10 13.49 -23.03
CA GLU A 331 23.70 13.41 -23.53
C GLU A 331 23.24 12.05 -24.12
N GLU A 332 24.14 11.11 -24.40
CA GLU A 332 23.84 9.79 -24.96
C GLU A 332 23.83 8.70 -23.89
N GLU A 333 22.64 8.31 -23.40
CA GLU A 333 22.48 7.23 -22.43
C GLU A 333 23.03 5.86 -22.94
N SER A 334 23.05 5.67 -24.26
CA SER A 334 23.67 4.51 -24.93
C SER A 334 25.19 4.49 -24.74
N TRP A 335 25.87 5.64 -24.88
CA TRP A 335 27.32 5.78 -24.66
C TRP A 335 27.67 5.43 -23.22
N TYR A 336 26.89 5.95 -22.25
CA TYR A 336 27.12 5.63 -20.84
C TYR A 336 26.95 4.13 -20.57
N LYS A 337 25.88 3.51 -21.11
CA LYS A 337 25.67 2.05 -21.03
C LYS A 337 26.80 1.22 -21.66
N ARG A 338 27.43 1.71 -22.74
CA ARG A 338 28.59 1.06 -23.39
C ARG A 338 29.89 1.18 -22.57
N ASN A 339 30.12 2.31 -21.90
CA ASN A 339 31.41 2.63 -21.27
C ASN A 339 31.44 2.59 -19.73
N ARG A 340 30.28 2.52 -19.05
CA ARG A 340 30.11 2.44 -17.57
C ARG A 340 31.11 1.52 -16.85
N GLU A 341 31.33 0.30 -17.33
CA GLU A 341 32.24 -0.66 -16.68
C GLU A 341 33.72 -0.26 -16.80
N LYS A 342 34.11 0.34 -17.94
CA LYS A 342 35.45 0.90 -18.16
C LYS A 342 35.68 2.12 -17.26
N LEU A 343 34.67 3.00 -17.15
CA LEU A 343 34.66 4.19 -16.28
C LEU A 343 34.78 3.78 -14.80
N ARG A 344 33.99 2.80 -14.35
CA ARG A 344 34.05 2.22 -12.99
C ARG A 344 35.44 1.67 -12.67
N HIS A 345 36.04 0.88 -13.57
CA HIS A 345 37.38 0.31 -13.36
C HIS A 345 38.51 1.36 -13.36
N ARG A 346 38.26 2.58 -13.87
CA ARG A 346 39.16 3.73 -13.76
C ARG A 346 38.74 4.71 -12.66
N GLY A 347 37.63 4.47 -11.97
CA GLY A 347 37.09 5.35 -10.92
C GLY A 347 36.77 6.76 -11.41
N VAL A 348 36.30 6.89 -12.65
CA VAL A 348 35.91 8.15 -13.31
C VAL A 348 34.39 8.23 -13.40
N MET A 349 33.81 9.38 -13.06
CA MET A 349 32.37 9.64 -13.01
C MET A 349 32.02 11.07 -13.43
N PHE A 350 32.91 12.03 -13.13
CA PHE A 350 32.75 13.45 -13.41
C PHE A 350 33.77 13.96 -14.44
N LEU A 351 33.42 15.03 -15.15
CA LEU A 351 34.27 15.66 -16.17
C LEU A 351 35.50 16.32 -15.57
N GLU A 352 35.38 16.94 -14.39
CA GLU A 352 36.48 17.67 -13.74
C GLU A 352 37.66 16.75 -13.40
N GLN A 353 37.43 15.43 -13.24
CA GLN A 353 38.47 14.41 -13.07
C GLN A 353 39.37 14.22 -14.32
N LEU A 354 39.02 14.85 -15.44
CA LEU A 354 39.74 14.84 -16.72
C LEU A 354 40.30 16.22 -17.09
N LEU A 355 40.16 17.23 -16.22
CA LEU A 355 40.58 18.62 -16.46
C LEU A 355 41.71 19.06 -15.53
N ASN A 356 42.35 20.19 -15.86
CA ASN A 356 43.32 20.91 -15.03
C ASN A 356 42.65 21.63 -13.83
N ALA A 357 43.47 22.23 -12.96
CA ALA A 357 43.00 22.92 -11.74
C ALA A 357 42.07 24.11 -12.03
N ASP A 358 42.31 24.78 -13.15
CA ASP A 358 41.60 25.95 -13.67
C ASP A 358 40.50 25.61 -14.69
N LEU A 359 40.21 24.31 -14.89
CA LEU A 359 39.12 23.77 -15.71
C LEU A 359 39.15 24.15 -17.23
N THR A 360 40.21 24.81 -17.70
CA THR A 360 40.35 25.27 -19.10
C THR A 360 40.78 24.20 -20.11
N GLN A 361 41.49 23.15 -19.67
CA GLN A 361 42.15 22.16 -20.53
C GLN A 361 42.07 20.74 -19.95
N SER A 362 42.08 19.73 -20.84
CA SER A 362 42.09 18.33 -20.44
C SER A 362 43.48 17.86 -19.98
N ILE A 363 43.60 17.24 -18.81
CA ILE A 363 44.82 16.50 -18.44
C ILE A 363 44.96 15.25 -19.31
N THR A 364 46.18 14.83 -19.60
CA THR A 364 46.39 13.65 -20.46
C THR A 364 45.90 12.36 -19.79
N TRP A 365 45.53 11.37 -20.61
CA TRP A 365 45.16 10.01 -20.19
C TRP A 365 46.12 9.37 -19.15
N GLN A 366 47.40 9.76 -19.17
CA GLN A 366 48.44 9.23 -18.28
C GLN A 366 48.45 9.84 -16.86
N GLN A 367 47.69 10.90 -16.60
CA GLN A 367 47.70 11.68 -15.36
C GLN A 367 46.48 11.41 -14.46
N ILE A 368 45.41 10.83 -15.00
CA ILE A 368 44.15 10.56 -14.29
C ILE A 368 44.41 9.73 -13.02
N ARG A 369 43.92 10.21 -11.86
CA ARG A 369 44.15 9.65 -10.52
C ARG A 369 45.62 9.55 -10.09
N GLY A 370 46.55 10.31 -10.69
CA GLY A 370 47.94 10.43 -10.24
C GLY A 370 48.76 9.13 -10.29
N ARG A 371 48.29 8.09 -11.00
CA ARG A 371 48.96 6.78 -11.15
C ARG A 371 49.24 6.51 -12.63
N PRO A 372 50.38 5.90 -12.99
CA PRO A 372 50.71 5.59 -14.38
C PRO A 372 49.68 4.65 -15.01
N ALA A 373 48.82 5.20 -15.88
CA ALA A 373 47.95 4.41 -16.74
C ALA A 373 48.80 3.61 -17.75
N LYS A 374 48.90 2.29 -17.57
CA LYS A 374 49.38 1.38 -18.63
C LYS A 374 48.27 1.16 -19.67
N GLY A 375 48.68 0.99 -20.93
CA GLY A 375 47.82 0.67 -22.07
C GLY A 375 47.44 1.88 -22.94
N VAL A 376 46.98 1.59 -24.15
CA VAL A 376 46.52 2.56 -25.17
C VAL A 376 45.41 3.46 -24.61
N GLN A 377 45.35 4.71 -25.07
CA GLN A 377 44.26 5.63 -24.76
C GLN A 377 42.92 5.06 -25.24
N PRO A 378 41.90 4.94 -24.38
CA PRO A 378 40.62 4.36 -24.77
C PRO A 378 39.79 5.35 -25.58
N GLU A 379 39.10 4.84 -26.58
CA GLU A 379 38.13 5.54 -27.45
C GLU A 379 37.20 6.49 -26.66
N TRP A 380 36.61 6.00 -25.56
CA TRP A 380 35.68 6.77 -24.73
C TRP A 380 36.26 8.08 -24.18
N TYR A 381 37.56 8.12 -23.91
CA TYR A 381 38.22 9.33 -23.42
C TYR A 381 38.36 10.35 -24.57
N ALA A 382 38.70 9.89 -25.78
CA ALA A 382 38.76 10.76 -26.96
C ALA A 382 37.39 11.33 -27.33
N GLU A 383 36.32 10.53 -27.20
CA GLU A 383 34.92 10.98 -27.38
C GLU A 383 34.55 12.11 -26.39
N VAL A 384 34.88 11.95 -25.10
CA VAL A 384 34.61 12.96 -24.07
C VAL A 384 35.38 14.25 -24.32
N ILE A 385 36.69 14.19 -24.59
CA ILE A 385 37.49 15.40 -24.83
C ILE A 385 37.06 16.11 -26.13
N LYS A 386 36.65 15.37 -27.16
CA LYS A 386 36.07 15.93 -28.39
C LYS A 386 34.77 16.69 -28.13
N ASN A 387 33.94 16.23 -27.20
CA ASN A 387 32.72 16.95 -26.79
C ASN A 387 33.02 18.12 -25.84
N PHE A 388 34.00 18.01 -24.95
CA PHE A 388 34.47 19.13 -24.12
C PHE A 388 34.96 20.30 -24.98
N ASN A 389 35.84 20.05 -25.94
CA ASN A 389 36.37 21.09 -26.82
C ASN A 389 35.30 21.79 -27.66
N LYS A 390 34.15 21.14 -27.92
CA LYS A 390 32.97 21.76 -28.55
C LYS A 390 32.09 22.57 -27.58
N LYS A 391 31.96 22.12 -26.33
CA LYS A 391 31.01 22.68 -25.35
C LYS A 391 31.65 23.63 -24.32
N LYS A 392 32.98 23.79 -24.29
CA LYS A 392 33.71 24.47 -23.20
C LYS A 392 33.27 25.89 -22.85
N SER A 393 32.68 26.63 -23.78
CA SER A 393 32.04 27.92 -23.50
C SER A 393 30.86 27.73 -22.54
N ASN A 394 30.94 28.36 -21.37
CA ASN A 394 29.90 28.40 -20.33
C ASN A 394 29.68 27.09 -19.53
N LEU A 395 30.62 26.14 -19.52
CA LEU A 395 30.54 24.95 -18.64
C LEU A 395 30.83 25.25 -17.16
N TYR A 396 31.59 26.32 -16.89
CA TYR A 396 32.01 26.73 -15.54
C TYR A 396 31.99 28.25 -15.45
N PRO A 397 31.72 28.83 -14.25
CA PRO A 397 31.86 30.27 -14.07
C PRO A 397 33.33 30.71 -14.18
N PRO A 398 33.61 31.99 -14.50
CA PRO A 398 34.96 32.53 -14.46
C PRO A 398 35.64 32.27 -13.12
N GLN A 399 36.94 31.97 -13.14
CA GLN A 399 37.76 31.69 -11.95
C GLN A 399 37.34 30.44 -11.14
N ALA A 400 36.49 29.55 -11.68
CA ALA A 400 36.18 28.27 -11.04
C ALA A 400 37.42 27.37 -10.87
N ILE A 401 37.57 26.80 -9.67
CA ILE A 401 38.65 25.87 -9.33
C ILE A 401 38.11 24.44 -9.27
N ASN A 402 38.85 23.52 -9.85
CA ASN A 402 38.49 22.09 -9.95
C ASN A 402 38.43 21.44 -8.55
N PRO A 403 37.30 20.81 -8.16
CA PRO A 403 37.15 20.21 -6.83
C PRO A 403 38.05 18.96 -6.61
N PHE A 404 38.59 18.36 -7.66
CA PHE A 404 39.51 17.22 -7.56
C PHE A 404 40.97 17.69 -7.38
N ASN A 405 41.21 18.41 -6.27
CA ASN A 405 42.55 18.81 -5.85
C ASN A 405 43.43 17.56 -5.64
N THR A 406 44.59 17.52 -6.29
CA THR A 406 45.53 16.38 -6.23
C THR A 406 46.67 16.59 -5.22
N LEU A 407 46.69 17.73 -4.54
CA LEU A 407 47.60 18.03 -3.43
C LEU A 407 46.98 17.51 -2.13
N GLN A 408 47.47 16.39 -1.60
CA GLN A 408 47.01 15.86 -0.30
C GLN A 408 47.92 16.37 0.82
N GLU A 409 47.34 16.76 1.97
CA GLU A 409 48.08 17.19 3.17
C GLU A 409 48.96 16.07 3.73
N ILE A 410 50.03 16.45 4.45
CA ILE A 410 50.98 15.50 5.04
C ILE A 410 50.83 15.50 6.55
N HIS A 411 50.59 14.33 7.13
CA HIS A 411 50.71 14.13 8.57
C HIS A 411 51.97 13.35 8.88
N SER A 412 52.61 13.65 10.01
CA SER A 412 53.85 13.00 10.47
C SER A 412 53.78 11.48 10.51
N ASN A 413 52.61 10.92 10.85
CA ASN A 413 52.31 9.48 10.85
C ASN A 413 52.21 8.84 9.45
N THR A 414 52.07 9.63 8.38
CA THR A 414 51.84 9.17 7.00
C THR A 414 53.03 9.40 6.07
N ALA A 415 53.99 10.25 6.48
CA ALA A 415 55.15 10.66 5.71
C ALA A 415 56.12 9.50 5.42
N LYS A 416 56.44 9.26 4.14
CA LYS A 416 57.31 8.17 3.68
C LYS A 416 58.59 8.70 3.05
N ARG A 417 59.72 8.02 3.28
CA ARG A 417 61.00 8.33 2.63
C ARG A 417 60.85 8.30 1.10
N PHE A 418 61.44 9.27 0.42
CA PHE A 418 61.36 9.50 -1.03
C PHE A 418 59.99 9.89 -1.60
N GLN A 419 58.97 10.10 -0.76
CA GLN A 419 57.71 10.73 -1.18
C GLN A 419 57.95 12.19 -1.58
N MET A 420 57.38 12.62 -2.71
CA MET A 420 57.53 13.98 -3.23
C MET A 420 56.48 14.91 -2.61
N VAL A 421 56.92 16.12 -2.27
CA VAL A 421 56.12 17.17 -1.65
C VAL A 421 56.36 18.51 -2.37
N VAL A 422 55.39 19.42 -2.22
CA VAL A 422 55.55 20.85 -2.46
C VAL A 422 55.33 21.59 -1.14
N THR A 423 56.10 22.64 -0.91
CA THR A 423 55.99 23.54 0.24
C THR A 423 56.28 24.96 -0.21
N LYS A 424 55.93 25.97 0.59
CA LYS A 424 56.24 27.37 0.33
C LYS A 424 57.45 27.80 1.15
N ALA A 425 58.36 28.55 0.52
CA ALA A 425 59.41 29.28 1.21
C ALA A 425 59.34 30.72 0.73
N GLU A 426 59.19 31.67 1.66
CA GLU A 426 58.96 33.09 1.37
C GLU A 426 57.79 33.29 0.39
N THR A 427 58.07 33.46 -0.90
CA THR A 427 57.09 33.69 -1.97
C THR A 427 56.98 32.56 -3.00
N GLU A 428 57.99 31.68 -3.15
CA GLU A 428 58.01 30.61 -4.17
C GLU A 428 57.62 29.23 -3.62
N LEU A 429 57.24 28.33 -4.54
CA LEU A 429 56.92 26.93 -4.26
C LEU A 429 58.13 26.02 -4.52
N ILE A 430 58.63 25.39 -3.46
CA ILE A 430 59.77 24.49 -3.44
C ILE A 430 59.29 23.04 -3.56
N TYR A 431 59.95 22.26 -4.45
CA TYR A 431 59.67 20.84 -4.66
C TYR A 431 60.74 19.97 -4.01
N GLY A 432 60.36 18.90 -3.32
CA GLY A 432 61.38 18.01 -2.76
C GLY A 432 60.89 16.63 -2.36
N THR A 433 61.83 15.69 -2.20
CA THR A 433 61.51 14.36 -1.67
C THR A 433 61.94 14.21 -0.23
N ILE A 434 61.07 13.67 0.62
CA ILE A 434 61.36 13.43 2.05
C ILE A 434 62.63 12.57 2.21
N SER A 435 63.69 13.15 2.75
CA SER A 435 65.04 12.57 2.83
C SER A 435 65.15 11.54 3.95
N ARG A 436 64.49 11.82 5.09
CA ARG A 436 64.35 10.93 6.26
C ARG A 436 62.93 11.03 6.83
N ILE A 437 62.45 9.96 7.45
CA ILE A 437 61.17 9.98 8.18
C ILE A 437 61.35 10.81 9.47
N PRO A 438 60.38 11.66 9.88
CA PRO A 438 60.48 12.42 11.12
C PRO A 438 60.65 11.52 12.36
N LYS A 439 61.50 11.95 13.30
CA LYS A 439 61.63 11.31 14.62
C LYS A 439 60.55 11.84 15.56
N LYS A 440 60.24 11.12 16.66
CA LYS A 440 59.25 11.55 17.68
C LYS A 440 59.49 12.96 18.28
N LYS A 441 60.72 13.50 18.18
CA LYS A 441 61.09 14.87 18.61
C LYS A 441 61.09 15.92 17.47
N GLU A 442 60.68 15.55 16.25
CA GLU A 442 60.65 16.43 15.05
C GLU A 442 59.23 16.52 14.44
N SER A 443 58.18 16.36 15.26
CA SER A 443 56.80 16.08 14.83
C SER A 443 56.15 17.14 13.92
N SER A 444 56.58 18.40 13.99
CA SER A 444 56.08 19.54 13.19
C SER A 444 56.96 19.90 11.98
N SER A 445 57.91 19.05 11.57
CA SER A 445 58.87 19.44 10.52
C SER A 445 59.37 18.28 9.66
N LEU A 446 59.53 18.55 8.36
CA LEU A 446 60.08 17.63 7.38
C LEU A 446 61.49 18.05 6.96
N VAL A 447 62.34 17.07 6.60
CA VAL A 447 63.62 17.31 5.91
C VAL A 447 63.52 16.74 4.51
N ILE A 448 63.56 17.60 3.50
CA ILE A 448 63.38 17.27 2.08
C ILE A 448 64.69 17.48 1.30
N GLN A 449 64.95 16.62 0.32
CA GLN A 449 65.93 16.89 -0.73
C GLN A 449 65.27 17.77 -1.80
N HIS A 450 65.82 18.94 -2.07
CA HIS A 450 65.31 19.91 -3.03
C HIS A 450 65.56 19.46 -4.49
N TYR A 451 64.55 19.65 -5.33
CA TYR A 451 64.61 19.48 -6.79
C TYR A 451 64.06 20.74 -7.47
N VAL A 452 64.75 21.21 -8.52
CA VAL A 452 64.28 22.34 -9.35
C VAL A 452 63.63 21.84 -10.63
N GLN A 453 62.74 22.64 -11.20
CA GLN A 453 62.07 22.36 -12.47
C GLN A 453 63.00 22.68 -13.64
N GLU A 454 63.01 21.80 -14.65
CA GLU A 454 63.79 22.01 -15.87
C GLU A 454 63.21 23.17 -16.70
N LEU A 455 64.06 24.14 -17.05
CA LEU A 455 63.72 25.31 -17.88
C LEU A 455 64.16 25.06 -19.32
N ILE A 456 63.26 25.27 -20.28
CA ILE A 456 63.59 25.33 -21.72
C ILE A 456 62.73 26.46 -22.29
N GLU A 457 63.36 27.38 -23.03
CA GLU A 457 62.72 28.59 -23.61
C GLU A 457 62.00 29.45 -22.55
N GLY A 458 62.50 29.44 -21.31
CA GLY A 458 61.95 30.19 -20.17
C GLY A 458 60.75 29.53 -19.47
N GLU A 459 60.07 28.54 -20.06
CA GLU A 459 58.97 27.84 -19.37
C GLU A 459 59.48 26.77 -18.38
N LYS A 460 58.99 26.82 -17.13
CA LYS A 460 59.19 25.79 -16.09
C LYS A 460 58.45 24.50 -16.49
N ARG A 461 59.18 23.44 -16.88
CA ARG A 461 58.61 22.15 -17.34
C ARG A 461 58.40 21.15 -16.19
N SER A 462 57.78 20.00 -16.49
CA SER A 462 57.48 18.93 -15.52
C SER A 462 58.66 18.02 -15.08
N PRO A 463 59.81 17.93 -15.78
CA PRO A 463 60.98 17.24 -15.25
C PRO A 463 61.58 17.96 -14.04
N LEU A 464 62.09 17.16 -13.10
CA LEU A 464 62.72 17.61 -11.87
C LEU A 464 64.16 17.10 -11.82
N ILE A 465 65.11 18.02 -11.73
CA ILE A 465 66.55 17.75 -11.54
C ILE A 465 66.96 18.07 -10.08
N PRO A 466 67.96 17.39 -9.50
CA PRO A 466 68.42 17.72 -8.15
C PRO A 466 68.89 19.16 -8.07
N CYS A 467 68.58 19.86 -6.97
CA CYS A 467 69.18 21.17 -6.72
C CYS A 467 70.63 20.98 -6.24
N GLU A 468 71.59 21.58 -6.96
CA GLU A 468 73.03 21.50 -6.65
C GLU A 468 73.40 22.45 -5.49
N GLY A 469 72.73 23.60 -5.41
CA GLY A 469 72.75 24.52 -4.27
C GLY A 469 71.73 25.64 -4.44
N CYS A 470 71.19 26.13 -3.33
CA CYS A 470 70.33 27.33 -3.27
C CYS A 470 70.41 27.96 -1.88
N THR A 471 69.96 29.22 -1.75
CA THR A 471 69.87 29.96 -0.48
C THR A 471 69.12 29.21 0.62
N PHE A 472 68.03 28.50 0.27
CA PHE A 472 67.19 27.74 1.21
C PHE A 472 67.85 26.47 1.82
N ARG A 473 69.13 26.20 1.52
CA ARG A 473 69.84 24.97 1.91
C ARG A 473 70.27 24.98 3.39
N ASN A 474 69.62 24.17 4.21
CA ASN A 474 69.96 24.04 5.63
C ASN A 474 71.14 23.08 5.84
N THR A 475 72.31 23.61 6.18
CA THR A 475 73.57 22.88 6.42
C THR A 475 73.63 22.19 7.78
N THR A 476 72.83 21.12 7.97
CA THR A 476 73.04 20.15 9.05
C THR A 476 73.47 18.78 8.49
N PRO A 477 74.75 18.39 8.62
CA PRO A 477 75.24 17.10 8.13
C PRO A 477 74.53 15.91 8.80
N ILE A 478 74.13 14.93 8.01
CA ILE A 478 73.67 13.64 8.54
C ILE A 478 74.92 12.82 8.95
N LYS A 479 75.27 12.85 10.25
CA LYS A 479 76.23 11.91 10.83
C LYS A 479 75.61 10.50 10.90
N ASP A 480 75.59 9.80 9.77
CA ASP A 480 75.33 8.36 9.72
C ASP A 480 76.69 7.64 9.55
N LYS A 481 77.06 6.76 10.48
CA LYS A 481 78.40 6.14 10.54
C LYS A 481 78.54 4.92 9.61
N ARG A 482 77.66 4.76 8.63
CA ARG A 482 77.63 3.63 7.67
C ARG A 482 77.29 4.13 6.27
N ILE A 483 77.94 3.56 5.27
CA ILE A 483 77.92 3.97 3.84
C ILE A 483 78.70 5.28 3.60
N ILE A 484 80.03 5.16 3.48
CA ILE A 484 80.79 6.05 2.59
C ILE A 484 80.75 5.39 1.20
N ALA A 485 80.09 6.03 0.25
CA ALA A 485 80.16 5.69 -1.17
C ALA A 485 80.73 6.89 -1.92
N LYS A 486 81.73 6.66 -2.78
CA LYS A 486 82.27 7.72 -3.65
C LYS A 486 81.17 8.21 -4.62
N ASN A 487 81.19 9.49 -4.94
CA ASN A 487 80.29 10.17 -5.90
C ASN A 487 78.84 10.45 -5.43
N GLU A 488 78.64 10.99 -4.22
CA GLU A 488 77.43 11.77 -3.94
C GLU A 488 77.67 13.28 -4.14
N GLN A 489 77.04 13.89 -5.15
CA GLN A 489 76.87 15.35 -5.21
C GLN A 489 76.22 15.83 -3.91
N THR A 490 76.64 16.98 -3.36
CA THR A 490 76.14 17.44 -2.06
C THR A 490 74.64 17.79 -2.13
N LYS A 491 73.79 16.87 -1.66
CA LYS A 491 72.33 16.99 -1.74
C LYS A 491 71.87 18.28 -1.06
N CYS A 492 71.22 19.16 -1.81
CA CYS A 492 70.53 20.29 -1.21
C CYS A 492 69.39 19.78 -0.30
N LEU A 493 69.54 19.94 1.01
CA LEU A 493 68.55 19.57 2.01
C LEU A 493 67.90 20.83 2.59
N ILE A 494 66.57 20.81 2.70
CA ILE A 494 65.77 21.91 3.26
C ILE A 494 64.95 21.35 4.42
N ARG A 495 64.86 22.11 5.52
CA ARG A 495 63.91 21.83 6.61
C ARG A 495 62.70 22.72 6.40
N THR A 496 61.51 22.14 6.42
CA THR A 496 60.25 22.83 6.16
C THR A 496 59.20 22.41 7.20
N ASP A 497 58.18 23.24 7.38
CA ASP A 497 57.02 22.95 8.21
C ASP A 497 56.24 21.74 7.65
N LEU A 498 55.68 20.93 8.53
CA LEU A 498 54.75 19.86 8.17
C LEU A 498 53.46 20.46 7.59
N ASP A 499 52.92 21.51 8.21
CA ASP A 499 51.56 21.99 7.97
C ASP A 499 51.47 22.82 6.67
N GLN A 500 52.61 23.32 6.17
CA GLN A 500 52.74 23.93 4.85
C GLN A 500 53.06 22.90 3.74
N SER A 501 53.43 21.66 4.09
CA SER A 501 53.86 20.66 3.11
C SER A 501 52.70 19.81 2.58
N ARG A 502 52.43 19.90 1.27
CA ARG A 502 51.46 19.03 0.57
C ARG A 502 52.17 17.99 -0.31
N THR A 503 51.65 16.77 -0.39
CA THR A 503 52.14 15.73 -1.31
C THR A 503 51.87 16.09 -2.77
N ILE A 504 52.73 15.61 -3.69
CA ILE A 504 52.49 15.72 -5.14
C ILE A 504 52.74 14.40 -5.88
N PRO A 505 51.88 14.04 -6.86
CA PRO A 505 52.08 12.83 -7.66
C PRO A 505 53.21 13.03 -8.68
N PHE A 506 54.14 12.07 -8.73
CA PHE A 506 55.30 12.09 -9.64
C PHE A 506 55.67 10.67 -10.10
N ARG A 507 56.48 10.55 -11.16
CA ARG A 507 57.17 9.29 -11.51
C ARG A 507 58.68 9.43 -11.24
N PRO A 508 59.32 8.43 -10.58
CA PRO A 508 60.73 8.52 -10.22
C PRO A 508 61.71 8.19 -11.36
N ARG A 509 61.25 7.52 -12.43
CA ARG A 509 62.08 7.12 -13.58
C ARG A 509 61.25 7.16 -14.88
N ILE A 510 61.53 8.13 -15.76
CA ILE A 510 61.05 8.19 -17.16
C ILE A 510 62.15 8.81 -18.04
N GLY A 511 62.52 8.14 -19.14
CA GLY A 511 63.14 8.77 -20.31
C GLY A 511 62.08 9.16 -21.35
N SER A 512 62.30 10.21 -22.13
CA SER A 512 61.33 10.70 -23.12
C SER A 512 61.08 9.68 -24.24
N THR A 513 59.82 9.61 -24.68
CA THR A 513 59.38 8.78 -25.81
C THR A 513 59.08 9.60 -27.07
N THR A 514 59.10 10.93 -27.01
CA THR A 514 58.75 11.83 -28.13
C THR A 514 59.91 12.66 -28.67
N HIS A 515 60.92 12.96 -27.86
CA HIS A 515 62.13 13.71 -28.30
C HIS A 515 63.36 12.83 -28.12
N LYS A 516 64.25 12.79 -29.12
CA LYS A 516 65.41 11.88 -29.12
C LYS A 516 66.46 12.29 -28.09
N GLU A 517 66.65 13.59 -27.88
CA GLU A 517 67.62 14.14 -26.92
C GLU A 517 67.22 13.87 -25.45
N ASP A 518 65.92 13.93 -25.12
CA ASP A 518 65.41 13.87 -23.74
C ASP A 518 65.27 12.44 -23.17
N ARG A 519 66.10 11.50 -23.65
CA ARG A 519 66.08 10.07 -23.25
C ARG A 519 66.60 9.80 -21.82
N ALA A 520 67.26 10.77 -21.18
CA ALA A 520 67.77 10.64 -19.82
C ALA A 520 66.65 10.31 -18.79
N ILE A 521 66.97 9.46 -17.81
CA ILE A 521 66.00 9.00 -16.80
C ILE A 521 65.76 10.11 -15.75
N LYS A 522 64.87 11.03 -16.07
CA LYS A 522 64.46 12.14 -15.20
C LYS A 522 63.29 11.76 -14.30
N ARG A 523 63.16 12.43 -13.14
CA ARG A 523 61.91 12.46 -12.36
C ARG A 523 60.94 13.39 -13.08
N ARG A 524 59.65 13.05 -13.16
CA ARG A 524 58.63 13.91 -13.81
C ARG A 524 57.37 14.06 -12.95
N LEU A 525 56.86 15.27 -12.81
CA LEU A 525 55.58 15.59 -12.16
C LEU A 525 54.40 15.01 -12.98
N LEU A 526 53.33 14.61 -12.29
CA LEU A 526 52.08 14.13 -12.92
C LEU A 526 50.98 15.20 -12.96
N ILE A 527 51.19 16.35 -12.33
CA ILE A 527 50.34 17.56 -12.42
C ILE A 527 51.18 18.71 -13.01
N SER A 528 50.55 19.65 -13.72
CA SER A 528 51.26 20.80 -14.32
C SER A 528 51.73 21.79 -13.23
N PRO A 529 52.87 22.49 -13.39
CA PRO A 529 53.33 23.50 -12.43
C PRO A 529 52.29 24.61 -12.21
N LYS A 530 51.63 25.07 -13.28
CA LYS A 530 50.55 26.08 -13.24
C LYS A 530 49.38 25.60 -12.37
N SER A 531 48.99 24.32 -12.48
CA SER A 531 47.92 23.72 -11.66
C SER A 531 48.31 23.47 -10.20
N ILE A 532 49.58 23.19 -9.89
CA ILE A 532 50.05 23.13 -8.49
C ILE A 532 49.88 24.51 -7.83
N ASN A 533 50.27 25.58 -8.53
CA ASN A 533 50.21 26.94 -7.99
C ASN A 533 48.77 27.40 -7.70
N VAL A 534 47.80 27.06 -8.56
CA VAL A 534 46.37 27.33 -8.29
C VAL A 534 45.90 26.60 -7.03
N TYR A 535 46.09 25.28 -6.97
CA TYR A 535 45.62 24.46 -5.84
C TYR A 535 46.30 24.77 -4.50
N TYR A 536 47.56 25.23 -4.52
CA TYR A 536 48.29 25.54 -3.29
C TYR A 536 47.81 26.85 -2.64
N ASN A 537 47.48 27.86 -3.44
CA ASN A 537 47.10 29.20 -2.96
C ASN A 537 45.58 29.38 -2.72
N THR A 538 44.79 28.31 -2.77
CA THR A 538 43.32 28.37 -2.57
C THR A 538 42.95 28.21 -1.09
N PRO A 539 42.14 29.11 -0.48
CA PRO A 539 41.67 28.97 0.91
C PRO A 539 40.74 27.78 1.13
N SER A 540 40.88 27.08 2.26
CA SER A 540 40.17 25.82 2.56
C SER A 540 38.72 25.96 3.09
N SER A 541 38.16 27.16 3.20
CA SER A 541 36.97 27.44 4.03
C SER A 541 35.84 28.18 3.29
N LEU A 542 34.94 27.44 2.64
CA LEU A 542 33.69 27.96 2.07
C LEU A 542 32.60 26.86 2.07
N ASN A 543 31.81 26.76 3.15
CA ASN A 543 30.51 26.05 3.19
C ASN A 543 29.82 26.19 4.57
N SER A 544 29.10 27.29 4.79
CA SER A 544 28.11 27.41 5.87
C SER A 544 27.10 28.51 5.52
N VAL A 545 25.83 28.15 5.35
CA VAL A 545 24.72 29.11 5.17
C VAL A 545 24.01 29.27 6.51
N GLU A 546 23.69 30.51 6.87
CA GLU A 546 23.18 30.87 8.19
C GLU A 546 21.72 30.46 8.44
N GLY A 547 21.35 30.31 9.71
CA GLY A 547 20.02 29.92 10.14
C GLY A 547 19.05 31.10 10.29
N ILE A 548 17.81 30.93 9.84
CA ILE A 548 16.73 31.91 10.00
C ILE A 548 16.24 31.92 11.45
N LYS A 549 16.14 33.13 12.05
CA LYS A 549 15.56 33.34 13.39
C LYS A 549 14.03 33.22 13.34
N ASN A 550 13.45 32.48 14.29
CA ASN A 550 12.00 32.48 14.53
C ASN A 550 11.65 33.43 15.68
N ASN A 551 10.83 34.44 15.42
CA ASN A 551 10.14 35.19 16.47
C ASN A 551 9.03 34.31 17.06
N SER A 552 8.87 34.30 18.39
CA SER A 552 7.93 33.43 19.09
C SER A 552 6.73 34.17 19.67
N ILE A 553 5.72 33.41 20.11
CA ILE A 553 4.38 33.85 20.55
C ILE A 553 4.39 34.80 21.78
N HIS A 554 5.55 35.07 22.38
CA HIS A 554 5.71 35.59 23.74
C HIS A 554 5.17 37.02 23.97
N GLU A 555 5.09 37.87 22.95
CA GLU A 555 4.62 39.26 23.09
C GLU A 555 3.09 39.38 23.27
N MET A 556 2.32 38.39 22.80
CA MET A 556 0.86 38.54 22.64
C MET A 556 0.07 38.55 23.97
N HIS A 557 0.66 38.06 25.07
CA HIS A 557 -0.03 37.94 26.37
C HIS A 557 -0.05 39.25 27.17
N LYS A 558 1.00 40.10 27.06
CA LYS A 558 1.18 41.27 27.93
C LYS A 558 0.09 42.34 27.82
N ASN A 559 -0.68 42.34 26.73
CA ASN A 559 -1.71 43.34 26.45
C ASN A 559 -3.12 43.01 27.00
N ILE A 560 -3.28 41.87 27.68
CA ILE A 560 -4.60 41.36 28.13
C ILE A 560 -5.00 41.89 29.52
N LEU A 561 -4.02 42.25 30.35
CA LEU A 561 -4.24 42.59 31.77
C LEU A 561 -3.81 44.03 32.07
N ARG A 562 -4.73 44.81 32.63
CA ARG A 562 -4.42 46.10 33.26
C ARG A 562 -4.29 45.88 34.75
N LYS A 563 -3.08 46.07 35.28
CA LYS A 563 -2.74 45.92 36.70
C LYS A 563 -2.55 47.31 37.30
N GLU A 564 -2.83 47.46 38.59
CA GLU A 564 -2.44 48.67 39.34
C GLU A 564 -0.95 48.56 39.71
N PRO A 565 -0.14 49.65 39.69
CA PRO A 565 1.29 49.57 39.99
C PRO A 565 1.64 48.95 41.35
N SER A 566 0.77 49.15 42.34
CA SER A 566 0.81 48.53 43.67
C SER A 566 0.73 46.99 43.59
N LEU A 567 -0.28 46.48 42.88
CA LEU A 567 -0.53 45.05 42.67
C LEU A 567 0.54 44.41 41.77
N GLU A 568 1.03 45.13 40.76
CA GLU A 568 2.08 44.63 39.87
C GLU A 568 3.43 44.47 40.61
N LYS A 569 3.77 45.37 41.53
CA LYS A 569 4.92 45.21 42.43
C LYS A 569 4.80 43.94 43.27
N TYR A 570 3.63 43.70 43.89
CA TYR A 570 3.38 42.51 44.71
C TYR A 570 3.44 41.20 43.90
N ILE A 571 2.92 41.18 42.66
CA ILE A 571 3.03 40.03 41.76
C ILE A 571 4.50 39.74 41.41
N ASN A 572 5.31 40.76 41.13
CA ASN A 572 6.74 40.58 40.82
C ASN A 572 7.54 40.07 42.04
N GLU A 573 7.18 40.48 43.26
CA GLU A 573 7.76 39.96 44.51
C GLU A 573 7.40 38.48 44.72
N LEU A 574 6.14 38.10 44.53
CA LEU A 574 5.69 36.70 44.60
C LEU A 574 6.36 35.82 43.53
N GLN A 575 6.44 36.29 42.27
CA GLN A 575 7.17 35.63 41.19
C GLN A 575 8.64 35.38 41.58
N THR A 576 9.29 36.37 42.20
CA THR A 576 10.70 36.29 42.60
C THR A 576 10.90 35.22 43.67
N LYS A 577 10.05 35.19 44.72
CA LYS A 577 10.10 34.15 45.76
C LYS A 577 9.94 32.74 45.17
N ILE A 578 8.90 32.51 44.39
CA ILE A 578 8.60 31.17 43.86
C ILE A 578 9.46 30.76 42.64
N SER A 579 10.31 31.66 42.13
CA SER A 579 11.19 31.40 40.98
C SER A 579 12.14 30.22 41.19
N HIS A 580 12.60 29.99 42.42
CA HIS A 580 13.52 28.91 42.78
C HIS A 580 12.81 27.55 42.97
N CYS A 581 11.50 27.55 43.25
CA CYS A 581 10.75 26.34 43.59
C CYS A 581 10.66 25.32 42.43
N ARG A 582 10.73 24.03 42.76
CA ARG A 582 10.79 22.93 41.77
C ARG A 582 9.40 22.44 41.32
N GLN A 583 8.44 22.41 42.24
CA GLN A 583 7.03 22.12 41.99
C GLN A 583 6.20 23.05 42.86
N ILE A 584 5.13 23.61 42.30
CA ILE A 584 4.29 24.61 42.98
C ILE A 584 2.84 24.16 42.85
N SER A 585 2.15 24.13 43.99
CA SER A 585 0.73 23.82 44.09
C SER A 585 -0.04 25.09 44.42
N PHE A 586 -1.00 25.45 43.56
CA PHE A 586 -1.89 26.58 43.78
C PHE A 586 -3.28 26.07 44.13
N TYR A 587 -3.92 26.65 45.13
CA TYR A 587 -5.33 26.47 45.46
C TYR A 587 -6.05 27.78 45.13
N THR A 588 -7.13 27.74 44.34
CA THR A 588 -7.82 28.93 43.83
C THR A 588 -9.30 28.88 44.16
N ASP A 589 -9.84 30.01 44.61
CA ASP A 589 -11.26 30.23 44.93
C ASP A 589 -11.73 31.57 44.30
N GLY A 590 -12.90 31.55 43.66
CA GLY A 590 -13.55 32.68 43.02
C GLY A 590 -14.87 33.08 43.69
N SER A 591 -14.79 33.92 44.73
CA SER A 591 -15.95 34.38 45.48
C SER A 591 -16.81 35.41 44.71
N LEU A 592 -18.13 35.36 44.96
CA LEU A 592 -19.10 36.33 44.45
C LEU A 592 -19.99 36.81 45.60
N ILE A 593 -19.89 38.10 45.92
CA ILE A 593 -20.69 38.77 46.93
C ILE A 593 -21.89 39.44 46.25
N ASN A 594 -23.07 38.90 46.52
CA ASN A 594 -24.38 39.48 46.22
C ASN A 594 -25.03 39.88 47.56
N LYS A 595 -25.68 41.05 47.63
CA LYS A 595 -26.10 41.65 48.90
C LYS A 595 -27.20 40.84 49.60
N LYS A 596 -26.99 40.51 50.88
CA LYS A 596 -28.04 40.26 51.88
C LYS A 596 -28.22 41.52 52.74
N GLU A 597 -29.36 41.65 53.41
CA GLU A 597 -29.91 42.95 53.85
C GLU A 597 -29.22 43.65 55.05
N GLN A 598 -28.08 43.16 55.52
CA GLN A 598 -27.41 43.66 56.75
C GLN A 598 -25.93 44.02 56.53
N ASP A 599 -25.60 44.66 55.42
CA ASP A 599 -24.24 45.17 55.16
C ASP A 599 -24.26 46.64 54.70
N HIS A 600 -23.70 47.53 55.53
CA HIS A 600 -23.85 48.98 55.42
C HIS A 600 -22.79 49.65 54.53
N GLN A 601 -21.76 48.93 54.05
CA GLN A 601 -20.65 49.54 53.26
C GLN A 601 -20.79 49.38 51.73
N LEU A 602 -21.97 48.98 51.23
CA LEU A 602 -22.18 48.64 49.81
C LEU A 602 -23.34 49.40 49.15
N VAL A 603 -23.04 50.10 48.05
CA VAL A 603 -23.98 50.81 47.16
C VAL A 603 -25.03 49.82 46.60
N PRO A 604 -26.33 50.20 46.51
CA PRO A 604 -27.37 49.32 45.99
C PRO A 604 -27.07 48.77 44.59
N GLY A 605 -27.30 47.47 44.39
CA GLY A 605 -27.18 46.78 43.10
C GLY A 605 -25.77 46.33 42.68
N GLU A 606 -24.69 46.76 43.35
CA GLU A 606 -23.33 46.37 42.96
C GLU A 606 -22.99 44.94 43.43
N SER A 607 -22.86 44.00 42.47
CA SER A 607 -22.37 42.64 42.72
C SER A 607 -20.85 42.57 42.56
N ARG A 608 -20.11 42.06 43.56
CA ARG A 608 -18.63 42.12 43.62
C ARG A 608 -18.00 40.74 43.54
N MET A 609 -16.98 40.56 42.68
CA MET A 609 -16.20 39.32 42.60
C MET A 609 -14.83 39.50 43.26
N GLY A 610 -14.42 38.50 44.04
CA GLY A 610 -13.05 38.35 44.55
C GLY A 610 -12.37 37.14 43.91
N ILE A 611 -11.04 37.16 43.91
CA ILE A 611 -10.21 35.97 43.67
C ILE A 611 -9.29 35.77 44.87
N GLY A 612 -9.20 34.53 45.35
CA GLY A 612 -8.25 34.08 46.35
C GLY A 612 -7.34 33.00 45.78
N ILE A 613 -6.05 33.07 46.09
CA ILE A 613 -5.02 32.13 45.64
C ILE A 613 -4.12 31.82 46.83
N VAL A 614 -3.99 30.54 47.17
CA VAL A 614 -3.03 30.05 48.17
C VAL A 614 -1.94 29.26 47.46
N ILE A 615 -0.69 29.61 47.71
CA ILE A 615 0.50 29.09 47.02
C ILE A 615 1.30 28.23 48.00
N SER A 616 1.42 26.94 47.68
CA SER A 616 2.22 25.97 48.42
C SER A 616 3.41 25.52 47.56
N PRO A 617 4.62 26.05 47.81
CA PRO A 617 5.85 25.58 47.19
C PRO A 617 6.33 24.28 47.87
N GLU A 618 6.57 23.22 47.09
CA GLU A 618 7.18 21.99 47.62
C GLU A 618 8.71 22.18 47.70
N GLY A 619 9.25 22.45 48.90
CA GLY A 619 10.68 22.30 49.21
C GLY A 619 11.41 23.43 49.95
N HIS A 620 10.72 24.36 50.63
CA HIS A 620 11.34 25.37 51.51
C HIS A 620 10.46 25.60 52.75
N ASP A 621 11.08 26.02 53.86
CA ASP A 621 10.39 26.39 55.11
C ASP A 621 9.81 27.83 55.10
N GLU A 622 9.80 28.49 53.94
CA GLU A 622 9.02 29.72 53.76
C GLU A 622 7.53 29.38 53.76
N GLY A 623 6.79 30.01 54.68
CA GLY A 623 5.39 29.70 54.95
C GLY A 623 4.45 29.88 53.75
N ILE A 624 3.25 29.32 53.88
CA ILE A 624 2.18 29.40 52.89
C ILE A 624 1.98 30.86 52.45
N LEU A 625 2.16 31.14 51.16
CA LEU A 625 1.96 32.46 50.58
C LEU A 625 0.53 32.58 50.06
N ASP A 626 -0.11 33.72 50.28
CA ASP A 626 -1.43 34.03 49.77
C ASP A 626 -1.42 35.21 48.79
N PHE A 627 -2.48 35.31 47.99
CA PHE A 627 -2.77 36.44 47.12
C PHE A 627 -4.29 36.57 47.02
N SER A 628 -4.81 37.79 47.18
CA SER A 628 -6.21 38.08 46.89
C SER A 628 -6.38 39.40 46.13
N ALA A 629 -7.40 39.47 45.29
CA ALA A 629 -7.70 40.67 44.51
C ALA A 629 -9.20 40.79 44.19
N ARG A 630 -9.69 42.02 43.99
CA ARG A 630 -11.04 42.30 43.48
C ARG A 630 -11.04 42.29 41.94
N VAL A 631 -12.07 41.71 41.32
CA VAL A 631 -12.21 41.64 39.86
C VAL A 631 -13.51 42.28 39.38
N THR A 632 -13.48 42.94 38.23
CA THR A 632 -14.56 43.82 37.72
C THR A 632 -15.34 43.24 36.52
N GLY A 633 -16.44 43.92 36.17
CA GLY A 633 -17.35 43.53 35.09
C GLY A 633 -18.42 42.50 35.50
N PRO A 634 -19.17 41.90 34.54
CA PRO A 634 -20.33 41.05 34.81
C PRO A 634 -20.13 39.96 35.88
N ALA A 635 -20.97 39.98 36.91
CA ALA A 635 -20.84 39.10 38.07
C ALA A 635 -21.18 37.63 37.74
N SER A 636 -20.28 36.69 38.09
CA SER A 636 -20.51 35.25 38.04
C SER A 636 -19.39 34.50 38.77
N SER A 637 -19.73 33.58 39.70
CA SER A 637 -18.76 32.76 40.43
C SER A 637 -17.84 31.96 39.49
N THR A 638 -18.38 31.32 38.44
CA THR A 638 -17.56 30.61 37.44
C THR A 638 -16.62 31.55 36.66
N ARG A 639 -16.91 32.86 36.62
CA ARG A 639 -16.01 33.85 36.00
C ARG A 639 -14.92 34.30 36.97
N ALA A 640 -15.22 34.49 38.26
CA ALA A 640 -14.23 34.74 39.30
C ALA A 640 -13.18 33.60 39.35
N GLU A 641 -13.64 32.35 39.35
CA GLU A 641 -12.80 31.14 39.23
C GLU A 641 -11.82 31.18 38.05
N LEU A 642 -12.33 31.52 36.85
CA LEU A 642 -11.50 31.62 35.65
C LEU A 642 -10.49 32.78 35.73
N TRP A 643 -10.79 33.86 36.46
CA TRP A 643 -9.84 34.93 36.75
C TRP A 643 -8.76 34.51 37.77
N ALA A 644 -9.11 33.72 38.78
CA ALA A 644 -8.14 33.18 39.73
C ALA A 644 -7.13 32.24 39.02
N ILE A 645 -7.63 31.34 38.17
CA ILE A 645 -6.80 30.46 37.34
C ILE A 645 -5.90 31.25 36.37
N LEU A 646 -6.41 32.33 35.77
CA LEU A 646 -5.61 33.21 34.90
C LEU A 646 -4.49 33.91 35.67
N MET A 647 -4.77 34.39 36.89
CA MET A 647 -3.78 35.06 37.72
C MET A 647 -2.70 34.10 38.25
N VAL A 648 -3.03 32.83 38.51
CA VAL A 648 -2.02 31.78 38.78
C VAL A 648 -1.03 31.64 37.62
N LEU A 649 -1.50 31.69 36.37
CA LEU A 649 -0.63 31.58 35.19
C LEU A 649 0.31 32.80 35.03
N GLU A 650 -0.09 33.98 35.51
CA GLU A 650 0.73 35.19 35.54
C GLU A 650 1.73 35.22 36.69
N ILE A 651 1.35 34.73 37.87
CA ILE A 651 2.26 34.59 39.02
C ILE A 651 3.29 33.46 38.78
N THR A 652 2.98 32.50 37.90
CA THR A 652 3.86 31.37 37.57
C THR A 652 5.04 31.76 36.66
N PRO A 653 6.31 31.47 37.02
CA PRO A 653 7.46 31.66 36.13
C PRO A 653 7.40 30.76 34.88
N PRO A 654 7.89 31.22 33.71
CA PRO A 654 7.84 30.45 32.47
C PRO A 654 8.57 29.10 32.58
N ASN A 655 8.09 28.10 31.83
CA ASN A 655 8.59 26.72 31.79
C ASN A 655 8.53 25.93 33.11
N LYS A 656 7.90 26.44 34.17
CA LYS A 656 7.62 25.67 35.41
C LYS A 656 6.44 24.71 35.22
N LYS A 657 6.44 23.61 35.99
CA LYS A 657 5.33 22.65 36.06
C LYS A 657 4.53 22.86 37.34
N ILE A 658 3.30 23.35 37.20
CA ILE A 658 2.40 23.69 38.31
C ILE A 658 1.26 22.68 38.46
N LYS A 659 0.67 22.63 39.64
CA LYS A 659 -0.65 22.03 39.92
C LYS A 659 -1.60 23.16 40.30
N ILE A 660 -2.82 23.16 39.77
CA ILE A 660 -3.89 24.08 40.18
C ILE A 660 -5.05 23.25 40.71
N TYR A 661 -5.48 23.55 41.92
CA TYR A 661 -6.64 22.98 42.60
C TYR A 661 -7.73 24.04 42.67
N THR A 662 -8.87 23.74 42.04
CA THR A 662 -10.13 24.50 42.07
C THR A 662 -11.24 23.46 42.25
N ASP A 663 -12.27 23.78 43.03
CA ASP A 663 -13.46 22.94 43.18
C ASP A 663 -14.49 23.18 42.06
N SER A 664 -14.29 24.25 41.26
CA SER A 664 -15.19 24.71 40.22
C SER A 664 -15.23 23.75 39.03
N ALA A 665 -16.05 22.71 39.18
CA ALA A 665 -16.35 21.73 38.15
C ALA A 665 -16.80 22.40 36.84
N SER A 666 -17.45 23.56 36.92
CA SER A 666 -17.86 24.39 35.78
C SER A 666 -16.66 25.02 35.05
N ALA A 667 -15.69 25.60 35.75
CA ALA A 667 -14.47 26.14 35.14
C ALA A 667 -13.62 25.01 34.53
N ILE A 668 -13.46 23.91 35.26
CA ILE A 668 -12.79 22.69 34.81
C ILE A 668 -13.44 22.13 33.53
N ALA A 669 -14.78 22.07 33.49
CA ALA A 669 -15.53 21.61 32.32
C ALA A 669 -15.43 22.59 31.15
N ALA A 670 -15.48 23.91 31.40
CA ALA A 670 -15.36 24.94 30.38
C ALA A 670 -13.98 24.90 29.70
N ILE A 671 -12.88 24.80 30.48
CA ILE A 671 -11.52 24.70 29.95
C ILE A 671 -11.35 23.38 29.16
N LYS A 672 -11.77 22.24 29.71
CA LYS A 672 -11.69 20.94 29.01
C LYS A 672 -12.50 20.94 27.71
N ARG A 673 -13.70 21.51 27.72
CA ARG A 673 -14.57 21.59 26.54
C ARG A 673 -14.06 22.60 25.52
N PHE A 674 -13.52 23.75 25.94
CA PHE A 674 -12.84 24.68 25.04
C PHE A 674 -11.65 24.01 24.34
N MET A 675 -10.82 23.27 25.08
CA MET A 675 -9.69 22.52 24.52
C MET A 675 -10.15 21.51 23.45
N THR A 676 -11.23 20.75 23.68
CA THR A 676 -11.74 19.79 22.69
C THR A 676 -12.47 20.46 21.52
N ASP A 677 -13.40 21.38 21.79
CA ASP A 677 -14.25 22.00 20.77
C ASP A 677 -13.44 22.95 19.88
N ARG A 678 -12.46 23.65 20.45
CA ARG A 678 -11.52 24.50 19.68
C ARG A 678 -10.56 23.65 18.86
N ALA A 679 -10.03 22.53 19.39
CA ALA A 679 -9.21 21.63 18.58
C ALA A 679 -10.01 21.03 17.41
N ASP A 680 -11.22 20.55 17.65
CA ASP A 680 -12.06 19.91 16.63
C ASP A 680 -12.61 20.94 15.61
N ASN A 681 -12.86 22.19 16.01
CA ASN A 681 -13.20 23.25 15.05
C ASN A 681 -11.97 23.80 14.31
N LEU A 682 -10.81 23.97 14.95
CA LEU A 682 -9.57 24.35 14.25
C LEU A 682 -9.14 23.25 13.26
N ALA A 683 -9.36 21.98 13.56
CA ALA A 683 -9.16 20.89 12.61
C ALA A 683 -10.10 21.00 11.39
N LYS A 684 -11.38 21.33 11.61
CA LYS A 684 -12.37 21.54 10.51
C LYS A 684 -12.14 22.82 9.70
N ILE A 685 -11.54 23.85 10.31
CA ILE A 685 -11.16 25.11 9.65
C ILE A 685 -9.85 24.89 8.87
N GLY A 686 -8.83 24.28 9.49
CA GLY A 686 -7.57 23.93 8.84
C GLY A 686 -7.77 22.99 7.64
N ALA A 687 -8.64 21.99 7.75
CA ALA A 687 -9.04 21.11 6.65
C ALA A 687 -9.80 21.82 5.49
N LYS A 688 -10.07 23.13 5.62
CA LYS A 688 -10.64 24.01 4.58
C LYS A 688 -9.77 25.24 4.29
N GLY A 689 -8.65 25.40 4.99
CA GLY A 689 -7.81 26.59 4.91
C GLY A 689 -6.70 26.47 3.86
N ASN A 690 -6.13 27.61 3.48
CA ASN A 690 -5.02 27.67 2.51
C ASN A 690 -3.65 27.41 3.16
N LEU A 691 -3.57 27.39 4.50
CA LEU A 691 -2.35 27.08 5.25
C LEU A 691 -2.12 25.56 5.26
N LEU A 692 -1.08 25.12 4.54
CA LEU A 692 -0.81 23.71 4.28
C LEU A 692 0.35 23.23 5.17
N VAL A 693 0.07 22.28 6.06
CA VAL A 693 1.09 21.63 6.92
C VAL A 693 1.46 20.29 6.28
N GLU A 694 2.67 20.20 5.74
CA GLU A 694 3.18 18.96 5.16
C GLU A 694 3.93 18.12 6.22
N ILE A 695 3.70 16.81 6.20
CA ILE A 695 4.55 15.85 6.91
C ILE A 695 5.85 15.76 6.11
N ASN A 696 6.95 16.30 6.63
CA ASN A 696 8.26 16.06 6.01
C ASN A 696 8.57 14.54 6.09
N PRO A 697 8.66 13.81 4.94
CA PRO A 697 8.83 12.36 4.96
C PRO A 697 10.19 11.92 5.51
N GLU A 698 11.20 12.80 5.49
CA GLU A 698 12.59 12.49 5.81
C GLU A 698 12.82 12.19 7.30
N PHE A 699 11.89 12.64 8.16
CA PHE A 699 11.89 12.41 9.60
C PHE A 699 10.88 11.34 10.08
N LEU A 700 10.24 10.62 9.16
CA LEU A 700 9.43 9.46 9.52
C LEU A 700 10.32 8.33 10.05
N GLN A 701 9.82 7.55 11.02
CA GLN A 701 10.53 6.41 11.64
C GLN A 701 10.62 5.17 10.73
N ARG A 702 11.13 5.37 9.51
CA ARG A 702 11.33 4.38 8.45
C ARG A 702 12.62 4.75 7.73
N LYS A 703 13.43 3.76 7.32
CA LYS A 703 14.64 3.97 6.51
C LYS A 703 14.30 4.41 5.08
N VAL A 704 13.22 3.86 4.52
CA VAL A 704 12.73 4.20 3.17
C VAL A 704 11.22 4.39 3.17
N ASN A 705 10.80 5.51 2.59
CA ASN A 705 9.43 5.78 2.16
C ASN A 705 9.27 5.40 0.68
N TYR A 706 8.04 5.15 0.25
CA TYR A 706 7.76 4.96 -1.18
C TYR A 706 7.03 6.19 -1.73
N GLU A 707 7.25 6.44 -3.01
CA GLU A 707 6.58 7.50 -3.75
C GLU A 707 5.81 6.93 -4.93
N TRP A 708 4.81 7.66 -5.39
CA TRP A 708 4.22 7.42 -6.70
C TRP A 708 4.25 8.71 -7.51
N LYS A 709 4.96 8.69 -8.65
CA LYS A 709 5.17 9.86 -9.53
C LYS A 709 5.71 11.10 -8.78
N SER A 710 6.74 10.89 -7.96
CA SER A 710 7.39 11.94 -7.16
C SER A 710 6.46 12.66 -6.17
N GLN A 711 5.41 11.96 -5.72
CA GLN A 711 4.59 12.33 -4.57
C GLN A 711 4.75 11.23 -3.50
N SER A 712 5.12 11.64 -2.28
CA SER A 712 5.19 10.75 -1.11
C SER A 712 3.79 10.47 -0.55
N PHE A 713 3.53 9.23 -0.11
CA PHE A 713 2.22 8.81 0.43
C PHE A 713 2.39 7.93 1.68
N ASP A 714 1.81 8.33 2.82
CA ASP A 714 1.69 7.44 3.98
C ASP A 714 0.44 6.55 3.87
N THR A 715 0.62 5.34 3.32
CA THR A 715 -0.41 4.29 3.20
C THR A 715 0.30 2.93 3.08
N ASP A 716 -0.39 1.79 3.23
CA ASP A 716 0.20 0.50 2.87
C ASP A 716 0.40 0.41 1.34
N ILE A 717 1.66 0.27 0.91
CA ILE A 717 2.07 0.22 -0.51
C ILE A 717 1.32 -0.84 -1.34
N LYS A 718 0.86 -1.92 -0.69
CA LYS A 718 0.11 -3.02 -1.33
C LYS A 718 -1.37 -2.66 -1.48
N GLU A 719 -1.98 -1.97 -0.53
CA GLU A 719 -3.32 -1.39 -0.66
C GLU A 719 -3.32 -0.27 -1.71
N PHE A 720 -2.26 0.55 -1.78
CA PHE A 720 -2.05 1.51 -2.87
C PHE A 720 -2.04 0.80 -4.24
N ALA A 721 -1.15 -0.17 -4.44
CA ALA A 721 -1.04 -0.91 -5.69
C ALA A 721 -2.36 -1.62 -6.07
N LYS A 722 -3.07 -2.21 -5.09
CA LYS A 722 -4.39 -2.81 -5.28
C LYS A 722 -5.44 -1.81 -5.77
N ARG A 723 -5.42 -0.57 -5.29
CA ARG A 723 -6.35 0.50 -5.71
C ARG A 723 -6.02 1.04 -7.10
N GLU A 724 -4.74 1.30 -7.41
CA GLU A 724 -4.28 1.68 -8.76
C GLU A 724 -4.79 0.70 -9.82
N GLN A 725 -4.62 -0.59 -9.57
CA GLN A 725 -5.04 -1.66 -10.47
C GLN A 725 -6.56 -1.68 -10.68
N GLN A 726 -7.35 -1.50 -9.61
CA GLN A 726 -8.81 -1.47 -9.70
C GLN A 726 -9.34 -0.26 -10.49
N ILE A 727 -8.76 0.92 -10.27
CA ILE A 727 -9.06 2.15 -11.03
C ILE A 727 -8.69 1.93 -12.50
N ASN A 728 -7.48 1.44 -12.77
CA ASN A 728 -6.98 1.13 -14.11
C ASN A 728 -7.90 0.17 -14.87
N TRP A 729 -8.36 -0.93 -14.25
CA TRP A 729 -9.27 -1.88 -14.90
C TRP A 729 -10.69 -1.33 -15.13
N TYR A 730 -11.20 -0.45 -14.25
CA TYR A 730 -12.50 0.21 -14.45
C TYR A 730 -12.46 1.24 -15.57
N ILE A 731 -11.41 2.06 -15.66
CA ILE A 731 -11.25 3.05 -16.74
C ILE A 731 -11.10 2.32 -18.10
N ASN A 732 -10.29 1.26 -18.17
CA ASN A 732 -10.17 0.38 -19.35
C ASN A 732 -11.45 -0.42 -19.69
N TRP A 733 -12.52 -0.28 -18.91
CA TRP A 733 -13.87 -0.71 -19.28
C TRP A 733 -14.73 0.49 -19.72
N ARG A 734 -14.74 1.59 -18.98
CA ARG A 734 -15.48 2.82 -19.30
C ARG A 734 -15.13 3.43 -20.66
N THR A 735 -13.84 3.50 -21.02
CA THR A 735 -13.38 4.16 -22.27
C THR A 735 -13.46 3.27 -23.51
N GLN A 736 -14.18 2.15 -23.45
CA GLN A 736 -14.47 1.33 -24.61
C GLN A 736 -15.55 1.98 -25.47
N TYR A 737 -15.32 2.11 -26.78
CA TYR A 737 -16.28 2.66 -27.75
C TYR A 737 -17.72 2.13 -27.60
N ARG A 738 -17.89 0.85 -27.25
CA ARG A 738 -19.21 0.22 -27.03
C ARG A 738 -19.89 0.54 -25.68
N VAL A 739 -19.13 1.06 -24.71
CA VAL A 739 -19.62 1.54 -23.41
C VAL A 739 -19.86 3.05 -23.49
N VAL A 740 -18.90 3.80 -24.04
CA VAL A 740 -19.02 5.25 -24.30
C VAL A 740 -20.30 5.58 -25.09
N LYS A 741 -20.65 4.76 -26.10
CA LYS A 741 -21.87 4.89 -26.92
C LYS A 741 -23.22 5.01 -26.19
N TRP A 742 -23.29 4.68 -24.91
CA TRP A 742 -24.53 4.80 -24.11
C TRP A 742 -24.30 5.36 -22.70
N ASN A 743 -23.07 5.38 -22.20
CA ASN A 743 -22.75 5.67 -20.80
C ASN A 743 -22.35 7.14 -20.58
N ASN A 744 -23.21 8.05 -21.03
CA ASN A 744 -23.03 9.50 -21.00
C ASN A 744 -23.10 10.10 -19.56
N LYS A 745 -22.97 11.43 -19.45
CA LYS A 745 -23.04 12.21 -18.19
C LYS A 745 -24.24 11.87 -17.32
N ASN A 746 -25.41 11.92 -17.91
CA ASN A 746 -26.69 11.90 -17.21
C ASN A 746 -27.02 10.47 -16.80
N ILE A 747 -26.96 9.51 -17.75
CA ILE A 747 -27.12 8.08 -17.51
C ILE A 747 -26.09 7.59 -16.47
N ALA A 748 -24.82 8.03 -16.53
CA ALA A 748 -23.81 7.63 -15.55
C ALA A 748 -24.05 8.18 -14.13
N ARG A 749 -24.58 9.41 -14.01
CA ARG A 749 -24.97 10.06 -12.74
C ARG A 749 -26.24 9.47 -12.14
N GLU A 750 -27.17 9.07 -13.02
CA GLU A 750 -28.49 8.55 -12.70
C GLU A 750 -28.53 7.02 -12.56
N THR A 751 -27.42 6.32 -12.83
CA THR A 751 -27.26 4.88 -12.55
C THR A 751 -26.70 4.66 -11.14
N ASP A 752 -27.37 3.80 -10.35
CA ASP A 752 -26.77 3.17 -9.18
C ASP A 752 -25.89 1.99 -9.62
N TRP A 753 -24.59 2.27 -9.78
CA TRP A 753 -23.59 1.28 -10.18
C TRP A 753 -23.40 0.14 -9.17
N ASN A 754 -23.80 0.33 -7.91
CA ASN A 754 -23.64 -0.65 -6.85
C ASN A 754 -24.77 -1.68 -6.88
N LEU A 755 -26.02 -1.24 -6.96
CA LEU A 755 -27.18 -2.12 -7.17
C LEU A 755 -27.11 -2.80 -8.54
N THR A 756 -26.73 -2.06 -9.60
CA THR A 756 -26.44 -2.61 -10.93
C THR A 756 -25.45 -3.77 -10.84
N ARG A 757 -24.29 -3.59 -10.18
CA ARG A 757 -23.31 -4.66 -9.97
C ARG A 757 -23.88 -5.85 -9.18
N LYS A 758 -24.62 -5.60 -8.09
CA LYS A 758 -25.25 -6.67 -7.28
C LYS A 758 -26.16 -7.53 -8.17
N LEU A 759 -27.03 -6.89 -8.94
CA LEU A 759 -28.01 -7.57 -9.82
C LEU A 759 -27.36 -8.27 -11.02
N ILE A 760 -26.31 -7.71 -11.61
CA ILE A 760 -25.55 -8.36 -12.70
C ILE A 760 -24.97 -9.69 -12.23
N HIS A 761 -24.40 -9.72 -11.02
CA HIS A 761 -23.69 -10.88 -10.52
C HIS A 761 -24.54 -11.88 -9.74
N GLY A 762 -25.63 -11.48 -9.09
CA GLY A 762 -26.46 -12.38 -8.29
C GLY A 762 -25.71 -12.86 -7.04
N THR A 763 -25.10 -14.04 -7.11
CA THR A 763 -24.23 -14.56 -6.03
C THR A 763 -22.86 -13.86 -6.01
N LYS A 764 -22.11 -14.04 -4.91
CA LYS A 764 -20.70 -13.63 -4.81
C LYS A 764 -19.84 -14.53 -5.72
N ILE A 765 -18.97 -13.93 -6.53
CA ILE A 765 -18.12 -14.64 -7.51
C ILE A 765 -17.16 -15.63 -6.84
N SER A 766 -16.76 -15.36 -5.58
CA SER A 766 -15.95 -16.26 -4.75
C SER A 766 -16.76 -17.32 -3.98
N SER A 767 -18.03 -17.54 -4.33
CA SER A 767 -18.83 -18.62 -3.75
C SER A 767 -18.24 -19.98 -4.10
N ARG A 768 -18.16 -20.89 -3.11
CA ARG A 768 -17.80 -22.30 -3.35
C ARG A 768 -18.94 -23.10 -4.01
N VAL A 769 -20.16 -22.57 -4.00
CA VAL A 769 -21.33 -23.14 -4.68
C VAL A 769 -21.63 -22.30 -5.93
N THR A 770 -21.74 -22.94 -7.08
CA THR A 770 -22.14 -22.29 -8.34
C THR A 770 -23.28 -23.09 -8.98
N SER A 771 -24.24 -22.42 -9.60
CA SER A 771 -25.33 -23.08 -10.34
C SER A 771 -25.25 -22.72 -11.83
N ASN A 772 -25.75 -23.62 -12.68
CA ASN A 772 -25.88 -23.37 -14.13
C ASN A 772 -26.73 -22.12 -14.38
N GLU A 773 -27.75 -21.89 -13.56
CA GLU A 773 -28.58 -20.69 -13.63
C GLU A 773 -27.84 -19.40 -13.23
N ASP A 774 -27.12 -19.35 -12.11
CA ASP A 774 -26.36 -18.16 -11.71
C ASP A 774 -25.30 -17.81 -12.76
N ARG A 775 -24.60 -18.84 -13.28
CA ARG A 775 -23.70 -18.70 -14.43
C ARG A 775 -24.43 -18.08 -15.62
N ASP A 776 -25.57 -18.62 -16.04
CA ASP A 776 -26.26 -18.18 -17.25
C ASP A 776 -27.10 -16.89 -17.06
N ASN A 777 -27.43 -16.50 -15.83
CA ASN A 777 -27.95 -15.18 -15.48
C ASN A 777 -26.83 -14.14 -15.60
N ARG A 778 -25.71 -14.36 -14.91
CA ARG A 778 -24.52 -13.50 -14.97
C ARG A 778 -23.98 -13.36 -16.40
N THR A 779 -23.87 -14.46 -17.15
CA THR A 779 -23.44 -14.45 -18.55
C THR A 779 -24.41 -13.69 -19.47
N PHE A 780 -25.72 -13.74 -19.23
CA PHE A 780 -26.71 -12.99 -20.01
C PHE A 780 -26.59 -11.48 -19.72
N ASN A 781 -26.59 -11.09 -18.44
CA ASN A 781 -26.42 -9.71 -17.98
C ASN A 781 -25.14 -9.08 -18.54
N ILE A 782 -23.99 -9.75 -18.38
CA ILE A 782 -22.69 -9.29 -18.89
C ILE A 782 -22.69 -9.13 -20.42
N LYS A 783 -23.39 -10.00 -21.17
CA LYS A 783 -23.48 -9.92 -22.64
C LYS A 783 -24.36 -8.78 -23.14
N ILE A 784 -25.41 -8.42 -22.43
CA ILE A 784 -26.26 -7.26 -22.74
C ILE A 784 -25.46 -5.98 -22.49
N LEU A 785 -24.89 -5.84 -21.28
CA LEU A 785 -24.14 -4.65 -20.85
C LEU A 785 -22.96 -4.29 -21.78
N ASN A 786 -22.35 -5.27 -22.43
CA ASN A 786 -21.12 -5.12 -23.20
C ASN A 786 -21.27 -5.30 -24.73
N ASP A 787 -22.47 -5.15 -25.33
CA ASP A 787 -22.73 -5.41 -26.77
C ASP A 787 -22.08 -6.73 -27.23
N GLU A 788 -22.33 -7.83 -26.50
CA GLU A 788 -21.80 -9.17 -26.81
C GLU A 788 -22.86 -10.23 -27.08
N LEU A 789 -24.14 -9.96 -26.74
CA LEU A 789 -25.25 -10.86 -27.04
C LEU A 789 -25.20 -11.32 -28.51
N PRO A 790 -25.54 -12.59 -28.78
CA PRO A 790 -25.52 -13.08 -30.13
C PRO A 790 -26.83 -12.76 -30.87
N VAL A 791 -26.88 -11.55 -31.46
CA VAL A 791 -27.94 -10.91 -32.30
C VAL A 791 -27.46 -10.62 -33.73
N LEU A 792 -28.29 -10.51 -34.77
CA LEU A 792 -27.87 -10.32 -36.19
C LEU A 792 -27.10 -9.02 -36.49
N ARG A 793 -26.81 -8.16 -35.52
CA ARG A 793 -25.70 -7.20 -35.54
C ARG A 793 -24.49 -7.64 -34.68
N ASN A 794 -24.12 -8.94 -34.50
CA ASN A 794 -22.94 -9.32 -33.66
C ASN A 794 -21.92 -10.56 -33.90
N LEU A 795 -21.89 -11.34 -35.02
CA LEU A 795 -20.73 -12.06 -35.69
C LEU A 795 -20.11 -11.16 -36.81
N HIS A 796 -20.27 -11.50 -38.12
CA HIS A 796 -19.85 -10.89 -39.43
C HIS A 796 -18.61 -10.00 -39.53
N ILE A 797 -18.35 -9.10 -38.58
CA ILE A 797 -16.96 -8.76 -38.18
C ILE A 797 -16.31 -9.97 -37.43
N ARG A 798 -16.99 -11.13 -37.44
CA ARG A 798 -16.48 -12.47 -37.18
C ARG A 798 -16.66 -13.48 -38.34
N LYS A 799 -17.67 -13.34 -39.22
CA LYS A 799 -18.02 -14.26 -40.34
C LYS A 799 -18.95 -13.60 -41.39
N PRO A 800 -18.43 -12.81 -42.36
CA PRO A 800 -19.25 -12.08 -43.33
C PRO A 800 -19.90 -13.00 -44.38
N GLU A 801 -19.17 -14.02 -44.81
CA GLU A 801 -19.58 -14.91 -45.91
C GLU A 801 -20.93 -15.62 -45.62
N ILE A 802 -21.18 -15.95 -44.35
CA ILE A 802 -22.31 -16.78 -43.91
C ILE A 802 -23.57 -15.94 -43.61
N TYR A 803 -23.40 -14.79 -42.98
CA TYR A 803 -24.51 -13.92 -42.57
C TYR A 803 -24.37 -12.61 -43.34
N LYS A 804 -25.09 -12.49 -44.45
CA LYS A 804 -24.91 -11.45 -45.48
C LYS A 804 -25.54 -10.09 -45.13
N SER A 805 -26.20 -9.94 -43.97
CA SER A 805 -26.93 -8.74 -43.55
C SER A 805 -27.05 -8.63 -42.02
N ASP A 806 -27.20 -7.40 -41.50
CA ASP A 806 -27.48 -7.12 -40.09
C ASP A 806 -28.94 -6.76 -39.77
N LEU A 807 -29.82 -6.77 -40.76
CA LEU A 807 -31.24 -6.53 -40.55
C LEU A 807 -31.88 -7.68 -39.75
N CYS A 808 -32.78 -7.32 -38.83
CA CYS A 808 -33.50 -8.27 -37.99
C CYS A 808 -34.45 -9.14 -38.83
N ILE A 809 -34.34 -10.48 -38.77
CA ILE A 809 -35.18 -11.39 -39.57
C ILE A 809 -36.69 -11.20 -39.29
N ILE A 810 -37.04 -10.81 -38.05
CA ILE A 810 -38.44 -10.73 -37.58
C ILE A 810 -39.18 -9.50 -38.14
N CYS A 811 -38.50 -8.37 -38.34
CA CYS A 811 -39.11 -7.12 -38.85
C CYS A 811 -38.57 -6.66 -40.20
N LYS A 812 -37.38 -7.12 -40.61
CA LYS A 812 -36.62 -6.71 -41.81
C LYS A 812 -36.29 -5.21 -41.94
N GLN A 813 -36.77 -4.36 -41.02
CA GLN A 813 -36.69 -2.89 -41.08
C GLN A 813 -35.48 -2.26 -40.36
N LYS A 814 -34.99 -2.88 -39.27
CA LYS A 814 -33.90 -2.31 -38.43
C LYS A 814 -32.74 -3.29 -38.23
N LYS A 815 -31.54 -2.76 -38.02
CA LYS A 815 -30.32 -3.52 -37.69
C LYS A 815 -30.45 -4.15 -36.30
N GLU A 816 -30.26 -5.46 -36.17
CA GLU A 816 -30.53 -6.20 -34.91
C GLU A 816 -29.38 -6.06 -33.89
N ASP A 817 -29.28 -4.92 -33.23
CA ASP A 817 -28.35 -4.68 -32.12
C ASP A 817 -28.71 -5.50 -30.85
N THR A 818 -27.93 -5.38 -29.77
CA THR A 818 -28.12 -6.24 -28.58
C THR A 818 -29.34 -5.90 -27.72
N LEU A 819 -30.05 -4.81 -28.03
CA LEU A 819 -31.30 -4.43 -27.39
C LEU A 819 -32.51 -4.54 -28.33
N HIS A 820 -32.31 -4.37 -29.65
CA HIS A 820 -33.38 -4.49 -30.65
C HIS A 820 -34.29 -5.75 -30.54
N PRO A 821 -33.81 -6.97 -30.16
CA PRO A 821 -34.69 -8.13 -29.90
C PRO A 821 -35.79 -7.89 -28.85
N PHE A 822 -35.62 -6.90 -27.99
CA PHE A 822 -36.56 -6.50 -26.95
C PHE A 822 -37.43 -5.30 -27.35
N GLU A 823 -37.18 -4.70 -28.53
CA GLU A 823 -37.88 -3.54 -29.10
C GLU A 823 -38.64 -3.89 -30.40
N CYS A 824 -38.17 -4.89 -31.14
CA CYS A 824 -38.69 -5.33 -32.43
C CYS A 824 -40.21 -5.58 -32.40
N LYS A 825 -40.95 -4.96 -33.34
CA LYS A 825 -42.43 -4.94 -33.41
C LYS A 825 -43.08 -4.47 -32.09
N ASP A 826 -42.63 -3.31 -31.60
CA ASP A 826 -43.10 -2.64 -30.37
C ASP A 826 -43.07 -3.52 -29.10
N TYR A 827 -42.18 -4.53 -29.08
CA TYR A 827 -42.10 -5.43 -27.94
C TYR A 827 -41.60 -4.72 -26.66
N ASN A 828 -40.95 -3.55 -26.77
CA ASN A 828 -40.53 -2.78 -25.61
C ASN A 828 -41.72 -2.10 -24.90
N ALA A 829 -42.79 -1.71 -25.60
CA ALA A 829 -44.06 -1.32 -24.97
C ALA A 829 -44.73 -2.50 -24.27
N ILE A 830 -44.66 -3.71 -24.83
CA ILE A 830 -45.19 -4.93 -24.20
C ILE A 830 -44.39 -5.27 -22.92
N ILE A 831 -43.06 -5.22 -22.95
CA ILE A 831 -42.22 -5.40 -21.75
C ILE A 831 -42.53 -4.29 -20.74
N ARG A 832 -42.59 -3.01 -21.15
CA ARG A 832 -42.91 -1.87 -20.26
C ARG A 832 -44.24 -2.06 -19.56
N ARG A 833 -45.29 -2.45 -20.30
CA ARG A 833 -46.63 -2.72 -19.75
C ARG A 833 -46.56 -3.84 -18.71
N LYS A 834 -45.91 -4.96 -19.04
CA LYS A 834 -45.70 -6.09 -18.11
C LYS A 834 -44.87 -5.70 -16.89
N VAL A 835 -43.83 -4.88 -17.02
CA VAL A 835 -42.98 -4.40 -15.92
C VAL A 835 -43.75 -3.46 -14.99
N ILE A 836 -44.53 -2.51 -15.51
CA ILE A 836 -45.34 -1.60 -14.67
C ILE A 836 -46.48 -2.38 -13.98
N GLN A 837 -47.14 -3.29 -14.68
CA GLN A 837 -48.15 -4.18 -14.08
C GLN A 837 -47.54 -5.07 -12.99
N HIS A 838 -46.35 -5.64 -13.22
CA HIS A 838 -45.64 -6.46 -12.22
C HIS A 838 -45.14 -5.61 -11.05
N LEU A 839 -44.70 -4.37 -11.26
CA LEU A 839 -44.35 -3.44 -10.19
C LEU A 839 -45.56 -3.10 -9.30
N ALA A 840 -46.74 -2.90 -9.90
CA ALA A 840 -47.97 -2.71 -9.14
C ALA A 840 -48.40 -3.99 -8.39
N ILE A 841 -48.30 -5.17 -9.02
CA ILE A 841 -48.53 -6.46 -8.36
C ILE A 841 -47.56 -6.67 -7.20
N LEU A 842 -46.26 -6.40 -7.38
CA LEU A 842 -45.28 -6.42 -6.30
C LEU A 842 -45.64 -5.42 -5.19
N GLY A 843 -46.09 -4.21 -5.54
CA GLY A 843 -46.55 -3.21 -4.57
C GLY A 843 -47.71 -3.70 -3.70
N ILE A 844 -48.75 -4.27 -4.31
CA ILE A 844 -49.89 -4.86 -3.58
C ILE A 844 -49.46 -6.09 -2.76
N ASN A 845 -48.66 -7.00 -3.35
CA ASN A 845 -48.13 -8.18 -2.67
C ASN A 845 -47.19 -7.83 -1.49
N HIS A 846 -46.63 -6.62 -1.51
CA HIS A 846 -45.84 -6.03 -0.43
C HIS A 846 -46.65 -5.01 0.40
N GLY A 847 -47.99 -5.03 0.35
CA GLY A 847 -48.85 -4.28 1.27
C GLY A 847 -48.83 -2.76 1.07
N SER A 848 -48.77 -2.29 -0.18
CA SER A 848 -49.03 -0.88 -0.50
C SER A 848 -50.48 -0.48 -0.19
N SER A 849 -50.66 0.72 0.37
CA SER A 849 -51.97 1.36 0.57
C SER A 849 -52.51 2.08 -0.67
N LYS A 850 -51.79 2.06 -1.80
CA LYS A 850 -52.25 2.58 -3.10
C LYS A 850 -52.80 1.44 -3.94
N THR A 851 -53.88 1.69 -4.69
CA THR A 851 -54.48 0.64 -5.51
C THR A 851 -53.55 0.26 -6.67
N LYS A 852 -53.78 -0.92 -7.25
CA LYS A 852 -53.10 -1.36 -8.46
C LYS A 852 -53.24 -0.35 -9.61
N LYS A 853 -54.37 0.36 -9.69
CA LYS A 853 -54.64 1.40 -10.71
C LYS A 853 -53.79 2.65 -10.46
N ASP A 854 -53.66 3.09 -9.22
CA ASP A 854 -52.85 4.25 -8.84
C ASP A 854 -51.37 4.02 -9.13
N ILE A 855 -50.83 2.87 -8.68
CA ILE A 855 -49.42 2.53 -8.87
C ILE A 855 -49.09 2.44 -10.37
N VAL A 856 -49.94 1.79 -11.18
CA VAL A 856 -49.78 1.76 -12.64
C VAL A 856 -49.78 3.18 -13.22
N THR A 857 -50.75 4.02 -12.83
CA THR A 857 -50.89 5.40 -13.33
C THR A 857 -49.69 6.28 -12.96
N THR A 858 -49.15 6.14 -11.74
CA THR A 858 -47.96 6.89 -11.31
C THR A 858 -46.72 6.46 -12.09
N PHE A 859 -46.42 5.16 -12.16
CA PHE A 859 -45.21 4.68 -12.84
C PHE A 859 -45.28 4.72 -14.38
N GLN A 860 -46.47 4.84 -14.97
CA GLN A 860 -46.61 5.19 -16.39
C GLN A 860 -46.06 6.59 -16.72
N LYS A 861 -46.13 7.55 -15.79
CA LYS A 861 -45.68 8.93 -15.97
C LYS A 861 -44.17 9.14 -15.67
N GLU A 862 -43.49 8.17 -15.06
CA GLU A 862 -42.08 8.30 -14.65
C GLU A 862 -41.09 8.30 -15.83
N ARG A 863 -40.21 9.31 -15.89
CA ARG A 863 -39.23 9.53 -16.98
C ARG A 863 -38.31 8.32 -17.22
N PHE A 864 -37.86 7.65 -16.15
CA PHE A 864 -36.99 6.48 -16.24
C PHE A 864 -37.68 5.22 -16.80
N LEU A 865 -39.01 5.25 -16.94
CA LEU A 865 -39.82 4.22 -17.60
C LEU A 865 -40.42 4.69 -18.93
N LYS A 866 -40.04 5.87 -19.45
CA LYS A 866 -40.44 6.32 -20.80
C LYS A 866 -39.68 5.53 -21.86
N ILE A 867 -40.37 5.18 -22.94
CA ILE A 867 -39.75 4.67 -24.18
C ILE A 867 -39.26 5.87 -24.98
N ASP A 868 -38.00 5.82 -25.39
CA ASP A 868 -37.34 6.88 -26.15
C ASP A 868 -37.20 6.43 -27.61
N GLU A 869 -38.26 6.64 -28.39
CA GLU A 869 -38.32 6.27 -29.81
C GLU A 869 -37.26 7.00 -30.64
N GLY A 870 -36.89 8.22 -30.23
CA GLY A 870 -35.75 8.95 -30.79
C GLY A 870 -34.46 8.13 -30.70
N ARG A 871 -34.11 7.58 -29.53
CA ARG A 871 -32.95 6.68 -29.38
C ARG A 871 -33.04 5.41 -30.22
N GLN A 872 -34.23 4.88 -30.48
CA GLN A 872 -34.41 3.72 -31.37
C GLN A 872 -34.10 4.03 -32.85
N ILE A 873 -33.84 5.29 -33.20
CA ILE A 873 -33.51 5.75 -34.55
C ILE A 873 -32.10 6.39 -34.56
N ARG A 874 -31.84 7.38 -33.70
CA ARG A 874 -30.57 8.14 -33.66
C ARG A 874 -29.48 7.54 -32.76
N GLY A 875 -29.79 6.56 -31.92
CA GLY A 875 -28.91 6.13 -30.83
C GLY A 875 -28.84 7.15 -29.67
N THR A 876 -27.88 6.99 -28.76
CA THR A 876 -27.74 7.83 -27.56
C THR A 876 -26.82 9.04 -27.80
N ILE A 877 -27.23 10.23 -27.36
CA ILE A 877 -26.47 11.50 -27.43
C ILE A 877 -26.15 12.02 -26.01
N GLU A 878 -25.46 13.17 -25.86
CA GLU A 878 -25.08 13.69 -24.53
C GLU A 878 -26.26 14.10 -23.62
N SER A 879 -27.30 14.71 -24.20
CA SER A 879 -28.48 15.21 -23.47
C SER A 879 -29.46 14.11 -23.05
N ASP A 880 -29.24 12.86 -23.45
CA ASP A 880 -30.08 11.73 -23.06
C ASP A 880 -29.92 11.38 -21.57
N HIS A 881 -31.04 11.32 -20.85
CA HIS A 881 -31.10 10.88 -19.45
C HIS A 881 -31.43 9.38 -19.34
N PHE A 882 -31.37 8.80 -18.13
CA PHE A 882 -31.76 7.41 -17.91
C PHE A 882 -33.22 7.15 -18.36
N SER A 883 -33.45 6.15 -19.22
CA SER A 883 -34.79 5.76 -19.68
C SER A 883 -34.99 4.23 -19.69
N PHE A 884 -36.15 3.75 -20.17
CA PHE A 884 -36.51 2.32 -20.08
C PHE A 884 -35.49 1.39 -20.76
N ILE A 885 -34.84 1.86 -21.84
CA ILE A 885 -33.84 1.10 -22.60
C ILE A 885 -32.56 0.84 -21.79
N ASP A 886 -32.22 1.72 -20.85
CA ASP A 886 -31.08 1.57 -19.94
C ASP A 886 -31.40 0.53 -18.85
N MET A 887 -32.68 0.40 -18.48
CA MET A 887 -33.17 -0.66 -17.61
C MET A 887 -33.18 -2.04 -18.31
N ILE A 888 -33.56 -2.11 -19.59
CA ILE A 888 -33.40 -3.30 -20.46
C ILE A 888 -31.91 -3.69 -20.57
N ARG A 889 -31.00 -2.70 -20.66
CA ARG A 889 -29.54 -2.91 -20.64
C ARG A 889 -29.02 -3.49 -19.30
N GLY A 890 -29.87 -3.53 -18.26
CA GLY A 890 -29.57 -4.12 -16.95
C GLY A 890 -29.02 -3.13 -15.93
N LEU A 891 -29.16 -1.82 -16.17
CA LEU A 891 -28.77 -0.75 -15.24
C LEU A 891 -29.93 -0.43 -14.27
N THR A 892 -29.62 0.10 -13.10
CA THR A 892 -30.62 0.52 -12.11
C THR A 892 -30.64 2.03 -11.91
N TYR A 893 -31.82 2.64 -12.03
CA TYR A 893 -31.99 4.08 -11.82
C TYR A 893 -31.86 4.46 -10.34
N LYS A 894 -30.95 5.38 -10.03
CA LYS A 894 -30.53 5.79 -8.68
C LYS A 894 -31.67 6.30 -7.81
N TYR A 895 -32.61 7.03 -8.39
CA TYR A 895 -33.75 7.61 -7.67
C TYR A 895 -34.98 6.69 -7.63
N MET A 896 -34.91 5.51 -8.27
CA MET A 896 -36.00 4.51 -8.27
C MET A 896 -36.36 4.08 -6.86
N LYS A 897 -35.36 3.92 -5.97
CA LYS A 897 -35.56 3.60 -4.56
C LYS A 897 -36.47 4.64 -3.89
N ASN A 898 -36.19 5.92 -4.05
CA ASN A 898 -37.00 6.99 -3.48
C ASN A 898 -38.39 7.05 -4.11
N LYS A 899 -38.52 6.82 -5.42
CA LYS A 899 -39.83 6.79 -6.10
C LYS A 899 -40.72 5.65 -5.65
N ILE A 900 -40.18 4.44 -5.46
CA ILE A 900 -40.94 3.32 -4.86
C ILE A 900 -41.26 3.64 -3.39
N LYS A 901 -40.34 4.31 -2.67
CA LYS A 901 -40.56 4.76 -1.28
C LYS A 901 -41.75 5.73 -1.15
N THR A 902 -41.93 6.65 -2.10
CA THR A 902 -43.03 7.64 -2.06
C THR A 902 -44.32 7.16 -2.70
N ALA A 903 -44.26 6.34 -3.76
CA ALA A 903 -45.42 5.99 -4.59
C ALA A 903 -45.96 4.57 -4.37
N ILE A 904 -45.26 3.70 -3.62
CA ILE A 904 -45.70 2.33 -3.33
C ILE A 904 -45.66 2.05 -1.83
N ILE A 905 -44.50 2.08 -1.20
CA ILE A 905 -44.37 1.75 0.22
C ILE A 905 -43.13 2.40 0.84
N SER A 906 -43.30 3.04 1.99
CA SER A 906 -42.31 3.92 2.64
C SER A 906 -41.04 3.23 3.17
N ASP A 907 -40.85 1.93 2.90
CA ASP A 907 -39.78 1.13 3.49
C ASP A 907 -38.66 0.73 2.54
N SER A 908 -37.43 0.74 3.04
CA SER A 908 -36.24 0.56 2.22
C SER A 908 -35.83 -0.90 1.98
N GLU A 909 -36.18 -1.87 2.83
CA GLU A 909 -35.94 -3.29 2.57
C GLU A 909 -37.04 -3.88 1.69
N LYS A 910 -38.31 -3.50 1.90
CA LYS A 910 -39.39 -3.81 0.95
C LYS A 910 -39.15 -3.17 -0.40
N VAL A 911 -38.72 -1.90 -0.47
CA VAL A 911 -38.27 -1.29 -1.73
C VAL A 911 -37.10 -2.08 -2.34
N ASN A 912 -36.08 -2.47 -1.57
CA ASN A 912 -34.98 -3.31 -2.08
C ASN A 912 -35.50 -4.64 -2.65
N LYS A 913 -36.38 -5.36 -1.91
CA LYS A 913 -37.00 -6.63 -2.32
C LYS A 913 -37.84 -6.46 -3.60
N ILE A 914 -38.63 -5.39 -3.69
CA ILE A 914 -39.40 -5.01 -4.90
C ILE A 914 -38.46 -4.75 -6.09
N GLN A 915 -37.38 -3.97 -5.90
CA GLN A 915 -36.41 -3.72 -6.97
C GLN A 915 -35.76 -5.02 -7.45
N GLU A 916 -35.27 -5.87 -6.54
CA GLU A 916 -34.64 -7.14 -6.90
C GLU A 916 -35.60 -8.11 -7.61
N GLN A 917 -36.85 -8.21 -7.14
CA GLN A 917 -37.88 -9.02 -7.80
C GLN A 917 -38.24 -8.45 -9.19
N LEU A 918 -38.37 -7.13 -9.34
CA LEU A 918 -38.67 -6.48 -10.62
C LEU A 918 -37.55 -6.69 -11.66
N PHE A 919 -36.28 -6.56 -11.25
CA PHE A 919 -35.14 -6.79 -12.16
C PHE A 919 -34.97 -8.28 -12.52
N ASN A 920 -35.30 -9.19 -11.62
CA ASN A 920 -35.37 -10.63 -11.93
C ASN A 920 -36.53 -10.95 -12.89
N PHE A 921 -37.71 -10.37 -12.69
CA PHE A 921 -38.85 -10.49 -13.61
C PHE A 921 -38.52 -9.96 -15.01
N LEU A 922 -37.95 -8.75 -15.11
CA LEU A 922 -37.49 -8.15 -16.37
C LEU A 922 -36.48 -9.06 -17.08
N ARG A 923 -35.48 -9.60 -16.35
CA ARG A 923 -34.51 -10.57 -16.89
C ARG A 923 -35.20 -11.81 -17.45
N ASN A 924 -36.21 -12.34 -16.76
CA ASN A 924 -36.91 -13.55 -17.17
C ASN A 924 -37.79 -13.30 -18.42
N VAL A 925 -38.51 -12.18 -18.49
CA VAL A 925 -39.26 -11.77 -19.70
C VAL A 925 -38.32 -11.58 -20.89
N MET A 926 -37.16 -10.92 -20.71
CA MET A 926 -36.15 -10.81 -21.76
C MET A 926 -35.58 -12.17 -22.17
N LYS A 927 -35.38 -13.11 -21.23
CA LYS A 927 -34.89 -14.46 -21.55
C LYS A 927 -35.90 -15.31 -22.32
N LEU A 928 -37.20 -15.15 -22.08
CA LEU A 928 -38.25 -15.79 -22.88
C LEU A 928 -38.24 -15.25 -24.31
N LYS A 929 -38.25 -13.91 -24.48
CA LYS A 929 -38.16 -13.30 -25.82
C LYS A 929 -36.86 -13.65 -26.55
N TRP A 930 -35.77 -13.79 -25.79
CA TRP A 930 -34.49 -14.26 -26.31
C TRP A 930 -34.58 -15.69 -26.88
N ALA A 931 -35.30 -16.58 -26.21
CA ALA A 931 -35.51 -17.96 -26.68
C ALA A 931 -36.41 -18.00 -27.93
N GLU A 932 -37.55 -17.29 -27.93
CA GLU A 932 -38.42 -17.13 -29.11
C GLU A 932 -37.60 -16.72 -30.34
N ARG A 933 -36.82 -15.63 -30.22
CA ARG A 933 -35.97 -15.12 -31.29
C ARG A 933 -34.92 -16.14 -31.74
N CYS A 934 -34.31 -16.89 -30.81
CA CYS A 934 -33.34 -17.93 -31.18
C CYS A 934 -33.97 -19.06 -31.99
N ASN A 935 -35.22 -19.45 -31.71
CA ASN A 935 -35.92 -20.47 -32.48
C ASN A 935 -36.22 -19.98 -33.91
N VAL A 936 -36.62 -18.71 -34.08
CA VAL A 936 -36.81 -18.11 -35.41
C VAL A 936 -35.51 -18.12 -36.23
N ILE A 937 -34.37 -17.75 -35.63
CA ILE A 937 -33.08 -17.84 -36.35
C ILE A 937 -32.72 -19.29 -36.67
N LEU A 938 -32.96 -20.25 -35.77
CA LEU A 938 -32.65 -21.67 -36.04
C LEU A 938 -33.50 -22.26 -37.17
N LYS A 939 -34.73 -21.77 -37.39
CA LYS A 939 -35.54 -22.12 -38.58
C LYS A 939 -34.94 -21.50 -39.84
N TRP A 940 -34.70 -20.18 -39.82
CA TRP A 940 -34.08 -19.46 -40.95
C TRP A 940 -32.71 -20.03 -41.35
N GLU A 941 -31.89 -20.43 -40.39
CA GLU A 941 -30.58 -21.06 -40.65
C GLU A 941 -30.71 -22.43 -41.32
N LYS A 942 -31.79 -23.19 -41.11
CA LYS A 942 -32.07 -24.41 -41.88
C LYS A 942 -32.53 -24.06 -43.30
N GLU A 943 -33.42 -23.07 -43.42
CA GLU A 943 -33.95 -22.57 -44.71
C GLU A 943 -32.89 -21.92 -45.60
N ASN A 944 -31.69 -21.63 -45.05
CA ASN A 944 -30.54 -21.04 -45.75
C ASN A 944 -29.31 -21.97 -45.68
N GLU A 945 -29.52 -23.27 -45.39
CA GLU A 945 -28.51 -24.35 -45.38
C GLU A 945 -27.32 -24.15 -44.42
N ILE A 946 -27.41 -23.20 -43.47
CA ILE A 946 -26.33 -22.82 -42.57
C ILE A 946 -26.17 -23.87 -41.45
N SER A 947 -25.26 -24.81 -41.67
CA SER A 947 -25.02 -25.98 -40.85
C SER A 947 -24.29 -25.70 -39.53
N GLY A 948 -24.19 -26.72 -38.68
CA GLY A 948 -23.37 -26.67 -37.46
C GLY A 948 -21.86 -26.67 -37.74
N THR A 949 -21.45 -27.08 -38.93
CA THR A 949 -20.07 -27.20 -39.40
C THR A 949 -19.55 -25.85 -39.89
N ASP A 950 -20.28 -25.15 -40.77
CA ASP A 950 -19.89 -23.84 -41.31
C ASP A 950 -19.78 -22.79 -40.19
N LYS A 951 -20.62 -22.91 -39.15
CA LYS A 951 -20.55 -22.08 -37.94
C LYS A 951 -19.27 -22.32 -37.12
N LYS A 952 -18.66 -23.51 -37.21
CA LYS A 952 -17.41 -23.91 -36.52
C LYS A 952 -16.15 -23.74 -37.39
N GLU A 953 -16.28 -23.85 -38.71
CA GLU A 953 -15.16 -23.79 -39.64
C GLU A 953 -14.28 -22.55 -39.42
N LYS A 954 -12.97 -22.72 -39.56
CA LYS A 954 -12.03 -21.59 -39.65
C LYS A 954 -11.95 -21.15 -41.11
N THR A 955 -12.95 -20.38 -41.54
CA THR A 955 -12.96 -19.71 -42.85
C THR A 955 -11.60 -19.03 -43.05
N LYS A 956 -10.85 -19.43 -44.08
CA LYS A 956 -9.51 -18.90 -44.40
C LYS A 956 -9.63 -17.46 -44.89
N GLN A 957 -9.82 -16.50 -43.98
CA GLN A 957 -9.96 -15.09 -44.34
C GLN A 957 -8.66 -14.58 -45.00
N LYS A 958 -8.67 -14.51 -46.34
CA LYS A 958 -7.70 -13.74 -47.13
C LYS A 958 -7.71 -12.29 -46.60
N LYS A 959 -6.53 -11.68 -46.50
CA LYS A 959 -6.35 -10.31 -46.01
C LYS A 959 -6.79 -9.29 -47.06
N ALA A 960 -8.10 -9.12 -47.27
CA ALA A 960 -8.66 -8.12 -48.19
C ALA A 960 -9.79 -7.32 -47.54
N ASN A 961 -10.00 -6.10 -48.04
CA ASN A 961 -11.18 -5.23 -47.86
C ASN A 961 -11.63 -4.84 -46.43
N ASN A 962 -10.80 -5.04 -45.39
CA ASN A 962 -11.04 -4.54 -44.03
C ASN A 962 -10.37 -3.18 -43.71
N ASN A 963 -9.70 -2.54 -44.68
CA ASN A 963 -8.78 -1.42 -44.39
C ASN A 963 -9.46 -0.05 -44.17
N ILE A 964 -10.56 0.26 -44.87
CA ILE A 964 -11.10 1.63 -44.94
C ILE A 964 -11.77 2.07 -43.62
N VAL A 965 -12.62 1.22 -43.04
CA VAL A 965 -13.36 1.53 -41.79
C VAL A 965 -12.45 1.58 -40.54
N ASN A 966 -11.22 1.07 -40.63
CA ASN A 966 -10.41 0.75 -39.45
C ASN A 966 -9.59 1.94 -38.91
N ASN A 967 -9.18 2.90 -39.76
CA ASN A 967 -8.34 4.03 -39.32
C ASN A 967 -9.08 4.97 -38.35
N HIS A 968 -10.31 5.40 -38.66
CA HIS A 968 -11.10 6.25 -37.75
C HIS A 968 -11.35 5.57 -36.39
N TYR A 969 -11.69 4.26 -36.39
CA TYR A 969 -11.84 3.48 -35.15
C TYR A 969 -10.54 3.35 -34.38
N LYS A 970 -9.40 3.18 -35.06
CA LYS A 970 -8.06 3.12 -34.47
C LYS A 970 -7.69 4.47 -33.82
N THR A 971 -7.89 5.59 -34.50
CA THR A 971 -7.66 6.94 -33.97
C THR A 971 -8.52 7.22 -32.75
N ILE A 972 -9.85 6.97 -32.81
CA ILE A 972 -10.74 7.11 -31.65
C ILE A 972 -10.27 6.26 -30.47
N LYS A 973 -9.87 5.00 -30.72
CA LYS A 973 -9.37 4.10 -29.70
C LYS A 973 -8.05 4.59 -29.08
N GLU A 974 -7.14 5.13 -29.87
CA GLU A 974 -5.86 5.69 -29.39
C GLU A 974 -6.08 6.98 -28.58
N THR A 975 -6.98 7.86 -29.00
CA THR A 975 -7.40 9.05 -28.21
C THR A 975 -8.07 8.65 -26.90
N LEU A 976 -8.99 7.67 -26.92
CA LEU A 976 -9.64 7.14 -25.71
C LEU A 976 -8.65 6.47 -24.75
N ILE A 977 -7.56 5.86 -25.24
CA ILE A 977 -6.48 5.31 -24.41
C ILE A 977 -5.61 6.43 -23.80
N LYS A 978 -5.28 7.48 -24.57
CA LYS A 978 -4.56 8.65 -24.04
C LYS A 978 -5.37 9.38 -22.96
N GLY A 979 -6.65 9.64 -23.21
CA GLY A 979 -7.59 10.23 -22.24
C GLY A 979 -7.78 9.36 -21.00
N ALA A 980 -7.89 8.04 -21.17
CA ALA A 980 -7.94 7.08 -20.06
C ALA A 980 -6.71 7.18 -19.13
N SER A 981 -5.51 7.35 -19.68
CA SER A 981 -4.28 7.49 -18.91
C SER A 981 -4.24 8.80 -18.11
N SER A 982 -4.57 9.93 -18.74
CA SER A 982 -4.65 11.23 -18.04
C SER A 982 -5.68 11.20 -16.89
N ILE A 983 -6.92 10.79 -17.18
CA ILE A 983 -8.00 10.70 -16.19
C ILE A 983 -7.64 9.77 -15.02
N LYS A 984 -6.97 8.64 -15.31
CA LYS A 984 -6.49 7.72 -14.27
C LYS A 984 -5.55 8.42 -13.29
N ASP A 985 -4.61 9.20 -13.80
CA ASP A 985 -3.55 9.78 -13.00
C ASP A 985 -4.10 10.86 -12.06
N THR A 986 -4.94 11.76 -12.56
CA THR A 986 -5.65 12.77 -11.76
C THR A 986 -6.58 12.15 -10.70
N ILE A 987 -7.28 11.07 -11.04
CA ILE A 987 -8.14 10.36 -10.07
C ILE A 987 -7.30 9.74 -8.94
N ILE A 988 -6.11 9.21 -9.24
CA ILE A 988 -5.24 8.61 -8.22
C ILE A 988 -4.73 9.71 -7.27
N SER A 989 -4.12 10.79 -7.77
CA SER A 989 -3.56 11.86 -6.92
C SER A 989 -4.61 12.44 -5.96
N GLU A 990 -5.79 12.80 -6.46
CA GLU A 990 -6.87 13.36 -5.63
C GLU A 990 -7.48 12.34 -4.67
N SER A 991 -7.53 11.05 -5.03
CA SER A 991 -8.07 10.01 -4.14
C SER A 991 -7.27 9.80 -2.85
N TYR A 992 -5.99 10.18 -2.83
CA TYR A 992 -5.13 10.07 -1.64
C TYR A 992 -5.00 11.39 -0.86
N ARG A 993 -5.02 12.56 -1.51
CA ARG A 993 -5.04 13.87 -0.80
C ARG A 993 -6.20 13.99 0.19
N VAL A 994 -7.36 13.39 -0.13
CA VAL A 994 -8.60 13.52 0.68
C VAL A 994 -8.77 12.38 1.70
N ALA A 995 -7.72 11.57 1.94
CA ALA A 995 -7.61 10.55 3.02
C ALA A 995 -8.82 9.60 3.23
N THR A 996 -9.66 9.43 2.20
CA THR A 996 -10.99 8.82 2.35
C THR A 996 -10.99 7.37 1.86
N PRO A 997 -11.50 6.39 2.64
CA PRO A 997 -11.76 5.06 2.12
C PRO A 997 -12.84 5.12 1.02
N PHE A 998 -12.42 4.95 -0.24
CA PHE A 998 -13.28 5.05 -1.44
C PHE A 998 -14.55 4.19 -1.37
N ILE A 999 -14.54 3.10 -0.59
CA ILE A 999 -15.70 2.22 -0.39
C ILE A 999 -16.66 2.80 0.68
N ASN A 1000 -16.17 3.46 1.74
CA ASN A 1000 -16.99 3.79 2.92
C ASN A 1000 -17.60 5.21 2.90
N LYS A 1001 -17.20 6.10 1.97
CA LYS A 1001 -18.01 7.29 1.60
C LYS A 1001 -19.03 7.01 0.48
N PHE A 1002 -18.94 5.86 -0.21
CA PHE A 1002 -19.94 5.43 -1.21
C PHE A 1002 -21.01 4.49 -0.62
N PHE A 1003 -20.76 3.93 0.56
CA PHE A 1003 -21.72 3.14 1.35
C PHE A 1003 -21.57 3.46 2.85
N ASN A 1004 -22.55 4.13 3.45
CA ASN A 1004 -22.78 4.05 4.89
C ASN A 1004 -24.23 4.42 5.22
N ILE A 1005 -24.82 3.69 6.17
CA ILE A 1005 -26.23 3.66 6.56
C ILE A 1005 -26.24 3.30 8.05
N ASN A 1006 -26.93 4.04 8.94
CA ASN A 1006 -26.56 4.13 10.36
C ASN A 1006 -26.61 2.82 11.19
N ASN A 1007 -27.38 1.81 10.77
CA ASN A 1007 -27.52 0.52 11.45
C ASN A 1007 -26.16 -0.19 11.75
N THR A 1008 -25.10 0.15 11.00
CA THR A 1008 -23.73 -0.35 11.25
C THR A 1008 -23.11 0.13 12.57
N ARG A 1009 -23.63 1.19 13.20
CA ARG A 1009 -23.08 1.80 14.44
C ARG A 1009 -23.47 1.08 15.72
N GLU A 1010 -24.62 0.39 15.74
CA GLU A 1010 -25.20 -0.29 16.91
C GLU A 1010 -24.98 -1.80 16.92
N THR A 1011 -24.50 -2.37 15.80
CA THR A 1011 -24.15 -3.79 15.69
C THR A 1011 -22.69 -4.02 16.11
N ASP A 1012 -22.44 -4.93 17.04
CA ASP A 1012 -21.10 -5.45 17.30
C ASP A 1012 -20.75 -6.51 16.26
N TRP A 1013 -20.07 -6.08 15.20
CA TRP A 1013 -19.62 -6.96 14.13
C TRP A 1013 -18.55 -7.98 14.55
N ASN A 1014 -17.86 -7.77 15.68
CA ASN A 1014 -16.87 -8.72 16.18
C ASN A 1014 -17.55 -9.89 16.91
N LEU A 1015 -18.47 -9.59 17.84
CA LEU A 1015 -19.25 -10.61 18.55
C LEU A 1015 -20.21 -11.34 17.60
N THR A 1016 -20.86 -10.61 16.68
CA THR A 1016 -21.65 -11.19 15.55
C THR A 1016 -20.82 -12.22 14.79
N ARG A 1017 -19.59 -11.86 14.39
CA ARG A 1017 -18.70 -12.76 13.65
C ARG A 1017 -18.23 -13.96 14.50
N LYS A 1018 -18.02 -13.78 15.81
CA LYS A 1018 -17.72 -14.89 16.74
C LYS A 1018 -18.89 -15.88 16.81
N LEU A 1019 -20.13 -15.41 16.96
CA LEU A 1019 -21.29 -16.27 17.16
C LEU A 1019 -21.84 -16.90 15.87
N ILE A 1020 -21.53 -16.34 14.70
CA ILE A 1020 -21.74 -16.98 13.40
C ILE A 1020 -20.70 -18.10 13.15
N HIS A 1021 -19.47 -17.92 13.63
CA HIS A 1021 -18.36 -18.87 13.49
C HIS A 1021 -17.88 -19.34 14.88
N GLY A 1022 -18.67 -20.20 15.53
CA GLY A 1022 -18.45 -20.61 16.92
C GLY A 1022 -17.04 -21.16 17.19
N THR A 1023 -16.52 -22.03 16.32
CA THR A 1023 -15.09 -22.34 16.27
C THR A 1023 -14.35 -21.40 15.32
N LYS A 1024 -13.03 -21.19 15.51
CA LYS A 1024 -12.20 -20.42 14.55
C LYS A 1024 -12.27 -21.07 13.15
N ILE A 1025 -12.36 -20.28 12.09
CA ILE A 1025 -12.40 -20.77 10.68
C ILE A 1025 -11.10 -21.54 10.30
N SER A 1026 -10.04 -21.42 11.10
CA SER A 1026 -8.77 -22.13 10.97
C SER A 1026 -8.64 -23.39 11.84
N SER A 1027 -9.71 -23.87 12.49
CA SER A 1027 -9.65 -25.14 13.23
C SER A 1027 -9.46 -26.32 12.25
N ARG A 1028 -8.58 -27.26 12.60
CA ARG A 1028 -8.35 -28.49 11.80
C ARG A 1028 -9.55 -29.45 11.86
N VAL A 1029 -10.42 -29.31 12.85
CA VAL A 1029 -11.65 -30.09 13.04
C VAL A 1029 -12.88 -29.18 12.98
N THR A 1030 -13.97 -29.68 12.39
CA THR A 1030 -15.32 -29.08 12.46
C THR A 1030 -16.33 -30.20 12.64
N SER A 1031 -17.15 -30.17 13.69
CA SER A 1031 -18.26 -31.12 13.83
C SER A 1031 -19.34 -30.84 12.78
N ASN A 1032 -20.16 -31.86 12.46
CA ASN A 1032 -21.37 -31.66 11.67
C ASN A 1032 -22.25 -30.55 12.29
N GLU A 1033 -22.34 -30.49 13.61
CA GLU A 1033 -23.14 -29.49 14.30
C GLU A 1033 -22.58 -28.06 14.17
N ASP A 1034 -21.25 -27.83 14.24
CA ASP A 1034 -20.64 -26.52 13.96
C ASP A 1034 -20.76 -26.15 12.48
N ARG A 1035 -20.54 -27.09 11.55
CA ARG A 1035 -20.82 -26.90 10.12
C ARG A 1035 -22.25 -26.43 9.91
N ASP A 1036 -23.21 -27.06 10.57
CA ASP A 1036 -24.63 -26.80 10.34
C ASP A 1036 -25.14 -25.59 11.14
N ASN A 1037 -24.56 -25.28 12.30
CA ASN A 1037 -24.71 -23.99 13.00
C ASN A 1037 -24.22 -22.84 12.11
N ARG A 1038 -22.98 -22.92 11.61
CA ARG A 1038 -22.40 -21.94 10.68
C ARG A 1038 -23.25 -21.80 9.42
N THR A 1039 -23.67 -22.91 8.82
CA THR A 1039 -24.49 -22.92 7.60
C THR A 1039 -25.86 -22.31 7.84
N PHE A 1040 -26.50 -22.58 8.98
CA PHE A 1040 -27.77 -21.99 9.38
C PHE A 1040 -27.63 -20.47 9.62
N ASN A 1041 -26.67 -20.05 10.44
CA ASN A 1041 -26.41 -18.63 10.74
C ASN A 1041 -26.06 -17.82 9.48
N ILE A 1042 -25.20 -18.35 8.61
CA ILE A 1042 -24.81 -17.67 7.35
C ILE A 1042 -26.01 -17.60 6.40
N LYS A 1043 -26.81 -18.66 6.27
CA LYS A 1043 -28.02 -18.65 5.43
C LYS A 1043 -29.09 -17.71 5.99
N ILE A 1044 -29.24 -17.61 7.30
CA ILE A 1044 -30.10 -16.62 7.96
C ILE A 1044 -29.64 -15.20 7.62
N LEU A 1045 -28.37 -14.88 7.86
CA LEU A 1045 -27.82 -13.54 7.66
C LEU A 1045 -27.85 -13.07 6.19
N ASN A 1046 -27.75 -13.98 5.22
CA ASN A 1046 -27.72 -13.63 3.79
C ASN A 1046 -29.08 -13.82 3.07
N ASP A 1047 -30.17 -14.15 3.78
CA ASP A 1047 -31.50 -14.48 3.20
C ASP A 1047 -31.45 -15.69 2.22
N GLU A 1048 -30.64 -16.71 2.55
CA GLU A 1048 -30.34 -17.88 1.70
C GLU A 1048 -30.89 -19.23 2.21
N LEU A 1049 -31.63 -19.26 3.34
CA LEU A 1049 -32.26 -20.51 3.82
C LEU A 1049 -33.19 -21.10 2.75
N PRO A 1050 -33.41 -22.44 2.69
CA PRO A 1050 -34.35 -23.06 1.77
C PRO A 1050 -35.81 -22.87 2.25
N VAL A 1051 -36.20 -21.61 2.46
CA VAL A 1051 -37.59 -21.16 2.60
C VAL A 1051 -38.33 -21.26 1.27
N LEU A 1052 -39.66 -21.34 1.26
CA LEU A 1052 -40.44 -21.55 0.03
C LEU A 1052 -40.21 -20.43 -0.99
N ARG A 1053 -40.02 -19.17 -0.57
CA ARG A 1053 -39.56 -18.09 -1.47
C ARG A 1053 -38.26 -18.45 -2.19
N ASN A 1054 -37.30 -19.02 -1.49
CA ASN A 1054 -35.99 -19.38 -2.05
C ASN A 1054 -36.00 -20.70 -2.82
N LEU A 1055 -36.90 -21.63 -2.51
CA LEU A 1055 -37.12 -22.85 -3.29
C LEU A 1055 -37.87 -22.54 -4.60
N HIS A 1056 -38.98 -21.80 -4.52
CA HIS A 1056 -39.73 -21.25 -5.65
C HIS A 1056 -38.84 -20.44 -6.59
N ILE A 1057 -38.02 -19.51 -6.10
CA ILE A 1057 -37.13 -18.70 -6.94
C ILE A 1057 -36.06 -19.54 -7.67
N ARG A 1058 -35.57 -20.64 -7.07
CA ARG A 1058 -34.52 -21.50 -7.66
C ARG A 1058 -35.07 -22.60 -8.57
N LYS A 1059 -36.33 -23.00 -8.37
CA LYS A 1059 -36.98 -24.16 -8.99
C LYS A 1059 -38.50 -23.91 -9.15
N PRO A 1060 -38.92 -22.85 -9.89
CA PRO A 1060 -40.32 -22.42 -9.96
C PRO A 1060 -41.22 -23.44 -10.66
N GLU A 1061 -40.68 -24.19 -11.63
CA GLU A 1061 -41.35 -25.33 -12.27
C GLU A 1061 -41.68 -26.50 -11.30
N ILE A 1062 -41.04 -26.56 -10.12
CA ILE A 1062 -41.27 -27.60 -9.11
C ILE A 1062 -42.07 -27.02 -7.94
N TYR A 1063 -41.49 -26.04 -7.24
CA TYR A 1063 -42.10 -25.36 -6.11
C TYR A 1063 -42.98 -24.23 -6.65
N LYS A 1064 -44.27 -24.49 -6.87
CA LYS A 1064 -45.17 -23.58 -7.57
C LYS A 1064 -45.63 -22.36 -6.76
N SER A 1065 -45.33 -22.29 -5.45
CA SER A 1065 -45.74 -21.20 -4.54
C SER A 1065 -44.61 -20.77 -3.60
N ASP A 1066 -44.59 -19.48 -3.21
CA ASP A 1066 -43.70 -18.90 -2.19
C ASP A 1066 -44.41 -18.56 -0.86
N LEU A 1067 -45.69 -18.89 -0.72
CA LEU A 1067 -46.45 -18.75 0.53
C LEU A 1067 -46.04 -19.81 1.55
N CYS A 1068 -45.90 -19.42 2.81
CA CYS A 1068 -45.55 -20.34 3.90
C CYS A 1068 -46.60 -21.44 4.07
N ILE A 1069 -46.24 -22.71 3.95
CA ILE A 1069 -47.20 -23.83 4.08
C ILE A 1069 -47.89 -23.87 5.47
N ILE A 1070 -47.26 -23.33 6.52
CA ILE A 1070 -47.75 -23.34 7.91
C ILE A 1070 -48.88 -22.32 8.19
N CYS A 1071 -48.81 -21.11 7.60
CA CYS A 1071 -49.86 -20.08 7.78
C CYS A 1071 -50.66 -19.80 6.50
N LYS A 1072 -50.10 -20.08 5.32
CA LYS A 1072 -50.61 -19.77 3.97
C LYS A 1072 -50.88 -18.27 3.69
N GLN A 1073 -50.80 -17.40 4.70
CA GLN A 1073 -51.11 -15.96 4.66
C GLN A 1073 -49.92 -15.06 4.26
N LYS A 1074 -48.68 -15.43 4.62
CA LYS A 1074 -47.46 -14.63 4.38
C LYS A 1074 -46.47 -15.41 3.52
N LYS A 1075 -45.74 -14.70 2.66
CA LYS A 1075 -44.62 -15.25 1.87
C LYS A 1075 -43.50 -15.70 2.83
N GLU A 1076 -42.97 -16.90 2.61
CA GLU A 1076 -41.94 -17.45 3.47
C GLU A 1076 -40.57 -16.92 3.06
N ASP A 1077 -40.17 -15.75 3.58
CA ASP A 1077 -38.77 -15.31 3.54
C ASP A 1077 -37.96 -15.89 4.70
N THR A 1078 -36.63 -15.65 4.72
CA THR A 1078 -35.71 -16.32 5.66
C THR A 1078 -36.00 -16.04 7.14
N LEU A 1079 -36.72 -14.97 7.46
CA LEU A 1079 -37.16 -14.70 8.83
C LEU A 1079 -38.54 -15.28 9.13
N HIS A 1080 -39.42 -15.35 8.13
CA HIS A 1080 -40.82 -15.65 8.35
C HIS A 1080 -41.10 -16.94 9.16
N PRO A 1081 -40.39 -18.07 9.02
CA PRO A 1081 -40.60 -19.26 9.87
C PRO A 1081 -40.39 -19.04 11.38
N PHE A 1082 -39.63 -18.01 11.76
CA PHE A 1082 -39.43 -17.59 13.16
C PHE A 1082 -40.44 -16.53 13.60
N GLU A 1083 -41.23 -15.99 12.66
CA GLU A 1083 -42.26 -14.95 12.84
C GLU A 1083 -43.69 -15.46 12.54
N CYS A 1084 -43.82 -16.70 12.08
CA CYS A 1084 -45.06 -17.29 11.58
C CYS A 1084 -46.04 -17.54 12.74
N LYS A 1085 -47.30 -17.08 12.61
CA LYS A 1085 -48.32 -17.10 13.69
C LYS A 1085 -47.75 -16.54 15.01
N ASP A 1086 -47.11 -15.39 14.91
CA ASP A 1086 -46.48 -14.63 16.00
C ASP A 1086 -45.51 -15.43 16.89
N TYR A 1087 -44.90 -16.48 16.31
CA TYR A 1087 -43.89 -17.27 16.98
C TYR A 1087 -42.67 -16.42 17.40
N ASN A 1088 -42.46 -15.26 16.79
CA ASN A 1088 -41.45 -14.27 17.21
C ASN A 1088 -41.70 -13.74 18.64
N ALA A 1089 -42.96 -13.55 19.05
CA ALA A 1089 -43.35 -13.19 20.41
C ALA A 1089 -43.15 -14.36 21.37
N ILE A 1090 -43.32 -15.60 20.89
CA ILE A 1090 -43.00 -16.82 21.64
C ILE A 1090 -41.49 -16.98 21.82
N ILE A 1091 -40.67 -16.78 20.77
CA ILE A 1091 -39.21 -16.77 20.87
C ILE A 1091 -38.77 -15.64 21.81
N ARG A 1092 -39.29 -14.41 21.65
CA ARG A 1092 -38.98 -13.27 22.55
C ARG A 1092 -39.30 -13.58 24.00
N ARG A 1093 -40.48 -14.15 24.28
CA ARG A 1093 -40.90 -14.55 25.62
C ARG A 1093 -39.97 -15.63 26.19
N LYS A 1094 -39.66 -16.68 25.40
CA LYS A 1094 -38.69 -17.73 25.78
C LYS A 1094 -37.29 -17.19 25.99
N VAL A 1095 -36.80 -16.26 25.17
CA VAL A 1095 -35.48 -15.62 25.28
C VAL A 1095 -35.40 -14.75 26.53
N ILE A 1096 -36.43 -13.95 26.85
CA ILE A 1096 -36.46 -13.13 28.07
C ILE A 1096 -36.59 -14.01 29.32
N GLN A 1097 -37.42 -15.06 29.29
CA GLN A 1097 -37.53 -16.03 30.38
C GLN A 1097 -36.23 -16.81 30.59
N HIS A 1098 -35.58 -17.25 29.52
CA HIS A 1098 -34.30 -17.96 29.59
C HIS A 1098 -33.16 -17.02 30.03
N LEU A 1099 -33.15 -15.75 29.61
CA LEU A 1099 -32.23 -14.73 30.13
C LEU A 1099 -32.40 -14.53 31.65
N ALA A 1100 -33.63 -14.56 32.16
CA ALA A 1100 -33.88 -14.52 33.60
C ALA A 1100 -33.47 -15.80 34.32
N ILE A 1101 -33.68 -16.98 33.72
CA ILE A 1101 -33.19 -18.27 34.28
C ILE A 1101 -31.66 -18.30 34.31
N LEU A 1102 -30.98 -17.93 33.21
CA LEU A 1102 -29.53 -17.77 33.17
C LEU A 1102 -29.07 -16.76 34.22
N GLY A 1103 -29.80 -15.66 34.43
CA GLY A 1103 -29.52 -14.70 35.49
C GLY A 1103 -29.51 -15.33 36.88
N ILE A 1104 -30.57 -16.04 37.26
CA ILE A 1104 -30.64 -16.75 38.54
C ILE A 1104 -29.54 -17.81 38.65
N ASN A 1105 -29.39 -18.67 37.62
CA ASN A 1105 -28.42 -19.77 37.62
C ASN A 1105 -26.94 -19.31 37.71
N HIS A 1106 -26.62 -18.08 37.29
CA HIS A 1106 -25.28 -17.50 37.43
C HIS A 1106 -25.11 -16.65 38.72
N GLY A 1107 -26.16 -16.53 39.55
CA GLY A 1107 -26.13 -15.84 40.85
C GLY A 1107 -26.57 -14.37 40.82
N SER A 1108 -27.62 -14.03 40.06
CA SER A 1108 -28.22 -12.69 40.12
C SER A 1108 -29.00 -12.48 41.42
N SER A 1109 -28.80 -11.32 42.05
CA SER A 1109 -29.54 -10.89 43.25
C SER A 1109 -30.93 -10.32 42.96
N LYS A 1110 -31.32 -10.16 41.69
CA LYS A 1110 -32.66 -9.66 41.31
C LYS A 1110 -33.58 -10.83 41.00
N THR A 1111 -34.87 -10.70 41.34
CA THR A 1111 -35.80 -11.81 41.12
C THR A 1111 -36.01 -12.07 39.62
N LYS A 1112 -36.44 -13.29 39.30
CA LYS A 1112 -36.86 -13.68 37.94
C LYS A 1112 -37.91 -12.72 37.36
N LYS A 1113 -38.77 -12.12 38.20
CA LYS A 1113 -39.82 -11.15 37.81
C LYS A 1113 -39.22 -9.81 37.40
N ASP A 1114 -38.20 -9.33 38.10
CA ASP A 1114 -37.55 -8.04 37.85
C ASP A 1114 -36.70 -8.06 36.58
N ILE A 1115 -35.95 -9.16 36.36
CA ILE A 1115 -35.15 -9.36 35.15
C ILE A 1115 -36.07 -9.40 33.92
N VAL A 1116 -37.17 -10.16 33.98
CA VAL A 1116 -38.17 -10.22 32.91
C VAL A 1116 -38.76 -8.83 32.64
N THR A 1117 -39.18 -8.11 33.68
CA THR A 1117 -39.80 -6.77 33.56
C THR A 1117 -38.83 -5.74 32.96
N THR A 1118 -37.55 -5.84 33.30
CA THR A 1118 -36.49 -4.97 32.76
C THR A 1118 -36.28 -5.23 31.27
N PHE A 1119 -36.01 -6.48 30.88
CA PHE A 1119 -35.69 -6.82 29.48
C PHE A 1119 -36.90 -6.81 28.54
N GLN A 1120 -38.13 -6.84 29.04
CA GLN A 1120 -39.33 -6.57 28.24
C GLN A 1120 -39.37 -5.13 27.70
N LYS A 1121 -38.81 -4.14 28.43
CA LYS A 1121 -38.83 -2.72 28.05
C LYS A 1121 -37.70 -2.34 27.08
N GLU A 1122 -36.61 -3.12 27.05
CA GLU A 1122 -35.39 -2.83 26.26
C GLU A 1122 -35.61 -2.80 24.74
N ARG A 1123 -35.14 -1.72 24.08
CA ARG A 1123 -35.37 -1.46 22.65
C ARG A 1123 -34.84 -2.56 21.73
N PHE A 1124 -33.66 -3.11 22.03
CA PHE A 1124 -33.05 -4.18 21.22
C PHE A 1124 -33.74 -5.54 21.37
N LEU A 1125 -34.65 -5.69 22.34
CA LEU A 1125 -35.54 -6.85 22.49
C LEU A 1125 -36.99 -6.54 22.14
N LYS A 1126 -37.33 -5.33 21.68
CA LYS A 1126 -38.65 -5.07 21.09
C LYS A 1126 -38.74 -5.75 19.72
N ILE A 1127 -39.91 -6.33 19.46
CA ILE A 1127 -40.28 -6.72 18.10
C ILE A 1127 -40.59 -5.43 17.37
N ASP A 1128 -39.81 -5.16 16.32
CA ASP A 1128 -40.08 -4.05 15.41
C ASP A 1128 -41.05 -4.57 14.36
N GLU A 1129 -42.34 -4.66 14.73
CA GLU A 1129 -43.43 -5.12 13.87
C GLU A 1129 -43.49 -4.30 12.57
N GLY A 1130 -43.10 -3.03 12.67
CA GLY A 1130 -42.66 -2.19 11.57
C GLY A 1130 -41.76 -2.96 10.62
N ARG A 1131 -40.52 -3.29 11.02
CA ARG A 1131 -39.56 -4.09 10.22
C ARG A 1131 -40.07 -5.47 9.74
N GLN A 1132 -41.10 -6.08 10.34
CA GLN A 1132 -41.64 -7.36 9.85
C GLN A 1132 -42.57 -7.16 8.66
N ILE A 1133 -43.42 -6.14 8.73
CA ILE A 1133 -44.22 -5.70 7.59
C ILE A 1133 -43.30 -5.06 6.56
N ARG A 1134 -42.38 -4.19 6.98
CA ARG A 1134 -41.67 -3.24 6.15
C ARG A 1134 -40.26 -3.76 5.84
N GLY A 1135 -39.41 -3.77 6.86
CA GLY A 1135 -38.01 -4.17 6.82
C GLY A 1135 -37.05 -3.03 7.20
N THR A 1136 -35.77 -3.21 6.90
CA THR A 1136 -34.65 -2.48 7.52
C THR A 1136 -34.22 -1.24 6.73
N ILE A 1137 -34.20 -0.08 7.40
CA ILE A 1137 -33.84 1.21 6.80
C ILE A 1137 -32.68 1.92 7.54
N GLU A 1138 -32.34 3.12 7.04
CA GLU A 1138 -31.19 3.91 7.46
C GLU A 1138 -31.32 4.64 8.79
N SER A 1139 -32.55 4.85 9.25
CA SER A 1139 -32.90 5.42 10.55
C SER A 1139 -33.33 4.36 11.57
N ASP A 1140 -33.32 3.08 11.22
CA ASP A 1140 -33.68 2.02 12.17
C ASP A 1140 -32.54 1.77 13.15
N HIS A 1141 -32.92 1.54 14.40
CA HIS A 1141 -32.03 1.12 15.49
C HIS A 1141 -32.14 -0.38 15.70
N PHE A 1142 -31.11 -1.00 16.28
CA PHE A 1142 -31.02 -2.45 16.46
C PHE A 1142 -32.24 -3.00 17.20
N SER A 1143 -32.87 -4.06 16.68
CA SER A 1143 -34.08 -4.67 17.26
C SER A 1143 -34.00 -6.19 17.35
N PHE A 1144 -35.04 -6.83 17.91
CA PHE A 1144 -35.06 -8.28 18.11
C PHE A 1144 -34.91 -9.08 16.80
N ILE A 1145 -35.31 -8.49 15.68
CA ILE A 1145 -35.21 -9.09 14.34
C ILE A 1145 -33.75 -9.17 13.88
N ASP A 1146 -32.91 -8.19 14.22
CA ASP A 1146 -31.47 -8.25 13.97
C ASP A 1146 -30.82 -9.36 14.82
N MET A 1147 -31.35 -9.60 16.02
CA MET A 1147 -30.94 -10.72 16.88
C MET A 1147 -31.35 -12.08 16.30
N ILE A 1148 -32.55 -12.21 15.71
CA ILE A 1148 -32.99 -13.39 14.94
C ILE A 1148 -32.08 -13.59 13.70
N ARG A 1149 -31.62 -12.50 13.06
CA ARG A 1149 -30.61 -12.55 11.96
C ARG A 1149 -29.22 -13.01 12.41
N GLY A 1150 -28.99 -13.24 13.70
CA GLY A 1150 -27.69 -13.61 14.27
C GLY A 1150 -26.73 -12.43 14.43
N LEU A 1151 -27.22 -11.19 14.34
CA LEU A 1151 -26.44 -10.00 14.71
C LEU A 1151 -26.48 -9.80 16.23
N THR A 1152 -25.48 -9.08 16.76
CA THR A 1152 -25.37 -8.81 18.20
C THR A 1152 -25.37 -7.32 18.52
N TYR A 1153 -26.21 -6.91 19.46
CA TYR A 1153 -26.32 -5.51 19.88
C TYR A 1153 -25.12 -5.06 20.71
N LYS A 1154 -24.45 -3.98 20.27
CA LYS A 1154 -23.21 -3.46 20.85
C LYS A 1154 -23.29 -3.09 22.34
N TYR A 1155 -24.46 -2.68 22.82
CA TYR A 1155 -24.66 -2.25 24.21
C TYR A 1155 -25.33 -3.32 25.10
N MET A 1156 -25.59 -4.52 24.57
CA MET A 1156 -26.20 -5.63 25.34
C MET A 1156 -25.37 -6.03 26.55
N LYS A 1157 -24.03 -6.07 26.42
CA LYS A 1157 -23.11 -6.44 27.52
C LYS A 1157 -23.31 -5.53 28.73
N ASN A 1158 -23.39 -4.22 28.51
CA ASN A 1158 -23.58 -3.24 29.58
C ASN A 1158 -24.97 -3.38 30.22
N LYS A 1159 -26.02 -3.66 29.42
CA LYS A 1159 -27.38 -3.89 29.92
C LYS A 1159 -27.49 -5.15 30.78
N ILE A 1160 -26.85 -6.26 30.41
CA ILE A 1160 -26.80 -7.46 31.27
C ILE A 1160 -25.98 -7.18 32.54
N LYS A 1161 -24.89 -6.40 32.43
CA LYS A 1161 -24.06 -6.01 33.58
C LYS A 1161 -24.80 -5.16 34.63
N THR A 1162 -25.75 -4.31 34.23
CA THR A 1162 -26.55 -3.48 35.16
C THR A 1162 -27.89 -4.12 35.57
N ALA A 1163 -28.45 -4.98 34.72
CA ALA A 1163 -29.76 -5.59 34.99
C ALA A 1163 -29.70 -6.97 35.66
N ILE A 1164 -28.59 -7.71 35.54
CA ILE A 1164 -28.49 -9.11 36.03
C ILE A 1164 -27.31 -9.30 37.00
N ILE A 1165 -26.07 -9.14 36.54
CA ILE A 1165 -24.89 -9.47 37.34
C ILE A 1165 -23.67 -8.66 36.88
N SER A 1166 -22.88 -8.12 37.82
CA SER A 1166 -21.74 -7.24 37.54
C SER A 1166 -20.50 -7.97 36.98
N ASP A 1167 -20.37 -9.27 37.31
CA ASP A 1167 -19.31 -10.16 36.85
C ASP A 1167 -19.25 -10.19 35.31
N SER A 1168 -18.11 -9.75 34.77
CA SER A 1168 -17.95 -9.52 33.34
C SER A 1168 -17.55 -10.76 32.54
N GLU A 1169 -17.26 -11.88 33.20
CA GLU A 1169 -17.10 -13.20 32.58
C GLU A 1169 -18.44 -13.96 32.58
N LYS A 1170 -19.17 -13.96 33.70
CA LYS A 1170 -20.55 -14.48 33.75
C LYS A 1170 -21.45 -13.77 32.74
N VAL A 1171 -21.34 -12.44 32.59
CA VAL A 1171 -22.03 -11.71 31.52
C VAL A 1171 -21.68 -12.24 30.12
N ASN A 1172 -20.40 -12.57 29.83
CA ASN A 1172 -20.02 -13.16 28.54
C ASN A 1172 -20.67 -14.55 28.36
N LYS A 1173 -20.61 -15.40 29.40
CA LYS A 1173 -21.20 -16.75 29.41
C LYS A 1173 -22.71 -16.69 29.20
N ILE A 1174 -23.42 -15.78 29.89
CA ILE A 1174 -24.86 -15.51 29.71
C ILE A 1174 -25.15 -15.07 28.27
N GLN A 1175 -24.37 -14.15 27.68
CA GLN A 1175 -24.58 -13.74 26.28
C GLN A 1175 -24.41 -14.91 25.30
N GLU A 1176 -23.35 -15.71 25.46
CA GLU A 1176 -23.08 -16.84 24.56
C GLU A 1176 -24.12 -17.96 24.70
N GLN A 1177 -24.53 -18.28 25.94
CA GLN A 1177 -25.62 -19.20 26.22
C GLN A 1177 -26.96 -18.68 25.67
N LEU A 1178 -27.27 -17.39 25.79
CA LEU A 1178 -28.50 -16.78 25.26
C LEU A 1178 -28.57 -16.88 23.72
N PHE A 1179 -27.48 -16.58 23.03
CA PHE A 1179 -27.43 -16.68 21.56
C PHE A 1179 -27.41 -18.13 21.06
N ASN A 1180 -26.78 -19.07 21.79
CA ASN A 1180 -26.88 -20.50 21.50
C ASN A 1180 -28.30 -21.02 21.74
N PHE A 1181 -28.97 -20.61 22.82
CA PHE A 1181 -30.37 -20.92 23.10
C PHE A 1181 -31.30 -20.37 21.99
N LEU A 1182 -31.16 -19.09 21.62
CA LEU A 1182 -31.92 -18.51 20.50
C LEU A 1182 -31.68 -19.29 19.19
N ARG A 1183 -30.43 -19.63 18.87
CA ARG A 1183 -30.10 -20.44 17.68
C ARG A 1183 -30.75 -21.82 17.74
N ASN A 1184 -30.79 -22.47 18.90
CA ASN A 1184 -31.39 -23.79 19.07
C ASN A 1184 -32.92 -23.74 19.00
N VAL A 1185 -33.57 -22.74 19.58
CA VAL A 1185 -35.02 -22.50 19.43
C VAL A 1185 -35.38 -22.24 17.95
N MET A 1186 -34.56 -21.45 17.23
CA MET A 1186 -34.73 -21.26 15.79
C MET A 1186 -34.48 -22.54 14.98
N LYS A 1187 -33.44 -23.33 15.30
CA LYS A 1187 -33.16 -24.63 14.66
C LYS A 1187 -34.31 -25.62 14.86
N LEU A 1188 -34.89 -25.72 16.06
CA LEU A 1188 -36.05 -26.56 16.33
C LEU A 1188 -37.25 -26.13 15.49
N LYS A 1189 -37.58 -24.82 15.46
CA LYS A 1189 -38.68 -24.32 14.63
C LYS A 1189 -38.43 -24.50 13.14
N TRP A 1190 -37.17 -24.41 12.72
CA TRP A 1190 -36.74 -24.70 11.35
C TRP A 1190 -36.92 -26.19 10.99
N ALA A 1191 -36.61 -27.10 11.91
CA ALA A 1191 -36.80 -28.55 11.72
C ALA A 1191 -38.29 -28.92 11.65
N GLU A 1192 -39.14 -28.41 12.56
CA GLU A 1192 -40.61 -28.54 12.47
C GLU A 1192 -41.11 -28.14 11.06
N ARG A 1193 -40.68 -26.97 10.59
CA ARG A 1193 -41.04 -26.42 9.28
C ARG A 1193 -40.51 -27.25 8.12
N CYS A 1194 -39.31 -27.82 8.21
CA CYS A 1194 -38.78 -28.70 7.17
C CYS A 1194 -39.53 -30.04 7.09
N ASN A 1195 -39.93 -30.62 8.22
CA ASN A 1195 -40.72 -31.87 8.23
C ASN A 1195 -42.08 -31.68 7.55
N VAL A 1196 -42.74 -30.55 7.80
CA VAL A 1196 -44.00 -30.16 7.10
C VAL A 1196 -43.81 -30.08 5.58
N ILE A 1197 -42.64 -29.60 5.11
CA ILE A 1197 -42.37 -29.52 3.67
C ILE A 1197 -41.93 -30.84 3.06
N LEU A 1198 -41.16 -31.68 3.75
CA LEU A 1198 -40.82 -33.02 3.25
C LEU A 1198 -42.08 -33.88 3.06
N LYS A 1199 -43.11 -33.69 3.90
CA LYS A 1199 -44.42 -34.30 3.69
C LYS A 1199 -45.11 -33.73 2.43
N TRP A 1200 -45.17 -32.40 2.29
CA TRP A 1200 -45.78 -31.73 1.13
C TRP A 1200 -45.06 -32.04 -0.21
N GLU A 1201 -43.73 -32.17 -0.22
CA GLU A 1201 -42.95 -32.56 -1.41
C GLU A 1201 -43.28 -33.99 -1.85
N LYS A 1202 -43.48 -34.93 -0.91
CA LYS A 1202 -44.01 -36.27 -1.21
C LYS A 1202 -45.44 -36.21 -1.76
N GLU A 1203 -46.32 -35.42 -1.15
CA GLU A 1203 -47.71 -35.21 -1.60
C GLU A 1203 -47.82 -34.54 -2.99
N ASN A 1204 -46.71 -34.09 -3.58
CA ASN A 1204 -46.65 -33.45 -4.91
C ASN A 1204 -45.65 -34.15 -5.86
N GLU A 1205 -45.21 -35.37 -5.54
CA GLU A 1205 -44.32 -36.22 -6.37
C GLU A 1205 -42.96 -35.58 -6.73
N ILE A 1206 -42.45 -34.69 -5.87
CA ILE A 1206 -41.25 -33.88 -6.16
C ILE A 1206 -39.96 -34.69 -5.93
N SER A 1207 -39.14 -34.85 -6.97
CA SER A 1207 -37.95 -35.72 -6.95
C SER A 1207 -36.60 -34.98 -6.80
N GLY A 1208 -35.55 -35.77 -6.52
CA GLY A 1208 -34.17 -35.31 -6.48
C GLY A 1208 -33.63 -34.77 -7.82
N THR A 1209 -34.20 -35.13 -8.98
CA THR A 1209 -33.48 -35.13 -10.28
C THR A 1209 -33.74 -33.95 -11.28
N ASP A 1210 -34.82 -33.17 -11.18
CA ASP A 1210 -35.47 -32.52 -12.37
C ASP A 1210 -34.95 -31.10 -12.92
N LYS A 1211 -33.75 -30.94 -13.56
CA LYS A 1211 -32.98 -29.61 -13.61
C LYS A 1211 -32.02 -29.33 -14.88
N LYS A 1212 -32.30 -28.45 -15.93
CA LYS A 1212 -31.54 -28.30 -17.29
C LYS A 1212 -31.23 -26.86 -17.99
N GLU A 1213 -31.12 -26.63 -19.36
CA GLU A 1213 -30.21 -25.64 -20.16
C GLU A 1213 -30.72 -24.72 -21.40
N LYS A 1214 -29.95 -23.74 -22.05
CA LYS A 1214 -30.42 -22.53 -22.94
C LYS A 1214 -29.51 -21.92 -24.18
N THR A 1215 -29.89 -20.90 -25.08
CA THR A 1215 -29.46 -20.63 -26.58
C THR A 1215 -28.94 -19.20 -27.24
N LYS A 1216 -28.79 -18.95 -28.63
CA LYS A 1216 -27.89 -17.92 -29.42
C LYS A 1216 -27.97 -17.62 -31.04
N GLN A 1217 -27.62 -16.42 -31.73
CA GLN A 1217 -27.08 -16.15 -33.20
C GLN A 1217 -26.86 -14.66 -33.93
N LYS A 1218 -26.04 -14.34 -35.04
CA LYS A 1218 -25.17 -13.04 -35.28
C LYS A 1218 -24.60 -12.48 -36.75
N LYS A 1219 -24.11 -11.27 -37.39
CA LYS A 1219 -23.83 -9.66 -37.50
C LYS A 1219 -23.89 -9.02 -38.99
N ALA A 1220 -23.60 -7.68 -39.12
CA ALA A 1220 -22.89 -6.66 -40.06
C ALA A 1220 -23.45 -6.07 -41.41
N ASN A 1221 -22.98 -4.93 -42.02
CA ASN A 1221 -21.67 -4.16 -42.00
C ASN A 1221 -21.70 -2.58 -42.19
N ASN A 1222 -20.63 -1.87 -42.73
CA ASN A 1222 -20.41 -0.38 -42.72
C ASN A 1222 -19.46 0.24 -43.81
N ASN A 1223 -19.46 1.58 -44.05
CA ASN A 1223 -18.48 2.28 -44.93
C ASN A 1223 -18.03 3.76 -44.54
N ILE A 1224 -18.38 4.80 -45.34
CA ILE A 1224 -17.52 5.94 -45.85
C ILE A 1224 -17.02 7.07 -44.88
N VAL A 1225 -17.57 8.31 -44.93
CA VAL A 1225 -17.41 9.47 -44.00
C VAL A 1225 -16.19 10.45 -44.12
N ASN A 1226 -15.30 10.39 -45.13
CA ASN A 1226 -13.97 11.07 -45.00
C ASN A 1226 -13.85 12.62 -45.12
N ASN A 1227 -14.56 13.33 -46.00
CA ASN A 1227 -14.20 14.74 -46.33
C ASN A 1227 -14.48 15.79 -45.24
N HIS A 1228 -15.37 15.51 -44.28
CA HIS A 1228 -15.83 16.48 -43.26
C HIS A 1228 -14.73 16.88 -42.25
N TYR A 1229 -13.64 16.10 -42.13
CA TYR A 1229 -12.69 16.23 -41.02
C TYR A 1229 -11.66 17.36 -41.13
N LYS A 1230 -11.49 18.03 -42.28
CA LYS A 1230 -10.41 19.01 -42.47
C LYS A 1230 -10.68 20.32 -41.70
N THR A 1231 -11.87 20.89 -41.85
CA THR A 1231 -12.25 22.22 -41.33
C THR A 1231 -12.26 22.32 -39.81
N ILE A 1232 -12.64 21.23 -39.10
CA ILE A 1232 -12.72 21.22 -37.63
C ILE A 1232 -11.34 21.39 -36.95
N LYS A 1233 -10.24 21.09 -37.64
CA LYS A 1233 -8.89 21.11 -37.06
C LYS A 1233 -8.45 22.51 -36.62
N GLU A 1234 -8.89 23.55 -37.32
CA GLU A 1234 -8.38 24.93 -37.14
C GLU A 1234 -9.13 25.68 -36.02
N THR A 1235 -10.43 25.46 -35.87
CA THR A 1235 -11.25 26.04 -34.79
C THR A 1235 -10.77 25.60 -33.40
N LEU A 1236 -10.30 24.35 -33.28
CA LEU A 1236 -9.88 23.74 -32.02
C LEU A 1236 -8.65 24.39 -31.37
N ILE A 1237 -7.81 25.09 -32.15
CA ILE A 1237 -6.55 25.67 -31.63
C ILE A 1237 -6.82 26.93 -30.80
N LYS A 1238 -7.81 27.76 -31.19
CA LYS A 1238 -8.12 29.02 -30.49
C LYS A 1238 -8.80 28.81 -29.12
N GLY A 1239 -9.53 27.71 -28.92
CA GLY A 1239 -10.23 27.44 -27.67
C GLY A 1239 -9.35 26.96 -26.51
N ALA A 1240 -8.15 26.44 -26.79
CA ALA A 1240 -7.31 25.78 -25.79
C ALA A 1240 -6.75 26.74 -24.72
N SER A 1241 -6.42 27.98 -25.10
CA SER A 1241 -5.74 28.95 -24.23
C SER A 1241 -6.62 29.46 -23.09
N SER A 1242 -7.93 29.58 -23.31
CA SER A 1242 -8.89 30.18 -22.35
C SER A 1242 -9.23 29.30 -21.14
N ILE A 1243 -8.82 28.03 -21.13
CA ILE A 1243 -9.30 27.02 -20.16
C ILE A 1243 -8.34 26.85 -18.97
N LYS A 1244 -7.13 27.40 -19.05
CA LYS A 1244 -6.09 27.27 -18.02
C LYS A 1244 -6.52 27.86 -16.66
N ASP A 1245 -7.18 29.01 -16.70
CA ASP A 1245 -7.35 29.85 -15.50
C ASP A 1245 -8.62 29.50 -14.70
N THR A 1246 -9.63 28.89 -15.34
CA THR A 1246 -10.84 28.37 -14.68
C THR A 1246 -10.60 27.11 -13.82
N ILE A 1247 -9.36 26.62 -13.74
CA ILE A 1247 -9.00 25.39 -13.01
C ILE A 1247 -8.79 25.64 -11.51
N ILE A 1248 -8.63 26.90 -11.09
CA ILE A 1248 -8.10 27.26 -9.76
C ILE A 1248 -9.18 27.33 -8.64
N SER A 1249 -10.47 27.53 -8.96
CA SER A 1249 -11.50 27.87 -7.96
C SER A 1249 -12.32 26.72 -7.35
N GLU A 1250 -12.62 25.65 -8.11
CA GLU A 1250 -13.87 24.87 -7.89
C GLU A 1250 -13.72 23.46 -7.26
N SER A 1251 -12.77 23.30 -6.34
CA SER A 1251 -12.17 22.01 -5.91
C SER A 1251 -13.04 21.01 -5.11
N TYR A 1252 -14.38 21.11 -5.07
CA TYR A 1252 -15.19 20.43 -4.02
C TYR A 1252 -16.34 19.48 -4.43
N ARG A 1253 -16.61 19.20 -5.73
CA ARG A 1253 -17.84 18.43 -6.08
C ARG A 1253 -17.81 17.47 -7.29
N VAL A 1254 -16.69 17.33 -8.01
CA VAL A 1254 -16.75 16.98 -9.45
C VAL A 1254 -15.90 15.76 -9.86
N ALA A 1255 -16.42 14.54 -9.65
CA ALA A 1255 -15.89 13.31 -10.30
C ALA A 1255 -16.76 12.86 -11.50
N THR A 1256 -18.09 12.81 -11.33
CA THR A 1256 -19.02 12.41 -12.41
C THR A 1256 -19.20 13.50 -13.49
N PRO A 1257 -19.27 14.81 -13.16
CA PRO A 1257 -19.38 15.84 -14.19
C PRO A 1257 -18.11 16.03 -15.05
N PHE A 1258 -16.92 15.69 -14.52
CA PHE A 1258 -15.61 15.94 -15.14
C PHE A 1258 -15.37 15.12 -16.42
N ILE A 1259 -15.60 13.79 -16.33
CA ILE A 1259 -15.43 12.82 -17.43
C ILE A 1259 -16.31 13.17 -18.66
N ASN A 1260 -17.32 14.01 -18.47
CA ASN A 1260 -18.32 14.37 -19.46
C ASN A 1260 -18.34 15.89 -19.71
N LYS A 1261 -17.16 16.51 -19.78
CA LYS A 1261 -16.90 17.83 -20.36
C LYS A 1261 -15.74 17.75 -21.38
N PHE A 1262 -15.56 16.57 -21.99
CA PHE A 1262 -14.34 16.16 -22.70
C PHE A 1262 -14.58 15.25 -23.93
N PHE A 1263 -15.83 14.88 -24.25
CA PHE A 1263 -16.14 13.84 -25.24
C PHE A 1263 -17.45 14.11 -26.00
N ASN A 1264 -17.64 15.34 -26.49
CA ASN A 1264 -18.84 15.65 -27.27
C ASN A 1264 -18.74 15.02 -28.68
N ILE A 1265 -19.85 14.43 -29.16
CA ILE A 1265 -19.92 13.77 -30.47
C ILE A 1265 -21.23 14.18 -31.14
N ASN A 1266 -21.13 15.05 -32.13
CA ASN A 1266 -22.29 15.54 -32.88
C ASN A 1266 -22.71 14.55 -33.97
N ASN A 1267 -23.93 14.69 -34.50
CA ASN A 1267 -24.61 13.70 -35.34
C ASN A 1267 -23.88 13.32 -36.66
N SER A 1268 -22.83 14.05 -37.07
CA SER A 1268 -21.97 13.71 -38.21
C SER A 1268 -20.81 12.76 -37.88
N GLY A 1269 -20.64 12.37 -36.61
CA GLY A 1269 -19.57 11.48 -36.14
C GLY A 1269 -18.24 12.18 -35.85
N VAL A 1270 -18.15 13.50 -36.04
CA VAL A 1270 -17.01 14.31 -35.64
C VAL A 1270 -17.01 14.51 -34.12
N VAL A 1271 -15.84 14.35 -33.51
CA VAL A 1271 -15.56 14.72 -32.11
C VAL A 1271 -15.10 16.17 -32.09
N THR A 1272 -15.95 17.06 -31.58
CA THR A 1272 -15.55 18.42 -31.17
C THR A 1272 -15.27 18.38 -29.66
N TYR A 1273 -14.15 18.98 -29.25
CA TYR A 1273 -13.66 18.93 -27.87
C TYR A 1273 -14.54 19.74 -26.90
#